data_AF-A0A087S8K1-F1
#
_entry.id   AF-A0A087S8K1-F1
#
_cell.length_a   1.000
_cell.length_b   1.000
_cell.length_c   1.000
_cell.angle_alpha   90.00
_cell.angle_beta   90.00
_cell.angle_gamma   90.00
#
_symmetry.space_group_name_H-M   'P 1'
#
loop_
_entity.id
_entity.type
_entity.pdbx_description
1 polymer ?
#
loop_
_entity_poly.entity_id
_entity_poly.type
_entity_poly.pdbx_seq_one_letter_code
_entity_poly.pdbx_strand_id
1 'polypeptide(L)'
;MSIQAVKAIDGIRFSVWSPTEIRKYSVAEITAPETYDEDGMPVQGGLMDGRLGTLEPGQKCLTCGNTAARCPGHFGHLELAEPVLHIAFIDNIYKLLQSTCRSCARLKVPQEDLNVFKTIKEKHAAYTVISQKRIPEQIIEKAKKAKECPHCGKTQYELIFTKPTIFVEKTEIGEHRLLPITIRERFSQILDEDLELLSYDPITARPEWFVLQAFPVPPVTVRPSIILETGIRSEDDLTHKMVDIIRVNQRLKESKDAGTPPLIVQDLVDLLQYHTTTYFDNEVSGIPQAHHRSGRPLKTLTQRLKGKEGRFRGSLSGKRVDFSSRTVISPDPNLDLSEVGVPEAVAMKLTIPEIVTEWNIERMRKLVINGPEKFPGVNYIVRPDGVKIRLDFVEDRSTIAETLEIGYLVERHLADGDIVMFNRQPSLHQMSIMAHYVRVLPGKTFRLHPSVCPPYNADFDGDEMNLHVPQSEEARAEAILLMRVQDQLISPRYGGPIIGALRDFVTGAYLLTKDDTVLTVQEFSNLAMLGGYTEPLPKPATKTKDGPAYTGKQLFSLFLPKDFNYVITSKWSKGTKGQAKDVVIKNGELISGVIDKSSIGAEEPESVLHRIAKDYGNAVGKSFLNSILIMVKQFITHYGFSYGYGDLIVPDKDKQQILDDIQGTYDIVSDLTDQYKKGTLKLTRGMKPEEALEAYIVNELGKARDKAGSTANDCLPADNAGKIMATTGARGSSLNVGQMAGALGQQSRRGNRLHEGFNNRALTHYQEHDDNPDAHGFVKSNYREGLSALEFFFHAMGGREGLVDTAVRTQQSGYMQRRLINALEHIRLEYDGTVRDPHGHIVQFLYGEDGIDVQKSDHGEAFNPSRLIESQKIIDSGKKATKDEIETLAKKYTKTFNPRLTKLVTDALLDSELSKDGIEAVCKKGLLLYNKAKVEPGQAVGIITAQSIGEPGTQMTLRTFHFAGIKERNVTLGLPRLIELVDARKKPVTPTMDIYLDDESKKSREKAIEVARNVLQTKVSALIADSETDYATEIKLILSENRLKERGCSIAEVEAALSSNKKFKMETTGELITLKLVEESDTATVIAIRNKVLNTTVKGVPDIERVTLVQKDDEWVIQTTGSNVAKVLEVKGIDKRNVRTNNVFEIAGTLGIEAARNALINELNSTLEDQGLEVDNRYIMLVADLMCSRGYMQQIGRHGIAGTKDSVLARAAFEITVPTIAHAALGGEIEQLKGITENVIVGSNIPIGSGTVDLYMQVSKKK
;
A
#
# COMPACT_ATOMS: atom_id res chain seq x y z
N MET A 1 42.29 -20.53 2.32
CA MET A 1 41.40 -19.51 2.91
C MET A 1 42.20 -18.76 3.96
N SER A 2 42.18 -17.43 3.98
CA SER A 2 42.82 -16.66 5.05
C SER A 2 42.15 -16.99 6.37
N ILE A 3 42.94 -17.17 7.43
CA ILE A 3 42.52 -17.51 8.81
C ILE A 3 41.88 -16.27 9.49
N GLN A 4 41.22 -15.39 8.74
CA GLN A 4 40.49 -14.27 9.31
C GLN A 4 39.10 -14.75 9.69
N ALA A 5 38.79 -14.66 10.99
CA ALA A 5 37.43 -14.87 11.47
C ALA A 5 36.48 -13.93 10.71
N VAL A 6 35.45 -14.51 10.10
CA VAL A 6 34.40 -13.75 9.41
C VAL A 6 33.69 -12.89 10.47
N LYS A 7 33.86 -11.57 10.39
CA LYS A 7 33.17 -10.61 11.26
C LYS A 7 31.95 -10.06 10.55
N ALA A 8 30.82 -10.01 11.24
CA ALA A 8 29.64 -9.28 10.78
C ALA A 8 29.84 -7.76 10.93
N ILE A 9 29.18 -6.98 10.08
CA ILE A 9 29.18 -5.52 10.17
C ILE A 9 28.21 -5.13 11.29
N ASP A 10 28.71 -4.44 12.32
CA ASP A 10 27.89 -3.96 13.45
C ASP A 10 27.21 -2.62 13.16
N GLY A 11 27.88 -1.75 12.39
CA GLY A 11 27.29 -0.48 11.96
C GLY A 11 28.11 0.26 10.90
N ILE A 12 27.49 1.26 10.28
CA ILE A 12 28.07 2.05 9.18
C ILE A 12 27.99 3.53 9.55
N ARG A 13 29.14 4.19 9.67
CA ARG A 13 29.22 5.65 9.89
C ARG A 13 29.34 6.38 8.55
N PHE A 14 28.52 7.40 8.35
CA PHE A 14 28.61 8.27 7.18
C PHE A 14 29.53 9.46 7.46
N SER A 15 30.42 9.79 6.52
CA SER A 15 31.32 10.93 6.61
C SER A 15 31.63 11.53 5.24
N VAL A 16 32.09 12.78 5.25
CA VAL A 16 32.65 13.45 4.07
C VAL A 16 34.16 13.26 4.11
N TRP A 17 34.75 12.73 3.04
CA TRP A 17 36.20 12.54 3.00
C TRP A 17 36.94 13.87 2.95
N SER A 18 37.86 14.05 3.88
CA SER A 18 38.82 15.14 3.84
C SER A 18 39.82 14.96 2.68
N PRO A 19 40.41 16.04 2.14
CA PRO A 19 41.47 15.92 1.13
C PRO A 19 42.65 15.05 1.60
N THR A 20 42.95 15.07 2.90
CA THR A 20 43.99 14.23 3.51
C THR A 20 43.64 12.75 3.48
N GLU A 21 42.38 12.37 3.72
CA GLU A 21 41.93 10.99 3.63
C GLU A 21 41.89 10.48 2.20
N ILE A 22 41.47 11.32 1.23
CA ILE A 22 41.48 10.97 -0.20
C ILE A 22 42.89 10.58 -0.63
N ARG A 23 43.91 11.37 -0.25
CA ARG A 23 45.32 11.06 -0.55
C ARG A 23 45.80 9.81 0.17
N LYS A 24 45.38 9.59 1.42
CA LYS A 24 45.76 8.41 2.22
C LYS A 24 45.21 7.10 1.65
N TYR A 25 43.97 7.09 1.17
CA TYR A 25 43.35 5.90 0.58
C TYR A 25 43.71 5.67 -0.89
N SER A 26 44.31 6.67 -1.53
CA SER A 26 44.71 6.59 -2.93
C SER A 26 45.94 5.73 -3.13
N VAL A 27 45.90 4.82 -4.09
CA VAL A 27 47.06 3.99 -4.49
C VAL A 27 47.87 4.61 -5.63
N ALA A 28 47.31 5.58 -6.35
CA ALA A 28 47.94 6.24 -7.48
C ALA A 28 47.37 7.66 -7.69
N GLU A 29 48.26 8.60 -7.98
CA GLU A 29 47.90 9.91 -8.54
C GLU A 29 47.69 9.76 -10.04
N ILE A 30 46.57 10.28 -10.54
CA ILE A 30 46.22 10.23 -11.96
C ILE A 30 46.60 11.55 -12.61
N THR A 31 47.57 11.50 -13.51
CA THR A 31 48.11 12.68 -14.17
C THR A 31 47.78 12.70 -15.66
N ALA A 32 47.61 11.54 -16.31
CA ALA A 32 47.42 11.45 -17.76
C ALA A 32 45.93 11.22 -18.15
N PRO A 33 45.42 11.92 -19.19
CA PRO A 33 44.06 11.69 -19.69
C PRO A 33 43.96 10.48 -20.63
N GLU A 34 45.06 9.99 -21.22
CA GLU A 34 45.05 8.78 -22.03
C GLU A 34 44.76 7.53 -21.18
N THR A 35 44.00 6.58 -21.75
CA THR A 35 43.67 5.31 -21.08
C THR A 35 44.64 4.19 -21.47
N TYR A 36 44.97 4.07 -22.76
CA TYR A 36 45.88 3.07 -23.31
C TYR A 36 46.91 3.72 -24.23
N ASP A 37 48.09 3.11 -24.34
CA ASP A 37 49.11 3.48 -25.32
C ASP A 37 48.83 2.87 -26.70
N GLU A 38 49.72 3.15 -27.67
CA GLU A 38 49.62 2.64 -29.05
C GLU A 38 49.72 1.10 -29.11
N ASP A 39 50.35 0.47 -28.11
CA ASP A 39 50.49 -0.98 -27.97
C ASP A 39 49.27 -1.63 -27.29
N GLY A 40 48.27 -0.84 -26.87
CA GLY A 40 47.05 -1.30 -26.21
C GLY A 40 47.23 -1.65 -24.73
N MET A 41 48.36 -1.28 -24.13
CA MET A 41 48.65 -1.44 -22.71
C MET A 41 48.15 -0.23 -21.91
N PRO A 42 47.72 -0.41 -20.65
CA PRO A 42 47.23 0.69 -19.83
C PRO A 42 48.35 1.67 -19.49
N VAL A 43 48.11 2.96 -19.73
CA VAL A 43 49.09 4.02 -19.44
C VAL A 43 49.32 4.14 -17.93
N GLN A 44 50.58 4.12 -17.50
CA GLN A 44 50.93 4.33 -16.09
C GLN A 44 50.62 5.78 -15.67
N GLY A 45 49.89 5.96 -14.57
CA GLY A 45 49.37 7.28 -14.17
C GLY A 45 48.15 7.75 -14.98
N GLY A 46 47.62 6.92 -15.88
CA GLY A 46 46.37 7.12 -16.59
C GLY A 46 45.16 6.51 -15.88
N LEU A 47 43.96 6.70 -16.44
CA LEU A 47 42.70 6.23 -15.82
C LEU A 47 42.55 4.70 -15.77
N MET A 48 43.32 3.94 -16.55
CA MET A 48 43.28 2.47 -16.58
C MET A 48 44.51 1.82 -15.92
N ASP A 49 45.25 2.57 -15.09
CA ASP A 49 46.44 2.08 -14.37
C ASP A 49 46.15 0.77 -13.63
N GLY A 50 47.01 -0.25 -13.83
CA GLY A 50 46.86 -1.59 -13.25
C GLY A 50 46.89 -1.64 -11.71
N ARG A 51 47.27 -0.54 -11.05
CA ARG A 51 47.16 -0.35 -9.59
C ARG A 51 45.71 -0.14 -9.14
N LEU A 52 44.85 0.44 -9.97
CA LEU A 52 43.43 0.71 -9.66
C LEU A 52 42.56 -0.56 -9.72
N GLY A 53 43.07 -1.63 -10.33
CA GLY A 53 42.38 -2.92 -10.48
C GLY A 53 42.70 -3.58 -11.81
N THR A 54 42.05 -4.71 -12.09
CA THR A 54 42.20 -5.46 -13.34
C THR A 54 40.84 -5.91 -13.84
N LEU A 55 40.63 -5.83 -15.16
CA LEU A 55 39.39 -6.27 -15.83
C LEU A 55 39.63 -7.52 -16.70
N GLU A 56 40.85 -7.72 -17.19
CA GLU A 56 41.16 -8.81 -18.12
C GLU A 56 41.22 -10.17 -17.39
N PRO A 57 40.59 -11.23 -17.94
CA PRO A 57 40.70 -12.59 -17.42
C PRO A 57 42.16 -13.05 -17.38
N GLY A 58 42.61 -13.56 -16.23
CA GLY A 58 43.98 -14.07 -16.04
C GLY A 58 45.01 -13.01 -15.64
N GLN A 59 44.75 -11.72 -15.85
CA GLN A 59 45.59 -10.64 -15.35
C GLN A 59 45.40 -10.46 -13.83
N LYS A 60 46.51 -10.19 -13.13
CA LYS A 60 46.52 -9.94 -11.68
C LYS A 60 46.66 -8.45 -11.41
N CYS A 61 45.94 -7.95 -10.41
CA CYS A 61 46.06 -6.57 -9.96
C CYS A 61 47.45 -6.32 -9.36
N LEU A 62 48.08 -5.19 -9.71
CA LEU A 62 49.40 -4.81 -9.20
C LEU A 62 49.41 -4.48 -7.71
N THR A 63 48.25 -4.14 -7.14
CA THR A 63 48.10 -3.75 -5.73
C THR A 63 47.79 -4.94 -4.82
N CYS A 64 46.79 -5.76 -5.14
CA CYS A 64 46.35 -6.87 -4.27
C CYS A 64 46.72 -8.27 -4.77
N GLY A 65 47.26 -8.42 -6.00
CA GLY A 65 47.62 -9.72 -6.59
C GLY A 65 46.45 -10.63 -6.96
N ASN A 66 45.21 -10.21 -6.70
CA ASN A 66 44.00 -10.95 -7.04
C ASN A 66 43.66 -10.86 -8.54
N THR A 67 42.94 -11.85 -9.05
CA THR A 67 42.34 -11.84 -10.38
C THR A 67 41.10 -10.94 -10.42
N ALA A 68 40.61 -10.59 -11.61
CA ALA A 68 39.46 -9.71 -11.81
C ALA A 68 38.23 -10.09 -10.95
N ALA A 69 37.92 -11.38 -10.81
CA ALA A 69 36.76 -11.84 -10.04
C ALA A 69 36.86 -11.65 -8.52
N ARG A 70 38.08 -11.56 -7.97
CA ARG A 70 38.34 -11.43 -6.52
C ARG A 70 38.92 -10.07 -6.13
N CYS A 71 39.32 -9.26 -7.09
CA CYS A 71 39.84 -7.91 -6.86
C CYS A 71 38.68 -6.95 -6.55
N PRO A 72 38.68 -6.27 -5.39
CA PRO A 72 37.66 -5.26 -5.09
C PRO A 72 37.83 -3.98 -5.93
N GLY A 73 39.04 -3.74 -6.43
CA GLY A 73 39.46 -2.46 -7.00
C GLY A 73 40.00 -1.50 -5.92
N HIS A 74 40.84 -0.55 -6.34
CA HIS A 74 41.52 0.41 -5.46
C HIS A 74 41.35 1.85 -5.96
N PHE A 75 41.09 2.79 -5.04
CA PHE A 75 40.88 4.19 -5.39
C PHE A 75 42.17 4.89 -5.81
N GLY A 76 42.07 5.79 -6.79
CA GLY A 76 43.10 6.76 -7.13
C GLY A 76 42.70 8.16 -6.67
N HIS A 77 43.54 9.16 -6.95
CA HIS A 77 43.18 10.57 -6.76
C HIS A 77 43.72 11.45 -7.89
N LEU A 78 43.09 12.61 -8.09
CA LEU A 78 43.53 13.69 -8.98
C LEU A 78 43.67 14.97 -8.15
N GLU A 79 44.82 15.62 -8.20
CA GLU A 79 45.02 16.92 -7.55
C GLU A 79 44.46 18.04 -8.43
N LEU A 80 43.50 18.82 -7.90
CA LEU A 80 42.86 19.90 -8.65
C LEU A 80 43.72 21.18 -8.64
N ALA A 81 43.83 21.84 -9.78
CA ALA A 81 44.60 23.07 -9.95
C ALA A 81 43.93 24.31 -9.29
N GLU A 82 42.61 24.23 -9.07
CA GLU A 82 41.82 25.15 -8.24
C GLU A 82 40.77 24.34 -7.45
N PRO A 83 40.40 24.76 -6.23
CA PRO A 83 39.32 24.11 -5.49
C PRO A 83 37.97 24.24 -6.20
N VAL A 84 37.14 23.20 -6.11
CA VAL A 84 35.84 23.11 -6.80
C VAL A 84 34.73 22.85 -5.78
N LEU A 85 33.56 23.50 -5.95
CA LEU A 85 32.42 23.32 -5.06
C LEU A 85 31.71 21.98 -5.33
N HIS A 86 31.45 21.20 -4.29
CA HIS A 86 30.70 19.95 -4.41
C HIS A 86 29.19 20.21 -4.48
N ILE A 87 28.54 19.82 -5.58
CA ILE A 87 27.12 20.12 -5.87
C ILE A 87 26.14 19.68 -4.78
N ALA A 88 26.36 18.52 -4.15
CA ALA A 88 25.47 18.00 -3.11
C ALA A 88 25.40 18.88 -1.84
N PHE A 89 26.40 19.74 -1.60
CA PHE A 89 26.48 20.56 -0.39
C PHE A 89 26.24 22.05 -0.66
N ILE A 90 25.91 22.46 -1.90
CA ILE A 90 25.72 23.87 -2.28
C ILE A 90 24.70 24.60 -1.39
N ASP A 91 23.56 23.99 -1.08
CA ASP A 91 22.55 24.60 -0.21
C ASP A 91 23.08 24.80 1.23
N ASN A 92 23.97 23.92 1.70
CA ASN A 92 24.63 24.04 3.00
C ASN A 92 25.69 25.12 2.99
N ILE A 93 26.49 25.21 1.93
CA ILE A 93 27.46 26.30 1.69
C ILE A 93 26.73 27.65 1.73
N TYR A 94 25.60 27.77 1.03
CA TYR A 94 24.78 28.99 1.04
C TYR A 94 24.28 29.34 2.45
N LYS A 95 23.73 28.36 3.18
CA LYS A 95 23.26 28.57 4.56
C LYS A 95 24.40 29.02 5.49
N LEU A 96 25.58 28.41 5.38
CA LEU A 96 26.74 28.74 6.21
C LEU A 96 27.32 30.13 5.89
N LEU A 97 27.43 30.49 4.61
CA LEU A 97 27.84 31.85 4.21
C LEU A 97 26.85 32.91 4.72
N GLN A 98 25.56 32.57 4.82
CA GLN A 98 24.54 33.47 5.36
C GLN A 98 24.47 33.50 6.88
N SER A 99 24.90 32.45 7.60
CA SER A 99 24.80 32.37 9.06
C SER A 99 26.07 32.80 9.78
N THR A 100 27.23 32.64 9.16
CA THR A 100 28.54 32.98 9.73
C THR A 100 28.99 34.39 9.36
N CYS A 101 29.84 34.99 10.19
CA CYS A 101 30.42 36.30 9.94
C CYS A 101 31.59 36.22 8.96
N ARG A 102 31.64 37.14 7.98
CA ARG A 102 32.74 37.21 6.99
C ARG A 102 34.14 37.40 7.56
N SER A 103 34.27 37.91 8.79
CA SER A 103 35.57 38.30 9.37
C SER A 103 36.00 37.50 10.59
N CYS A 104 35.08 37.12 11.47
CA CYS A 104 35.41 36.30 12.63
C CYS A 104 34.92 34.86 12.53
N ALA A 105 34.25 34.48 11.43
CA ALA A 105 33.69 33.15 11.17
C ALA A 105 32.69 32.61 12.21
N ARG A 106 32.36 33.38 13.27
CA ARG A 106 31.34 33.05 14.27
C ARG A 106 29.92 33.21 13.74
N LEU A 107 28.98 32.50 14.35
CA LEU A 107 27.54 32.68 14.08
C LEU A 107 27.09 34.12 14.35
N LYS A 108 26.25 34.68 13.47
CA LYS A 108 25.70 36.05 13.60
C LYS A 108 24.55 36.13 14.61
N VAL A 109 24.69 35.48 15.76
CA VAL A 109 23.70 35.44 16.84
C VAL A 109 24.41 35.77 18.16
N PRO A 110 23.82 36.59 19.05
CA PRO A 110 24.42 36.89 20.34
C PRO A 110 24.71 35.63 21.17
N GLN A 111 25.78 35.65 21.96
CA GLN A 111 26.20 34.48 22.76
C GLN A 111 25.14 34.04 23.78
N GLU A 112 24.35 34.97 24.32
CA GLU A 112 23.24 34.67 25.25
C GLU A 112 22.20 33.74 24.61
N ASP A 113 21.78 34.06 23.38
CA ASP A 113 20.85 33.26 22.60
C ASP A 113 21.45 31.88 22.26
N LEU A 114 22.74 31.82 21.89
CA LEU A 114 23.44 30.56 21.62
C LEU A 114 23.50 29.66 22.85
N ASN A 115 23.72 30.22 24.04
CA ASN A 115 23.72 29.47 25.29
C ASN A 115 22.32 28.92 25.62
N VAL A 116 21.25 29.67 25.33
CA VAL A 116 19.87 29.16 25.45
C VAL A 116 19.63 27.98 24.52
N PHE A 117 20.03 28.09 23.25
CA PHE A 117 19.91 26.99 22.29
C PHE A 117 20.74 25.77 22.71
N LYS A 118 21.94 25.98 23.25
CA LYS A 118 22.79 24.91 23.80
C LYS A 118 22.09 24.19 24.95
N THR A 119 21.53 24.94 25.90
CA THR A 119 20.77 24.39 27.03
C THR A 119 19.55 23.58 26.58
N ILE A 120 18.87 23.98 25.51
CA ILE A 120 17.74 23.23 24.94
C ILE A 120 18.23 21.94 24.24
N LYS A 121 19.39 21.99 23.59
CA LYS A 121 20.00 20.84 22.90
C LYS A 121 20.48 19.76 23.88
N GLU A 122 20.95 20.15 25.06
CA GLU A 122 21.37 19.23 26.13
C GLU A 122 20.20 18.53 26.86
N LYS A 123 18.95 19.01 26.70
CA LYS A 123 17.78 18.36 27.33
C LYS A 123 17.37 17.10 26.57
N HIS A 124 17.49 15.92 27.20
CA HIS A 124 17.15 14.61 26.62
C HIS A 124 15.67 14.18 26.75
N ALA A 125 14.73 15.08 27.01
CA ALA A 125 13.32 14.69 27.17
C ALA A 125 12.64 14.39 25.81
N ALA A 126 11.72 13.42 25.76
CA ALA A 126 11.11 12.98 24.49
C ALA A 126 10.41 14.12 23.69
N TYR A 127 9.86 15.13 24.37
CA TYR A 127 9.22 16.29 23.73
C TYR A 127 10.20 17.34 23.18
N THR A 128 11.48 17.32 23.58
CA THR A 128 12.48 18.30 23.11
C THR A 128 13.03 17.96 21.73
N VAL A 129 12.83 16.73 21.22
CA VAL A 129 13.30 16.30 19.89
C VAL A 129 12.77 17.21 18.77
N ILE A 130 11.50 17.64 18.86
CA ILE A 130 10.89 18.54 17.89
C ILE A 130 11.51 19.94 17.98
N SER A 131 11.73 20.42 19.21
CA SER A 131 12.39 21.70 19.46
C SER A 131 13.82 21.68 18.92
N GLN A 132 14.58 20.60 19.19
CA GLN A 132 15.98 20.42 18.78
C GLN A 132 16.17 20.43 17.27
N LYS A 133 15.31 19.73 16.50
CA LYS A 133 15.38 19.72 15.03
C LYS A 133 15.16 21.10 14.40
N ARG A 134 14.39 21.97 15.05
CA ARG A 134 14.13 23.33 14.58
C ARG A 134 15.21 24.34 14.97
N ILE A 135 16.11 24.01 15.90
CA ILE A 135 17.15 24.93 16.39
C ILE A 135 18.05 25.44 15.24
N PRO A 136 18.63 24.58 14.38
CA PRO A 136 19.50 25.05 13.30
C PRO A 136 18.78 26.03 12.36
N GLU A 137 17.53 25.75 12.03
CA GLU A 137 16.70 26.64 11.18
C GLU A 137 16.43 27.98 11.87
N GLN A 138 16.09 27.96 13.17
CA GLN A 138 15.88 29.18 13.96
C GLN A 138 17.16 30.03 14.08
N ILE A 139 18.31 29.38 14.30
CA ILE A 139 19.63 30.04 14.34
C ILE A 139 19.89 30.70 12.98
N ILE A 140 19.68 29.99 11.88
CA ILE A 140 19.89 30.50 10.52
C ILE A 140 18.93 31.67 10.24
N GLU A 141 17.65 31.59 10.61
CA GLU A 141 16.68 32.67 10.42
C GLU A 141 17.02 33.92 11.25
N LYS A 142 17.46 33.75 12.50
CA LYS A 142 17.95 34.86 13.32
C LYS A 142 19.23 35.47 12.73
N ALA A 143 20.19 34.64 12.34
CA ALA A 143 21.46 35.07 11.76
C ALA A 143 21.30 35.79 10.41
N LYS A 144 20.30 35.41 9.61
CA LYS A 144 19.95 36.08 8.34
C LYS A 144 19.48 37.51 8.53
N LYS A 145 18.77 37.80 9.62
CA LYS A 145 18.24 39.15 9.93
C LYS A 145 19.31 40.09 10.49
N ALA A 146 20.40 39.56 11.03
CA ALA A 146 21.49 40.35 11.60
C ALA A 146 22.34 41.01 10.51
N LYS A 147 22.30 42.36 10.45
CA LYS A 147 23.11 43.19 9.53
C LYS A 147 24.52 43.47 10.04
N GLU A 148 24.71 43.47 11.35
CA GLU A 148 25.99 43.64 12.02
C GLU A 148 26.33 42.39 12.84
N CYS A 149 27.61 42.05 12.90
CA CYS A 149 28.05 40.90 13.69
C CYS A 149 28.08 41.24 15.18
N PRO A 150 27.39 40.48 16.05
CA PRO A 150 27.36 40.73 17.50
C PRO A 150 28.71 40.47 18.20
N HIS A 151 29.64 39.74 17.55
CA HIS A 151 30.94 39.40 18.13
C HIS A 151 32.05 40.37 17.75
N CYS A 152 32.13 40.80 16.49
CA CYS A 152 33.22 41.64 15.99
C CYS A 152 32.79 43.03 15.49
N GLY A 153 31.49 43.35 15.53
CA GLY A 153 30.94 44.66 15.16
C GLY A 153 30.99 45.00 13.65
N LYS A 154 31.52 44.11 12.80
CA LYS A 154 31.61 44.38 11.35
C LYS A 154 30.27 44.22 10.65
N THR A 155 29.99 45.14 9.72
CA THR A 155 28.85 45.08 8.80
C THR A 155 28.97 43.89 7.84
N GLN A 156 27.83 43.25 7.60
CA GLN A 156 27.71 42.10 6.70
C GLN A 156 27.10 42.54 5.37
N TYR A 157 27.63 41.99 4.29
CA TYR A 157 27.16 42.29 2.94
C TYR A 157 25.99 41.39 2.57
N GLU A 158 25.16 41.88 1.64
CA GLU A 158 24.09 41.09 1.07
C GLU A 158 24.68 40.05 0.11
N LEU A 159 24.26 38.78 0.28
CA LEU A 159 24.74 37.66 -0.52
C LEU A 159 23.66 37.25 -1.54
N ILE A 160 23.97 37.39 -2.82
CA ILE A 160 23.16 36.89 -3.93
C ILE A 160 23.66 35.51 -4.32
N PHE A 161 22.75 34.55 -4.37
CA PHE A 161 23.01 33.19 -4.83
C PHE A 161 22.33 32.95 -6.17
N THR A 162 23.14 32.90 -7.22
CA THR A 162 22.69 32.53 -8.56
C THR A 162 22.91 31.04 -8.71
N LYS A 163 21.81 30.28 -8.64
CA LYS A 163 21.86 28.82 -8.79
C LYS A 163 22.47 28.46 -10.16
N PRO A 164 23.35 27.44 -10.23
CA PRO A 164 23.60 26.43 -9.19
C PRO A 164 24.87 26.59 -8.35
N THR A 165 25.87 27.40 -8.72
CA THR A 165 27.18 27.42 -8.02
C THR A 165 27.80 28.81 -7.82
N ILE A 166 27.10 29.88 -8.19
CA ILE A 166 27.67 31.25 -8.21
C ILE A 166 27.18 32.03 -6.98
N PHE A 167 28.13 32.53 -6.20
CA PHE A 167 27.88 33.38 -5.02
C PHE A 167 28.46 34.77 -5.25
N VAL A 168 27.67 35.82 -5.02
CA VAL A 168 28.06 37.22 -5.23
C VAL A 168 27.76 38.03 -3.98
N GLU A 169 28.74 38.77 -3.47
CA GLU A 169 28.58 39.73 -2.37
C GLU A 169 28.37 41.13 -2.93
N LYS A 170 27.29 41.80 -2.50
CA LYS A 170 27.03 43.21 -2.80
C LYS A 170 27.76 44.09 -1.80
N THR A 171 28.80 44.76 -2.28
CA THR A 171 29.51 45.80 -1.55
C THR A 171 29.04 47.19 -1.97
N GLU A 172 29.39 48.23 -1.21
CA GLU A 172 29.10 49.63 -1.57
C GLU A 172 29.80 50.07 -2.88
N ILE A 173 30.85 49.34 -3.29
CA ILE A 173 31.69 49.64 -4.47
C ILE A 173 31.25 48.81 -5.70
N GLY A 174 30.43 47.76 -5.52
CA GLY A 174 29.95 46.89 -6.59
C GLY A 174 29.69 45.44 -6.17
N GLU A 175 29.37 44.60 -7.16
CA GLU A 175 29.11 43.16 -7.00
C GLU A 175 30.41 42.35 -7.15
N HIS A 176 30.84 41.64 -6.09
CA HIS A 176 32.06 40.83 -6.10
C HIS A 176 31.73 39.33 -6.00
N ARG A 177 32.19 38.54 -6.98
CA ARG A 177 32.00 37.09 -6.99
C ARG A 177 32.94 36.39 -6.00
N LEU A 178 32.40 35.50 -5.17
CA LEU A 178 33.19 34.66 -4.26
C LEU A 178 33.75 33.45 -5.01
N LEU A 179 35.07 33.30 -4.99
CA LEU A 179 35.75 32.13 -5.52
C LEU A 179 35.74 30.97 -4.50
N PRO A 180 35.75 29.70 -4.95
CA PRO A 180 35.74 28.53 -4.06
C PRO A 180 36.88 28.53 -3.03
N ILE A 181 38.07 29.02 -3.39
CA ILE A 181 39.21 29.13 -2.49
C ILE A 181 38.93 30.07 -1.30
N THR A 182 38.33 31.25 -1.56
CA THR A 182 37.94 32.21 -0.53
C THR A 182 36.85 31.65 0.38
N ILE A 183 35.89 30.90 -0.18
CA ILE A 183 34.84 30.22 0.60
C ILE A 183 35.47 29.20 1.55
N ARG A 184 36.42 28.40 1.06
CA ARG A 184 37.13 27.39 1.87
C ARG A 184 37.92 28.02 3.01
N GLU A 185 38.64 29.11 2.74
CA GLU A 185 39.39 29.85 3.78
C GLU A 185 38.47 30.33 4.90
N ARG A 186 37.31 30.92 4.56
CA ARG A 186 36.31 31.32 5.56
C ARG A 186 35.80 30.14 6.38
N PHE A 187 35.53 29.01 5.73
CA PHE A 187 35.04 27.80 6.40
C PHE A 187 36.06 27.15 7.33
N SER A 188 37.34 27.20 6.99
CA SER A 188 38.40 26.66 7.84
C SER A 188 38.52 27.36 9.21
N GLN A 189 38.05 28.60 9.31
CA GLN A 189 38.09 29.43 10.52
C GLN A 189 36.87 29.24 11.44
N ILE A 190 35.83 28.49 11.00
CA ILE A 190 34.65 28.24 11.83
C ILE A 190 35.05 27.34 13.01
N LEU A 191 34.57 27.68 14.21
CA LEU A 191 34.81 26.90 15.41
C LEU A 191 33.90 25.66 15.47
N ASP A 192 34.42 24.59 16.02
CA ASP A 192 33.70 23.31 16.13
C ASP A 192 32.45 23.43 17.02
N GLU A 193 32.48 24.26 18.08
CA GLU A 193 31.31 24.54 18.93
C GLU A 193 30.13 25.18 18.16
N ASP A 194 30.43 26.06 17.20
CA ASP A 194 29.41 26.71 16.37
C ASP A 194 28.83 25.71 15.34
N LEU A 195 29.65 24.77 14.85
CA LEU A 195 29.22 23.68 13.96
C LEU A 195 28.30 22.69 14.66
N GLU A 196 28.64 22.30 15.89
CA GLU A 196 27.81 21.42 16.71
C GLU A 196 26.42 22.03 16.92
N LEU A 197 26.30 23.35 17.16
CA LEU A 197 25.00 24.02 17.30
C LEU A 197 24.14 23.93 16.03
N LEU A 198 24.78 23.97 14.85
CA LEU A 198 24.14 23.77 13.55
C LEU A 198 23.88 22.30 13.20
N SER A 199 24.21 21.37 14.09
CA SER A 199 24.09 19.91 13.92
C SER A 199 25.03 19.32 12.85
N TYR A 200 26.22 19.89 12.70
CA TYR A 200 27.33 19.24 12.01
C TYR A 200 28.20 18.50 13.03
N ASP A 201 28.71 17.32 12.68
CA ASP A 201 29.74 16.63 13.45
C ASP A 201 31.14 17.02 12.93
N PRO A 202 31.96 17.76 13.71
CA PRO A 202 33.28 18.21 13.28
C PRO A 202 34.25 17.07 12.93
N ILE A 203 34.02 15.86 13.44
CA ILE A 203 34.88 14.71 13.17
C ILE A 203 34.58 14.14 11.78
N THR A 204 33.31 14.11 11.37
CA THR A 204 32.87 13.46 10.13
C THR A 204 32.63 14.43 8.97
N ALA A 205 32.34 15.69 9.25
CA ALA A 205 32.07 16.69 8.23
C ALA A 205 32.39 18.12 8.70
N ARG A 206 33.59 18.61 8.34
CA ARG A 206 33.88 20.05 8.41
C ARG A 206 33.54 20.77 7.10
N PRO A 207 33.02 22.00 7.13
CA PRO A 207 32.53 22.68 5.92
C PRO A 207 33.58 22.94 4.84
N GLU A 208 34.86 23.06 5.20
CA GLU A 208 35.94 23.20 4.22
C GLU A 208 36.10 21.97 3.32
N TRP A 209 35.61 20.79 3.72
CA TRP A 209 35.64 19.58 2.91
C TRP A 209 34.54 19.57 1.83
N PHE A 210 33.57 20.48 1.89
CA PHE A 210 32.58 20.66 0.80
C PHE A 210 33.21 21.31 -0.44
N VAL A 211 34.42 21.86 -0.30
CA VAL A 211 35.24 22.38 -1.39
C VAL A 211 36.35 21.38 -1.69
N LEU A 212 36.24 20.70 -2.84
CA LEU A 212 37.15 19.65 -3.26
C LEU A 212 38.51 20.25 -3.64
N GLN A 213 39.58 19.75 -3.02
CA GLN A 213 40.97 20.03 -3.43
C GLN A 213 41.59 18.81 -4.14
N ALA A 214 41.34 17.62 -3.62
CA ALA A 214 41.68 16.36 -4.25
C ALA A 214 40.37 15.69 -4.72
N PHE A 215 40.35 15.24 -5.96
CA PHE A 215 39.22 14.55 -6.56
C PHE A 215 39.44 13.02 -6.46
N PRO A 216 38.54 12.26 -5.82
CA PRO A 216 38.71 10.81 -5.69
C PRO A 216 38.39 10.11 -7.02
N VAL A 217 39.32 9.28 -7.49
CA VAL A 217 39.17 8.52 -8.73
C VAL A 217 38.68 7.11 -8.40
N PRO A 218 37.46 6.70 -8.80
CA PRO A 218 36.97 5.37 -8.52
C PRO A 218 37.76 4.30 -9.29
N PRO A 219 37.85 3.08 -8.74
CA PRO A 219 38.54 1.96 -9.38
C PRO A 219 37.87 1.52 -10.68
N VAL A 220 38.61 0.79 -11.51
CA VAL A 220 38.12 0.22 -12.78
C VAL A 220 36.93 -0.72 -12.60
N THR A 221 36.78 -1.36 -11.44
CA THR A 221 35.64 -2.23 -11.11
C THR A 221 34.30 -1.48 -11.04
N VAL A 222 34.32 -0.18 -10.75
CA VAL A 222 33.11 0.68 -10.70
C VAL A 222 32.75 1.23 -12.08
N ARG A 223 33.74 1.31 -12.99
CA ARG A 223 33.64 1.88 -14.34
C ARG A 223 34.25 0.91 -15.38
N PRO A 224 33.64 -0.28 -15.55
CA PRO A 224 34.21 -1.32 -16.39
C PRO A 224 34.18 -0.93 -17.87
N SER A 225 35.24 -1.26 -18.60
CA SER A 225 35.30 -1.20 -20.06
C SER A 225 34.67 -2.45 -20.67
N ILE A 226 33.94 -2.30 -21.79
CA ILE A 226 33.35 -3.43 -22.53
C ILE A 226 34.06 -3.54 -23.88
N ILE A 227 34.44 -4.74 -24.28
CA ILE A 227 34.94 -5.01 -25.64
C ILE A 227 33.73 -5.41 -26.50
N LEU A 228 33.47 -4.65 -27.56
CA LEU A 228 32.43 -4.99 -28.54
C LEU A 228 32.87 -6.19 -29.37
N GLU A 229 31.92 -6.87 -30.03
CA GLU A 229 32.23 -7.99 -30.95
C GLU A 229 33.19 -7.58 -32.09
N THR A 230 33.24 -6.29 -32.43
CA THR A 230 34.18 -5.71 -33.40
C THR A 230 35.63 -5.63 -32.89
N GLY A 231 35.88 -5.98 -31.62
CA GLY A 231 37.19 -5.85 -30.96
C GLY A 231 37.48 -4.44 -30.42
N ILE A 232 36.61 -3.46 -30.67
CA ILE A 232 36.78 -2.08 -30.16
C ILE A 232 36.39 -2.01 -28.69
N ARG A 233 37.22 -1.35 -27.87
CA ARG A 233 36.92 -1.04 -26.47
C ARG A 233 35.95 0.14 -26.38
N SER A 234 34.85 -0.06 -25.67
CA SER A 234 33.92 0.99 -25.26
C SER A 234 34.10 1.24 -23.77
N GLU A 235 34.53 2.45 -23.44
CA GLU A 235 34.71 2.87 -22.05
C GLU A 235 33.39 3.29 -21.40
N ASP A 236 33.39 3.32 -20.07
CA ASP A 236 32.25 3.74 -19.26
C ASP A 236 32.02 5.27 -19.32
N ASP A 237 30.76 5.71 -19.19
CA ASP A 237 30.38 7.13 -19.20
C ASP A 237 31.14 7.96 -18.12
N LEU A 238 31.45 7.37 -16.95
CA LEU A 238 32.24 8.05 -15.92
C LEU A 238 33.69 8.26 -16.38
N THR A 239 34.28 7.26 -17.04
CA THR A 239 35.64 7.36 -17.58
C THR A 239 35.73 8.52 -18.58
N HIS A 240 34.77 8.62 -19.52
CA HIS A 240 34.71 9.74 -20.46
C HIS A 240 34.67 11.10 -19.76
N LYS A 241 33.84 11.23 -18.72
CA LYS A 241 33.74 12.50 -18.00
C LYS A 241 35.00 12.84 -17.20
N MET A 242 35.66 11.84 -16.64
CA MET A 242 36.91 12.00 -15.92
C MET A 242 38.05 12.44 -16.84
N VAL A 243 38.10 11.93 -18.08
CA VAL A 243 39.06 12.41 -19.09
C VAL A 243 38.90 13.91 -19.32
N ASP A 244 37.66 14.40 -19.45
CA ASP A 244 37.41 15.83 -19.62
C ASP A 244 37.87 16.65 -18.40
N ILE A 245 37.60 16.15 -17.18
CA ILE A 245 38.06 16.80 -15.94
C ILE A 245 39.59 16.90 -15.92
N ILE A 246 40.31 15.82 -16.22
CA ILE A 246 41.78 15.80 -16.23
C ILE A 246 42.34 16.77 -17.27
N ARG A 247 41.79 16.78 -18.50
CA ARG A 247 42.23 17.69 -19.57
C ARG A 247 42.06 19.16 -19.19
N VAL A 248 40.89 19.52 -18.66
CA VAL A 248 40.63 20.91 -18.23
C VAL A 248 41.52 21.28 -17.05
N ASN A 249 41.74 20.35 -16.11
CA ASN A 249 42.59 20.57 -14.94
C ASN A 249 44.07 20.79 -15.31
N GLN A 250 44.61 19.99 -16.25
CA GLN A 250 45.95 20.19 -16.80
C GLN A 250 46.06 21.54 -17.52
N ARG A 251 45.11 21.85 -18.41
CA ARG A 251 45.09 23.12 -19.15
C ARG A 251 45.00 24.33 -18.23
N LEU A 252 44.24 24.24 -17.14
CA LEU A 252 44.14 25.28 -16.12
C LEU A 252 45.48 25.46 -15.39
N LYS A 253 46.16 24.35 -15.03
CA LYS A 253 47.49 24.39 -14.40
C LYS A 253 48.52 25.05 -15.31
N GLU A 254 48.60 24.63 -16.57
CA GLU A 254 49.51 25.20 -17.58
C GLU A 254 49.24 26.69 -17.82
N SER A 255 47.97 27.09 -17.92
CA SER A 255 47.58 28.49 -18.17
C SER A 255 47.97 29.40 -17.00
N LYS A 256 47.89 28.89 -15.77
CA LYS A 256 48.34 29.62 -14.56
C LYS A 256 49.86 29.76 -14.52
N ASP A 257 50.57 28.66 -14.76
CA ASP A 257 52.04 28.66 -14.76
C ASP A 257 52.60 29.55 -15.87
N ALA A 258 51.87 29.68 -16.99
CA ALA A 258 52.18 30.59 -18.11
C ALA A 258 51.82 32.08 -17.86
N GLY A 259 51.17 32.43 -16.75
CA GLY A 259 50.82 33.83 -16.43
C GLY A 259 49.67 34.42 -17.27
N THR A 260 48.71 33.59 -17.69
CA THR A 260 47.56 33.99 -18.53
C THR A 260 46.64 35.03 -17.83
N PRO A 261 45.98 35.95 -18.57
CA PRO A 261 45.03 36.90 -17.98
C PRO A 261 43.95 36.27 -17.08
N PRO A 262 43.58 36.92 -15.95
CA PRO A 262 42.66 36.36 -14.96
C PRO A 262 41.28 35.94 -15.51
N LEU A 263 40.75 36.64 -16.52
CA LEU A 263 39.47 36.31 -17.15
C LEU A 263 39.47 34.91 -17.78
N ILE A 264 40.55 34.55 -18.49
CA ILE A 264 40.67 33.23 -19.14
C ILE A 264 40.84 32.13 -18.09
N VAL A 265 41.60 32.42 -17.03
CA VAL A 265 41.73 31.50 -15.90
C VAL A 265 40.38 31.26 -15.24
N GLN A 266 39.57 32.31 -15.08
CA GLN A 266 38.23 32.22 -14.52
C GLN A 266 37.28 31.38 -15.40
N ASP A 267 37.32 31.56 -16.72
CA ASP A 267 36.54 30.72 -17.65
C ASP A 267 36.94 29.23 -17.57
N LEU A 268 38.22 28.94 -17.43
CA LEU A 268 38.72 27.57 -17.24
C LEU A 268 38.31 26.98 -15.89
N VAL A 269 38.28 27.79 -14.82
CA VAL A 269 37.76 27.38 -13.51
C VAL A 269 36.26 27.06 -13.58
N ASP A 270 35.49 27.89 -14.29
CA ASP A 270 34.05 27.66 -14.50
C ASP A 270 33.80 26.39 -15.33
N LEU A 271 34.65 26.13 -16.32
CA LEU A 271 34.62 24.89 -17.09
C LEU A 271 34.96 23.67 -16.21
N LEU A 272 35.97 23.77 -15.34
CA LEU A 272 36.31 22.70 -14.38
C LEU A 272 35.16 22.43 -13.40
N GLN A 273 34.52 23.49 -12.89
CA GLN A 273 33.31 23.40 -12.06
C GLN A 273 32.16 22.72 -12.83
N TYR A 274 31.96 23.06 -14.10
CA TYR A 274 30.96 22.41 -14.95
C TYR A 274 31.19 20.89 -15.08
N HIS A 275 32.41 20.47 -15.44
CA HIS A 275 32.72 19.06 -15.63
C HIS A 275 32.62 18.26 -14.32
N THR A 276 33.07 18.84 -13.21
CA THR A 276 32.96 18.22 -11.88
C THR A 276 31.49 18.13 -11.43
N THR A 277 30.70 19.17 -11.65
CA THR A 277 29.26 19.19 -11.28
C THR A 277 28.50 18.10 -12.03
N THR A 278 28.68 18.04 -13.35
CA THR A 278 28.00 17.07 -14.21
C THR A 278 28.49 15.62 -13.97
N TYR A 279 29.72 15.42 -13.49
CA TYR A 279 30.21 14.11 -13.02
C TYR A 279 29.45 13.60 -11.78
N PHE A 280 29.13 14.47 -10.83
CA PHE A 280 28.34 14.07 -9.67
C PHE A 280 26.86 13.96 -10.02
N ASP A 281 26.28 14.98 -10.66
CA ASP A 281 24.88 15.01 -11.07
C ASP A 281 24.73 15.72 -12.43
N ASN A 282 24.33 14.97 -13.46
CA ASN A 282 24.17 15.49 -14.81
C ASN A 282 22.79 16.16 -15.05
N GLU A 283 21.85 16.08 -14.11
CA GLU A 283 20.48 16.59 -14.23
C GLU A 283 20.24 17.86 -13.38
N VAL A 284 21.32 18.57 -13.04
CA VAL A 284 21.24 19.81 -12.25
C VAL A 284 20.54 20.90 -13.06
N SER A 285 19.50 21.49 -12.47
CA SER A 285 18.78 22.62 -13.08
C SER A 285 19.69 23.83 -13.29
N GLY A 286 19.66 24.40 -14.48
CA GLY A 286 20.45 25.59 -14.85
C GLY A 286 21.83 25.29 -15.46
N ILE A 287 22.22 24.02 -15.60
CA ILE A 287 23.43 23.60 -16.31
C ILE A 287 23.04 22.72 -17.52
N PRO A 288 23.64 22.92 -18.71
CA PRO A 288 23.39 22.05 -19.85
C PRO A 288 23.93 20.64 -19.60
N GLN A 289 23.10 19.63 -19.87
CA GLN A 289 23.48 18.23 -19.67
C GLN A 289 24.68 17.84 -20.55
N ALA A 290 25.61 17.09 -19.98
CA ALA A 290 26.71 16.50 -20.73
C ALA A 290 26.21 15.30 -21.54
N HIS A 291 26.49 15.30 -22.84
CA HIS A 291 26.06 14.27 -23.77
C HIS A 291 27.27 13.50 -24.31
N HIS A 292 27.04 12.22 -24.63
CA HIS A 292 27.93 11.44 -25.47
C HIS A 292 27.93 12.00 -26.90
N ARG A 293 28.93 11.63 -27.73
CA ARG A 293 29.01 12.02 -29.15
C ARG A 293 27.76 11.64 -29.97
N SER A 294 26.99 10.66 -29.50
CA SER A 294 25.73 10.20 -30.10
C SER A 294 24.52 11.06 -29.75
N GLY A 295 24.66 12.07 -28.88
CA GLY A 295 23.53 12.88 -28.39
C GLY A 295 22.77 12.25 -27.21
N ARG A 296 23.20 11.09 -26.69
CA ARG A 296 22.65 10.48 -25.46
C ARG A 296 23.23 11.17 -24.22
N PRO A 297 22.44 11.56 -23.20
CA PRO A 297 22.99 12.12 -21.96
C PRO A 297 23.84 11.07 -21.22
N LEU A 298 24.96 11.51 -20.63
CA LEU A 298 25.86 10.64 -19.87
C LEU A 298 25.21 10.21 -18.54
N LYS A 299 25.32 8.92 -18.19
CA LYS A 299 24.81 8.40 -16.92
C LYS A 299 25.89 8.46 -15.83
N THR A 300 25.88 9.56 -15.08
CA THR A 300 26.88 9.83 -14.04
C THR A 300 26.47 9.31 -12.65
N LEU A 301 27.22 9.61 -11.58
CA LEU A 301 27.10 8.91 -10.29
C LEU A 301 25.68 8.95 -9.72
N THR A 302 25.08 10.13 -9.71
CA THR A 302 23.77 10.33 -9.13
C THR A 302 22.67 9.58 -9.90
N GLN A 303 22.71 9.60 -11.23
CA GLN A 303 21.78 8.86 -12.09
C GLN A 303 21.95 7.33 -11.96
N ARG A 304 23.11 6.83 -11.53
CA ARG A 304 23.32 5.40 -11.22
C ARG A 304 22.68 4.98 -9.89
N LEU A 305 22.56 5.90 -8.94
CA LEU A 305 22.02 5.62 -7.61
C LEU A 305 20.49 5.82 -7.54
N LYS A 306 20.00 6.90 -8.16
CA LYS A 306 18.58 7.31 -8.14
C LYS A 306 17.71 6.44 -9.07
N GLY A 307 16.41 6.42 -8.80
CA GLY A 307 15.39 5.86 -9.70
C GLY A 307 15.06 4.36 -9.50
N LYS A 308 14.16 3.82 -10.33
CA LYS A 308 13.71 2.42 -10.25
C LYS A 308 14.80 1.43 -10.67
N GLU A 309 15.58 1.79 -11.69
CA GLU A 309 16.73 1.01 -12.17
C GLU A 309 18.05 1.42 -11.50
N GLY A 310 18.01 2.37 -10.57
CA GLY A 310 19.18 2.77 -9.78
C GLY A 310 19.66 1.65 -8.87
N ARG A 311 20.94 1.66 -8.50
CA ARG A 311 21.59 0.59 -7.73
C ARG A 311 20.86 0.25 -6.42
N PHE A 312 20.41 1.25 -5.66
CA PHE A 312 19.70 1.03 -4.39
C PHE A 312 18.41 0.21 -4.55
N ARG A 313 17.65 0.45 -5.63
CA ARG A 313 16.36 -0.20 -5.86
C ARG A 313 16.49 -1.46 -6.71
N GLY A 314 17.19 -1.36 -7.84
CA GLY A 314 17.25 -2.41 -8.86
C GLY A 314 18.43 -3.37 -8.73
N SER A 315 19.39 -3.11 -7.84
CA SER A 315 20.51 -4.03 -7.58
C SER A 315 20.67 -4.40 -6.11
N LEU A 316 20.24 -3.57 -5.15
CA LEU A 316 20.38 -3.88 -3.72
C LEU A 316 19.06 -4.41 -3.14
N SER A 317 17.97 -3.67 -3.28
CA SER A 317 16.66 -4.07 -2.74
C SER A 317 15.95 -5.16 -3.57
N GLY A 318 16.08 -5.12 -4.90
CA GLY A 318 15.55 -6.14 -5.81
C GLY A 318 16.68 -6.63 -6.70
N LYS A 319 16.84 -7.95 -6.81
CA LYS A 319 17.86 -8.61 -7.63
C LYS A 319 17.22 -9.67 -8.53
N ARG A 320 17.85 -9.93 -9.68
CA ARG A 320 17.58 -11.18 -10.39
C ARG A 320 18.20 -12.31 -9.58
N VAL A 321 17.46 -13.40 -9.43
CA VAL A 321 17.83 -14.53 -8.59
C VAL A 321 18.01 -15.77 -9.44
N ASP A 322 19.04 -16.54 -9.12
CA ASP A 322 19.27 -17.86 -9.69
C ASP A 322 18.30 -18.89 -9.08
N PHE A 323 18.32 -20.12 -9.59
CA PHE A 323 17.47 -21.24 -9.11
C PHE A 323 15.97 -20.90 -9.13
N SER A 324 15.56 -20.18 -10.17
CA SER A 324 14.17 -19.83 -10.43
C SER A 324 13.74 -20.18 -11.84
N SER A 325 12.45 -20.43 -12.03
CA SER A 325 11.82 -20.71 -13.33
C SER A 325 10.47 -20.01 -13.42
N ARG A 326 10.01 -19.77 -14.65
CA ARG A 326 8.73 -19.12 -14.95
C ARG A 326 8.11 -19.80 -16.17
N THR A 327 6.83 -20.13 -16.08
CA THR A 327 6.03 -20.62 -17.20
C THR A 327 4.54 -20.35 -16.95
N VAL A 328 3.72 -20.57 -17.98
CA VAL A 328 2.26 -20.45 -17.93
C VAL A 328 1.67 -21.50 -16.97
N ILE A 329 0.61 -21.12 -16.26
CA ILE A 329 -0.11 -22.02 -15.35
C ILE A 329 -1.32 -22.68 -16.01
N SER A 330 -1.70 -23.86 -15.51
CA SER A 330 -2.85 -24.64 -15.97
C SER A 330 -3.57 -25.33 -14.81
N PRO A 331 -4.90 -25.52 -14.90
CA PRO A 331 -5.66 -26.14 -13.82
C PRO A 331 -5.45 -27.66 -13.79
N ASP A 332 -5.24 -28.22 -12.61
CA ASP A 332 -5.31 -29.67 -12.40
C ASP A 332 -6.02 -29.99 -11.07
N PRO A 333 -7.32 -30.32 -11.10
CA PRO A 333 -8.10 -30.61 -9.90
C PRO A 333 -7.79 -31.98 -9.28
N ASN A 334 -6.91 -32.79 -9.89
CA ASN A 334 -6.49 -34.08 -9.31
C ASN A 334 -5.21 -33.95 -8.46
N LEU A 335 -4.54 -32.79 -8.49
CA LEU A 335 -3.42 -32.50 -7.62
C LEU A 335 -3.91 -32.21 -6.20
N ASP A 336 -3.07 -32.56 -5.23
CA ASP A 336 -3.28 -32.12 -3.86
C ASP A 336 -3.15 -30.58 -3.78
N LEU A 337 -3.92 -29.93 -2.90
CA LEU A 337 -3.88 -28.47 -2.72
C LEU A 337 -2.48 -27.90 -2.43
N SER A 338 -1.59 -28.69 -1.82
CA SER A 338 -0.21 -28.29 -1.50
C SER A 338 0.81 -28.70 -2.56
N GLU A 339 0.39 -29.34 -3.65
CA GLU A 339 1.27 -29.74 -4.75
C GLU A 339 1.26 -28.73 -5.90
N VAL A 340 2.43 -28.57 -6.53
CA VAL A 340 2.58 -27.89 -7.81
C VAL A 340 3.16 -28.84 -8.84
N GLY A 341 2.48 -28.96 -9.97
CA GLY A 341 2.94 -29.71 -11.13
C GLY A 341 4.09 -28.98 -11.81
N VAL A 342 5.29 -29.56 -11.81
CA VAL A 342 6.50 -29.00 -12.44
C VAL A 342 6.85 -29.78 -13.71
N PRO A 343 7.05 -29.11 -14.85
CA PRO A 343 7.52 -29.77 -16.07
C PRO A 343 8.88 -30.45 -15.88
N GLU A 344 9.05 -31.65 -16.43
CA GLU A 344 10.33 -32.39 -16.41
C GLU A 344 11.51 -31.55 -16.93
N ALA A 345 11.29 -30.75 -17.99
CA ALA A 345 12.31 -29.86 -18.55
C ALA A 345 12.78 -28.76 -17.57
N VAL A 346 11.91 -28.34 -16.64
CA VAL A 346 12.26 -27.41 -15.57
C VAL A 346 12.96 -28.15 -14.44
N ALA A 347 12.45 -29.33 -14.06
CA ALA A 347 12.99 -30.15 -12.99
C ALA A 347 14.45 -30.60 -13.23
N MET A 348 14.82 -30.88 -14.49
CA MET A 348 16.20 -31.23 -14.86
C MET A 348 17.18 -30.05 -14.82
N LYS A 349 16.69 -28.81 -14.95
CA LYS A 349 17.53 -27.60 -14.93
C LYS A 349 17.73 -27.05 -13.53
N LEU A 350 16.67 -27.07 -12.71
CA LEU A 350 16.72 -26.60 -11.33
C LEU A 350 17.34 -27.68 -10.45
N THR A 351 18.33 -27.29 -9.65
CA THR A 351 19.04 -28.22 -8.78
C THR A 351 18.90 -27.90 -7.30
N ILE A 352 19.07 -28.94 -6.50
CA ILE A 352 19.19 -28.86 -5.04
C ILE A 352 20.56 -29.42 -4.64
N PRO A 353 21.37 -28.66 -3.89
CA PRO A 353 22.62 -29.16 -3.35
C PRO A 353 22.32 -30.08 -2.17
N GLU A 354 22.80 -31.31 -2.26
CA GLU A 354 22.69 -32.30 -1.20
C GLU A 354 24.08 -32.81 -0.82
N ILE A 355 24.37 -32.82 0.47
CA ILE A 355 25.65 -33.33 0.99
C ILE A 355 25.57 -34.86 1.03
N VAL A 356 26.61 -35.51 0.53
CA VAL A 356 26.76 -36.96 0.59
C VAL A 356 27.00 -37.38 2.03
N THR A 357 26.11 -38.22 2.53
CA THR A 357 26.12 -38.82 3.86
C THR A 357 26.03 -40.34 3.73
N GLU A 358 26.22 -41.05 4.83
CA GLU A 358 26.07 -42.51 4.88
C GLU A 358 24.67 -42.96 4.42
N TRP A 359 23.63 -42.14 4.64
CA TRP A 359 22.24 -42.49 4.35
C TRP A 359 21.86 -42.32 2.88
N ASN A 360 22.50 -41.42 2.14
CA ASN A 360 22.12 -41.09 0.75
C ASN A 360 23.16 -41.49 -0.30
N ILE A 361 24.34 -41.98 0.08
CA ILE A 361 25.44 -42.27 -0.86
C ILE A 361 25.04 -43.22 -1.99
N GLU A 362 24.29 -44.28 -1.69
CA GLU A 362 23.82 -45.23 -2.71
C GLU A 362 22.84 -44.59 -3.70
N ARG A 363 21.95 -43.73 -3.19
CA ARG A 363 21.01 -42.95 -4.00
C ARG A 363 21.78 -41.97 -4.90
N MET A 364 22.77 -41.27 -4.36
CA MET A 364 23.58 -40.31 -5.11
C MET A 364 24.37 -40.96 -6.23
N ARG A 365 24.96 -42.14 -5.98
CA ARG A 365 25.65 -42.92 -7.02
C ARG A 365 24.75 -43.20 -8.22
N LYS A 366 23.52 -43.66 -7.98
CA LYS A 366 22.53 -43.92 -9.04
C LYS A 366 22.18 -42.65 -9.85
N LEU A 367 22.00 -41.52 -9.17
CA LEU A 367 21.69 -40.25 -9.82
C LEU A 367 22.87 -39.71 -10.65
N VAL A 368 24.11 -39.87 -10.18
CA VAL A 368 25.32 -39.49 -10.92
C VAL A 368 25.49 -40.33 -12.19
N ILE A 369 25.18 -41.63 -12.14
CA ILE A 369 25.19 -42.51 -13.31
C ILE A 369 24.16 -42.04 -14.36
N ASN A 370 22.95 -41.66 -13.94
CA ASN A 370 21.94 -41.10 -14.84
C ASN A 370 22.40 -39.80 -15.50
N GLY A 371 23.17 -38.98 -14.78
CA GLY A 371 23.73 -37.73 -15.27
C GLY A 371 22.68 -36.64 -15.53
N PRO A 372 22.96 -35.62 -16.36
CA PRO A 372 22.10 -34.45 -16.53
C PRO A 372 20.93 -34.67 -17.50
N GLU A 373 20.99 -35.66 -18.38
CA GLU A 373 20.02 -35.85 -19.48
C GLU A 373 18.81 -36.71 -19.11
N LYS A 374 18.97 -37.62 -18.12
CA LYS A 374 17.92 -38.55 -17.73
C LYS A 374 17.39 -38.20 -16.35
N PHE A 375 16.09 -37.88 -16.28
CA PHE A 375 15.41 -37.63 -15.02
C PHE A 375 15.09 -38.97 -14.29
N PRO A 376 15.31 -39.07 -12.96
CA PRO A 376 16.02 -38.14 -12.08
C PRO A 376 17.55 -38.28 -12.18
N GLY A 377 18.27 -37.14 -12.19
CA GLY A 377 19.70 -37.08 -12.44
C GLY A 377 20.46 -35.98 -11.66
N VAL A 378 21.67 -35.64 -12.11
CA VAL A 378 22.61 -34.69 -11.48
C VAL A 378 23.30 -33.83 -12.53
N ASN A 379 23.49 -32.54 -12.24
CA ASN A 379 24.19 -31.62 -13.14
C ASN A 379 25.65 -31.37 -12.71
N TYR A 380 25.90 -31.23 -11.40
CA TYR A 380 27.22 -30.88 -10.87
C TYR A 380 27.59 -31.65 -9.61
N ILE A 381 28.90 -31.85 -9.43
CA ILE A 381 29.48 -32.38 -8.19
C ILE A 381 30.55 -31.39 -7.72
N VAL A 382 30.49 -31.00 -6.45
CA VAL A 382 31.46 -30.11 -5.81
C VAL A 382 32.23 -30.91 -4.78
N ARG A 383 33.55 -30.95 -4.94
CA ARG A 383 34.45 -31.59 -3.98
C ARG A 383 34.63 -30.71 -2.74
N PRO A 384 35.04 -31.27 -1.59
CA PRO A 384 35.37 -30.50 -0.38
C PRO A 384 36.40 -29.37 -0.62
N ASP A 385 37.28 -29.56 -1.61
CA ASP A 385 38.32 -28.61 -2.04
C ASP A 385 37.73 -27.36 -2.75
N GLY A 386 36.43 -27.38 -3.08
CA GLY A 386 35.72 -26.33 -3.80
C GLY A 386 35.77 -26.46 -5.33
N VAL A 387 36.37 -27.53 -5.87
CA VAL A 387 36.40 -27.80 -7.31
C VAL A 387 35.03 -28.32 -7.76
N LYS A 388 34.39 -27.61 -8.70
CA LYS A 388 33.10 -27.96 -9.29
C LYS A 388 33.29 -28.73 -10.60
N ILE A 389 32.81 -29.96 -10.63
CA ILE A 389 32.82 -30.87 -11.79
C ILE A 389 31.47 -30.79 -12.48
N ARG A 390 31.48 -30.56 -13.80
CA ARG A 390 30.28 -30.55 -14.64
C ARG A 390 30.10 -31.93 -15.28
N LEU A 391 28.95 -32.56 -15.07
CA LEU A 391 28.71 -33.91 -15.60
C LEU A 391 28.41 -33.95 -17.10
N ASP A 392 28.09 -32.81 -17.73
CA ASP A 392 27.87 -32.70 -19.19
C ASP A 392 29.10 -33.13 -20.01
N PHE A 393 30.30 -32.89 -19.48
CA PHE A 393 31.58 -33.10 -20.19
C PHE A 393 32.32 -34.36 -19.74
N VAL A 394 31.70 -35.18 -18.88
CA VAL A 394 32.30 -36.41 -18.40
C VAL A 394 31.82 -37.58 -19.27
N GLU A 395 32.77 -38.25 -19.92
CA GLU A 395 32.49 -39.41 -20.77
C GLU A 395 32.12 -40.66 -19.95
N ASP A 396 32.87 -40.98 -18.88
CA ASP A 396 32.57 -42.11 -17.99
C ASP A 396 32.09 -41.66 -16.60
N ARG A 397 30.77 -41.71 -16.41
CA ARG A 397 30.09 -41.31 -15.17
C ARG A 397 30.17 -42.37 -14.08
N SER A 398 30.46 -43.62 -14.43
CA SER A 398 30.50 -44.77 -13.50
C SER A 398 31.69 -44.65 -12.56
N THR A 399 32.86 -44.34 -13.12
CA THR A 399 34.09 -44.11 -12.36
C THR A 399 33.91 -42.96 -11.35
N ILE A 400 33.26 -41.86 -11.74
CA ILE A 400 33.01 -40.74 -10.83
C ILE A 400 32.07 -41.15 -9.68
N ALA A 401 31.02 -41.92 -9.96
CA ALA A 401 30.10 -42.41 -8.94
C ALA A 401 30.80 -43.32 -7.91
N GLU A 402 31.77 -44.14 -8.34
CA GLU A 402 32.57 -44.96 -7.42
C GLU A 402 33.49 -44.11 -6.52
N THR A 403 34.06 -43.04 -7.06
CA THR A 403 34.91 -42.09 -6.30
C THR A 403 34.15 -41.11 -5.40
N LEU A 404 32.82 -41.24 -5.29
CA LEU A 404 32.00 -40.37 -4.47
C LEU A 404 32.24 -40.68 -2.98
N GLU A 405 32.66 -39.69 -2.21
CA GLU A 405 32.96 -39.81 -0.77
C GLU A 405 32.00 -38.97 0.09
N ILE A 406 31.95 -39.28 1.39
CA ILE A 406 31.17 -38.51 2.37
C ILE A 406 31.71 -37.08 2.44
N GLY A 407 30.79 -36.11 2.46
CA GLY A 407 31.13 -34.69 2.47
C GLY A 407 31.25 -34.04 1.08
N TYR A 408 31.15 -34.83 -0.01
CA TYR A 408 30.97 -34.27 -1.35
C TYR A 408 29.58 -33.61 -1.43
N LEU A 409 29.45 -32.56 -2.24
CA LEU A 409 28.17 -31.89 -2.50
C LEU A 409 27.70 -32.21 -3.92
N VAL A 410 26.50 -32.75 -4.04
CA VAL A 410 25.90 -33.17 -5.31
C VAL A 410 24.72 -32.24 -5.62
N GLU A 411 24.74 -31.58 -6.77
CA GLU A 411 23.64 -30.74 -7.25
C GLU A 411 22.68 -31.59 -8.10
N ARG A 412 21.74 -32.27 -7.43
CA ARG A 412 20.74 -33.15 -8.06
C ARG A 412 19.58 -32.37 -8.66
N HIS A 413 18.88 -32.97 -9.62
CA HIS A 413 17.62 -32.44 -10.16
C HIS A 413 16.54 -32.30 -9.08
N LEU A 414 15.58 -31.41 -9.34
CA LEU A 414 14.38 -31.24 -8.52
C LEU A 414 13.46 -32.46 -8.66
N ALA A 415 13.04 -33.07 -7.55
CA ALA A 415 12.31 -34.32 -7.53
C ALA A 415 10.95 -34.17 -6.81
N ASP A 416 10.11 -35.22 -6.91
CA ASP A 416 8.83 -35.28 -6.22
C ASP A 416 9.00 -35.15 -4.71
N GLY A 417 8.15 -34.33 -4.08
CA GLY A 417 8.18 -34.07 -2.64
C GLY A 417 9.18 -33.00 -2.20
N ASP A 418 10.00 -32.45 -3.10
CA ASP A 418 10.82 -31.27 -2.79
C ASP A 418 9.94 -30.04 -2.55
N ILE A 419 10.37 -29.15 -1.66
CA ILE A 419 9.65 -27.91 -1.36
C ILE A 419 10.14 -26.77 -2.26
N VAL A 420 9.21 -26.02 -2.84
CA VAL A 420 9.50 -24.84 -3.67
C VAL A 420 8.61 -23.68 -3.28
N MET A 421 9.13 -22.46 -3.40
CA MET A 421 8.32 -21.25 -3.25
C MET A 421 7.69 -20.89 -4.59
N PHE A 422 6.39 -20.67 -4.61
CA PHE A 422 5.64 -20.36 -5.81
C PHE A 422 4.90 -19.04 -5.66
N ASN A 423 5.05 -18.15 -6.65
CA ASN A 423 4.45 -16.82 -6.59
C ASN A 423 3.87 -16.32 -7.92
N ARG A 424 2.85 -15.45 -7.78
CA ARG A 424 2.32 -14.64 -8.88
C ARG A 424 2.69 -13.18 -8.66
N GLN A 425 3.12 -12.52 -9.74
CA GLN A 425 3.39 -11.08 -9.74
C GLN A 425 2.16 -10.32 -10.25
N PRO A 426 1.80 -9.17 -9.64
CA PRO A 426 2.41 -8.55 -8.47
C PRO A 426 2.04 -9.27 -7.17
N SER A 427 3.02 -9.46 -6.26
CA SER A 427 2.79 -10.10 -4.96
C SER A 427 2.38 -9.04 -3.93
N LEU A 428 1.09 -8.96 -3.62
CA LEU A 428 0.49 -7.88 -2.80
C LEU A 428 0.33 -8.26 -1.32
N HIS A 429 0.31 -9.55 -1.01
CA HIS A 429 0.15 -10.06 0.35
C HIS A 429 1.02 -11.30 0.55
N GLN A 430 1.21 -11.73 1.79
CA GLN A 430 2.08 -12.88 2.11
C GLN A 430 1.68 -14.15 1.35
N MET A 431 0.38 -14.43 1.24
CA MET A 431 -0.13 -15.63 0.55
C MET A 431 0.02 -15.58 -0.99
N SER A 432 0.49 -14.45 -1.55
CA SER A 432 0.92 -14.41 -2.96
C SER A 432 2.25 -15.15 -3.18
N ILE A 433 2.92 -15.57 -2.11
CA ILE A 433 4.11 -16.42 -2.09
C ILE A 433 3.86 -17.55 -1.10
N MET A 434 3.68 -18.78 -1.59
CA MET A 434 3.46 -19.95 -0.75
C MET A 434 4.42 -21.07 -1.13
N ALA A 435 4.68 -21.95 -0.18
CA ALA A 435 5.49 -23.15 -0.39
C ALA A 435 4.61 -24.32 -0.83
N HIS A 436 4.99 -24.93 -1.94
CA HIS A 436 4.34 -26.11 -2.53
C HIS A 436 5.31 -27.27 -2.62
N TYR A 437 4.78 -28.48 -2.54
CA TYR A 437 5.51 -29.70 -2.86
C TYR A 437 5.53 -29.92 -4.36
N VAL A 438 6.71 -30.25 -4.88
CA VAL A 438 6.89 -30.53 -6.30
C VAL A 438 6.27 -31.87 -6.64
N ARG A 439 5.56 -31.88 -7.77
CA ARG A 439 5.19 -33.09 -8.49
C ARG A 439 5.60 -32.96 -9.93
N VAL A 440 6.55 -33.77 -10.39
CA VAL A 440 7.08 -33.70 -11.73
C VAL A 440 6.08 -34.33 -12.69
N LEU A 441 5.63 -33.56 -13.68
CA LEU A 441 4.61 -33.95 -14.64
C LEU A 441 5.08 -33.68 -16.07
N PRO A 442 4.57 -34.43 -17.06
CA PRO A 442 4.84 -34.14 -18.46
C PRO A 442 4.15 -32.84 -18.91
N GLY A 443 4.72 -32.20 -19.93
CA GLY A 443 4.21 -30.95 -20.50
C GLY A 443 5.18 -29.78 -20.32
N LYS A 444 4.68 -28.56 -20.45
CA LYS A 444 5.47 -27.32 -20.38
C LYS A 444 4.94 -26.27 -19.40
N THR A 445 3.76 -26.50 -18.84
CA THR A 445 3.05 -25.57 -17.95
C THR A 445 3.19 -25.99 -16.49
N PHE A 446 3.17 -25.03 -15.59
CA PHE A 446 2.95 -25.34 -14.18
C PHE A 446 1.49 -25.74 -13.99
N ARG A 447 1.24 -26.73 -13.12
CA ARG A 447 -0.13 -27.16 -12.81
C ARG A 447 -0.44 -26.90 -11.35
N LEU A 448 -1.62 -26.39 -11.05
CA LEU A 448 -2.07 -26.16 -9.69
C LEU A 448 -3.55 -26.47 -9.53
N HIS A 449 -3.93 -26.78 -8.29
CA HIS A 449 -5.33 -26.99 -7.95
C HIS A 449 -6.11 -25.66 -8.01
N PRO A 450 -7.27 -25.58 -8.71
CA PRO A 450 -8.02 -24.33 -8.91
C PRO A 450 -8.44 -23.60 -7.63
N SER A 451 -8.71 -24.33 -6.53
CA SER A 451 -9.02 -23.73 -5.22
C SER A 451 -7.90 -22.91 -4.59
N VAL A 452 -6.66 -23.02 -5.08
CA VAL A 452 -5.49 -22.25 -4.60
C VAL A 452 -5.28 -20.97 -5.42
N CYS A 453 -6.08 -20.75 -6.47
CA CYS A 453 -6.00 -19.54 -7.30
C CYS A 453 -6.38 -18.23 -6.57
N PRO A 454 -7.38 -18.18 -5.65
CA PRO A 454 -7.78 -16.93 -5.01
C PRO A 454 -6.65 -16.23 -4.24
N PRO A 455 -5.83 -16.92 -3.42
CA PRO A 455 -4.63 -16.30 -2.83
C PRO A 455 -3.62 -15.76 -3.84
N TYR A 456 -3.53 -16.32 -5.04
CA TYR A 456 -2.64 -15.76 -6.07
C TYR A 456 -3.30 -14.66 -6.90
N ASN A 457 -4.62 -14.46 -6.73
CA ASN A 457 -5.46 -13.72 -7.65
C ASN A 457 -5.22 -14.14 -9.11
N ALA A 458 -4.99 -15.45 -9.31
CA ALA A 458 -4.60 -16.05 -10.58
C ALA A 458 -5.82 -16.60 -11.33
N ASP A 459 -5.73 -16.61 -12.65
CA ASP A 459 -6.62 -17.36 -13.52
C ASP A 459 -5.82 -18.17 -14.55
N PHE A 460 -6.49 -18.76 -15.54
CA PHE A 460 -5.89 -19.69 -16.48
C PHE A 460 -6.02 -19.20 -17.93
N ASP A 461 -6.00 -17.88 -18.14
CA ASP A 461 -6.15 -17.27 -19.47
C ASP A 461 -4.81 -16.99 -20.19
N GLY A 462 -3.69 -17.33 -19.55
CA GLY A 462 -2.33 -17.03 -20.02
C GLY A 462 -1.38 -16.57 -18.93
N ASP A 463 -1.86 -16.46 -17.68
CA ASP A 463 -1.08 -16.15 -16.50
C ASP A 463 0.22 -16.98 -16.38
N GLU A 464 1.30 -16.29 -16.03
CA GLU A 464 2.60 -16.90 -15.73
C GLU A 464 2.95 -16.71 -14.26
N MET A 465 3.51 -17.75 -13.64
CA MET A 465 3.96 -17.74 -12.25
C MET A 465 5.42 -18.14 -12.15
N ASN A 466 6.10 -17.66 -11.11
CA ASN A 466 7.49 -18.01 -10.86
C ASN A 466 7.60 -19.05 -9.74
N LEU A 467 8.60 -19.91 -9.90
CA LEU A 467 8.98 -20.94 -8.96
C LEU A 467 10.43 -20.68 -8.53
N HIS A 468 10.68 -20.70 -7.23
CA HIS A 468 11.99 -20.52 -6.62
C HIS A 468 12.34 -21.72 -5.75
N VAL A 469 13.56 -22.24 -5.89
CA VAL A 469 14.01 -23.45 -5.16
C VAL A 469 14.93 -23.05 -3.99
N PRO A 470 14.50 -23.22 -2.72
CA PRO A 470 15.35 -22.96 -1.57
C PRO A 470 16.56 -23.89 -1.55
N GLN A 471 17.76 -23.31 -1.51
CA GLN A 471 19.02 -24.06 -1.67
C GLN A 471 19.53 -24.64 -0.34
N SER A 472 19.45 -23.89 0.76
CA SER A 472 19.88 -24.35 2.09
C SER A 472 18.79 -25.17 2.80
N GLU A 473 19.21 -26.09 3.68
CA GLU A 473 18.27 -26.85 4.52
C GLU A 473 17.47 -25.94 5.46
N GLU A 474 18.10 -24.89 5.99
CA GLU A 474 17.43 -23.91 6.85
C GLU A 474 16.28 -23.19 6.12
N ALA A 475 16.51 -22.72 4.89
CA ALA A 475 15.49 -22.07 4.09
C ALA A 475 14.37 -23.05 3.67
N ARG A 476 14.70 -24.32 3.41
CA ARG A 476 13.69 -25.37 3.19
C ARG A 476 12.84 -25.61 4.42
N ALA A 477 13.45 -25.72 5.59
CA ALA A 477 12.74 -25.90 6.86
C ALA A 477 11.82 -24.71 7.17
N GLU A 478 12.28 -23.48 6.94
CA GLU A 478 11.47 -22.28 7.10
C GLU A 478 10.25 -22.28 6.16
N ALA A 479 10.45 -22.62 4.88
CA ALA A 479 9.36 -22.74 3.92
C ALA A 479 8.33 -23.82 4.32
N ILE A 480 8.80 -24.95 4.83
CA ILE A 480 7.95 -26.05 5.30
C ILE A 480 7.20 -25.66 6.58
N LEU A 481 7.77 -24.88 7.49
CA LEU A 481 7.09 -24.58 8.76
C LEU A 481 6.13 -23.38 8.66
N LEU A 482 6.45 -22.39 7.83
CA LEU A 482 5.73 -21.11 7.83
C LEU A 482 4.91 -20.85 6.56
N MET A 483 5.37 -21.32 5.40
CA MET A 483 4.86 -20.86 4.10
C MET A 483 3.97 -21.87 3.37
N ARG A 484 3.77 -23.06 3.93
CA ARG A 484 2.95 -24.12 3.33
C ARG A 484 1.52 -23.67 3.04
N VAL A 485 0.96 -24.13 1.92
CA VAL A 485 -0.40 -23.77 1.49
C VAL A 485 -1.46 -24.04 2.56
N GLN A 486 -1.41 -25.18 3.25
CA GLN A 486 -2.40 -25.49 4.29
C GLN A 486 -2.32 -24.55 5.49
N ASP A 487 -1.14 -24.03 5.80
CA ASP A 487 -0.93 -23.10 6.92
C ASP A 487 -1.36 -21.67 6.54
N GLN A 488 -1.64 -21.43 5.25
CA GLN A 488 -2.17 -20.19 4.67
C GLN A 488 -3.65 -20.32 4.24
N LEU A 489 -4.37 -21.36 4.71
CA LEU A 489 -5.79 -21.57 4.39
C LEU A 489 -6.67 -20.41 4.89
N ILE A 490 -6.34 -19.87 6.05
CA ILE A 490 -7.02 -18.73 6.68
C ILE A 490 -6.24 -17.46 6.37
N SER A 491 -6.96 -16.42 5.92
CA SER A 491 -6.40 -15.12 5.60
C SER A 491 -6.00 -14.35 6.85
N PRO A 492 -4.80 -13.74 6.90
CA PRO A 492 -4.42 -12.84 7.97
C PRO A 492 -5.25 -11.54 7.94
N ARG A 493 -5.89 -11.17 6.82
CA ARG A 493 -6.58 -9.87 6.67
C ARG A 493 -7.81 -9.72 7.57
N TYR A 494 -8.60 -10.79 7.71
CA TYR A 494 -9.89 -10.78 8.42
C TYR A 494 -10.22 -12.11 9.11
N GLY A 495 -9.29 -13.07 9.14
CA GLY A 495 -9.46 -14.34 9.86
C GLY A 495 -10.49 -15.30 9.26
N GLY A 496 -10.77 -15.21 7.94
CA GLY A 496 -11.64 -16.15 7.22
C GLY A 496 -10.87 -17.01 6.19
N PRO A 497 -11.44 -18.14 5.75
CA PRO A 497 -10.78 -19.03 4.79
C PRO A 497 -10.70 -18.40 3.41
N ILE A 498 -9.48 -18.24 2.87
CA ILE A 498 -9.28 -17.72 1.51
C ILE A 498 -9.20 -18.85 0.47
N ILE A 499 -8.75 -20.03 0.88
CA ILE A 499 -8.76 -21.24 0.06
C ILE A 499 -10.04 -22.01 0.36
N GLY A 500 -10.81 -22.33 -0.67
CA GLY A 500 -12.08 -23.04 -0.55
C GLY A 500 -12.61 -23.55 -1.89
N ALA A 501 -13.84 -24.06 -1.88
CA ALA A 501 -14.52 -24.48 -3.10
C ALA A 501 -14.89 -23.25 -3.96
N LEU A 502 -14.72 -23.39 -5.28
CA LEU A 502 -14.95 -22.33 -6.25
C LEU A 502 -15.78 -22.85 -7.41
N ARG A 503 -16.63 -21.99 -8.00
CA ARG A 503 -17.30 -22.23 -9.30
C ARG A 503 -17.97 -23.62 -9.32
N ASP A 504 -17.50 -24.50 -10.20
CA ASP A 504 -18.02 -25.85 -10.45
C ASP A 504 -18.09 -26.70 -9.17
N PHE A 505 -17.14 -26.54 -8.24
CA PHE A 505 -17.16 -27.26 -6.97
C PHE A 505 -18.34 -26.81 -6.07
N VAL A 506 -18.74 -25.55 -6.13
CA VAL A 506 -19.90 -25.04 -5.37
C VAL A 506 -21.20 -25.54 -6.01
N THR A 507 -21.32 -25.41 -7.33
CA THR A 507 -22.49 -25.91 -8.07
C THR A 507 -22.66 -27.41 -7.88
N GLY A 508 -21.58 -28.18 -7.99
CA GLY A 508 -21.58 -29.63 -7.82
C GLY A 508 -21.93 -30.05 -6.39
N ALA A 509 -21.45 -29.32 -5.37
CA ALA A 509 -21.80 -29.60 -3.98
C ALA A 509 -23.29 -29.36 -3.70
N TYR A 510 -23.86 -28.29 -4.27
CA TYR A 510 -25.30 -28.01 -4.18
C TYR A 510 -26.11 -29.13 -4.84
N LEU A 511 -25.77 -29.49 -6.08
CA LEU A 511 -26.47 -30.56 -6.80
C LEU A 511 -26.34 -31.93 -6.11
N LEU A 512 -25.18 -32.22 -5.52
CA LEU A 512 -24.95 -33.45 -4.77
C LEU A 512 -25.81 -33.51 -3.50
N THR A 513 -25.94 -32.39 -2.78
CA THR A 513 -26.59 -32.35 -1.46
C THR A 513 -28.08 -31.98 -1.50
N LYS A 514 -28.63 -31.75 -2.70
CA LYS A 514 -30.07 -31.56 -2.92
C LYS A 514 -30.86 -32.80 -2.47
N ASP A 515 -32.04 -32.59 -1.88
CA ASP A 515 -32.87 -33.67 -1.31
C ASP A 515 -33.30 -34.73 -2.35
N ASP A 516 -33.44 -34.34 -3.61
CA ASP A 516 -33.84 -35.22 -4.71
C ASP A 516 -32.69 -36.14 -5.19
N THR A 517 -31.45 -35.88 -4.78
CA THR A 517 -30.26 -36.57 -5.30
C THR A 517 -30.02 -37.89 -4.58
N VAL A 518 -30.26 -38.98 -5.32
CA VAL A 518 -30.01 -40.36 -4.88
C VAL A 518 -28.86 -41.00 -5.67
N LEU A 519 -28.03 -41.78 -4.98
CA LEU A 519 -26.87 -42.47 -5.54
C LEU A 519 -27.03 -43.98 -5.40
N THR A 520 -26.66 -44.72 -6.45
CA THR A 520 -26.57 -46.18 -6.38
C THR A 520 -25.42 -46.62 -5.47
N VAL A 521 -25.47 -47.86 -4.97
CA VAL A 521 -24.40 -48.43 -4.13
C VAL A 521 -23.03 -48.33 -4.83
N GLN A 522 -22.98 -48.57 -6.14
CA GLN A 522 -21.75 -48.51 -6.92
C GLN A 522 -21.22 -47.09 -7.07
N GLU A 523 -22.07 -46.12 -7.41
CA GLU A 523 -21.68 -44.71 -7.50
C GLU A 523 -21.19 -44.18 -6.15
N PHE A 524 -21.93 -44.47 -5.08
CA PHE A 524 -21.56 -44.08 -3.72
C PHE A 524 -20.20 -44.65 -3.32
N SER A 525 -19.97 -45.95 -3.56
CA SER A 525 -18.70 -46.61 -3.21
C SER A 525 -17.53 -46.06 -4.02
N ASN A 526 -17.72 -45.82 -5.32
CA ASN A 526 -16.68 -45.24 -6.19
C ASN A 526 -16.31 -43.82 -5.75
N LEU A 527 -17.30 -42.98 -5.46
CA LEU A 527 -17.08 -41.61 -5.01
C LEU A 527 -16.43 -41.56 -3.62
N ALA A 528 -16.85 -42.43 -2.69
CA ALA A 528 -16.23 -42.55 -1.38
C ALA A 528 -14.76 -43.01 -1.47
N MET A 529 -14.47 -43.97 -2.35
CA MET A 529 -13.10 -44.44 -2.62
C MET A 529 -12.22 -43.32 -3.20
N LEU A 530 -12.74 -42.54 -4.16
CA LEU A 530 -12.01 -41.40 -4.74
C LEU A 530 -11.73 -40.30 -3.73
N GLY A 531 -12.63 -40.06 -2.78
CA GLY A 531 -12.39 -39.14 -1.66
C GLY A 531 -11.42 -39.69 -0.61
N GLY A 532 -10.94 -40.93 -0.75
CA GLY A 532 -9.98 -41.55 0.18
C GLY A 532 -10.60 -42.19 1.43
N TYR A 533 -11.90 -42.50 1.41
CA TYR A 533 -12.57 -43.15 2.53
C TYR A 533 -12.20 -44.64 2.62
N THR A 534 -11.83 -45.11 3.82
CA THR A 534 -11.35 -46.48 4.08
C THR A 534 -12.16 -47.24 5.13
N GLU A 535 -13.09 -46.58 5.81
CA GLU A 535 -13.93 -47.17 6.85
C GLU A 535 -15.16 -47.92 6.25
N PRO A 536 -15.90 -48.71 7.06
CA PRO A 536 -17.11 -49.39 6.59
C PRO A 536 -18.19 -48.39 6.16
N LEU A 537 -18.82 -48.64 5.00
CA LEU A 537 -19.89 -47.78 4.49
C LEU A 537 -21.12 -47.78 5.43
N PRO A 538 -21.80 -46.62 5.58
CA PRO A 538 -23.00 -46.52 6.41
C PRO A 538 -24.16 -47.31 5.82
N LYS A 539 -25.27 -47.42 6.58
CA LYS A 539 -26.49 -48.06 6.05
C LYS A 539 -27.17 -47.12 5.03
N PRO A 540 -27.71 -47.65 3.92
CA PRO A 540 -28.48 -46.86 2.96
C PRO A 540 -29.68 -46.16 3.62
N ALA A 541 -29.84 -44.85 3.39
CA ALA A 541 -30.96 -44.09 3.95
C ALA A 541 -32.29 -44.36 3.25
N THR A 542 -32.27 -44.67 1.95
CA THR A 542 -33.49 -44.73 1.11
C THR A 542 -33.51 -46.02 0.28
N LYS A 543 -34.69 -46.40 -0.23
CA LYS A 543 -34.84 -47.48 -1.22
C LYS A 543 -35.47 -46.91 -2.49
N THR A 544 -34.80 -47.06 -3.63
CA THR A 544 -35.34 -46.74 -4.95
C THR A 544 -35.95 -47.99 -5.60
N LYS A 545 -36.53 -47.85 -6.81
CA LYS A 545 -37.11 -48.97 -7.57
C LYS A 545 -36.09 -50.07 -7.90
N ASP A 546 -34.80 -49.72 -7.96
CA ASP A 546 -33.69 -50.60 -8.35
C ASP A 546 -32.88 -51.15 -7.15
N GLY A 547 -33.27 -50.84 -5.90
CA GLY A 547 -32.62 -51.37 -4.69
C GLY A 547 -32.36 -50.33 -3.59
N PRO A 548 -31.50 -50.65 -2.60
CA PRO A 548 -31.08 -49.67 -1.58
C PRO A 548 -30.23 -48.56 -2.22
N ALA A 549 -30.52 -47.31 -1.86
CA ALA A 549 -29.85 -46.12 -2.39
C ALA A 549 -29.35 -45.23 -1.24
N TYR A 550 -28.26 -44.52 -1.52
CA TYR A 550 -27.68 -43.53 -0.62
C TYR A 550 -28.11 -42.13 -1.04
N THR A 551 -28.11 -41.20 -0.10
CA THR A 551 -28.29 -39.77 -0.42
C THR A 551 -26.92 -39.09 -0.57
N GLY A 552 -26.84 -38.02 -1.36
CA GLY A 552 -25.59 -37.27 -1.45
C GLY A 552 -25.18 -36.60 -0.12
N LYS A 553 -26.13 -36.34 0.78
CA LYS A 553 -25.84 -35.88 2.15
C LYS A 553 -25.11 -36.94 2.98
N GLN A 554 -25.47 -38.21 2.85
CA GLN A 554 -24.74 -39.31 3.49
C GLN A 554 -23.30 -39.39 2.97
N LEU A 555 -23.10 -39.15 1.67
CA LEU A 555 -21.76 -39.19 1.07
C LEU A 555 -20.89 -38.04 1.60
N PHE A 556 -21.43 -36.82 1.66
CA PHE A 556 -20.72 -35.67 2.24
C PHE A 556 -20.36 -35.89 3.71
N SER A 557 -21.23 -36.56 4.46
CA SER A 557 -21.04 -36.83 5.90
C SER A 557 -19.85 -37.73 6.21
N LEU A 558 -19.41 -38.59 5.26
CA LEU A 558 -18.28 -39.51 5.47
C LEU A 558 -16.96 -38.80 5.80
N PHE A 559 -16.80 -37.57 5.32
CA PHE A 559 -15.54 -36.82 5.44
C PHE A 559 -15.57 -35.80 6.59
N LEU A 560 -16.70 -35.65 7.29
CA LEU A 560 -16.80 -34.77 8.45
C LEU A 560 -16.20 -35.45 9.70
N PRO A 561 -15.61 -34.69 10.64
CA PRO A 561 -15.20 -35.24 11.93
C PRO A 561 -16.41 -35.77 12.73
N LYS A 562 -16.25 -36.92 13.40
CA LYS A 562 -17.35 -37.66 14.06
C LYS A 562 -18.01 -36.91 15.23
N ASP A 563 -17.32 -35.95 15.83
CA ASP A 563 -17.80 -35.09 16.92
C ASP A 563 -18.19 -33.67 16.46
N PHE A 564 -18.20 -33.43 15.15
CA PHE A 564 -18.51 -32.12 14.58
C PHE A 564 -20.01 -31.80 14.62
N ASN A 565 -20.34 -30.64 15.17
CA ASN A 565 -21.71 -30.15 15.32
C ASN A 565 -21.78 -28.70 14.84
N TYR A 566 -22.63 -28.40 13.86
CA TYR A 566 -22.68 -27.09 13.24
C TYR A 566 -24.04 -26.74 12.63
N VAL A 567 -24.42 -25.46 12.72
CA VAL A 567 -25.69 -24.96 12.17
C VAL A 567 -25.47 -23.63 11.44
N ILE A 568 -25.91 -23.57 10.19
CA ILE A 568 -25.78 -22.39 9.34
C ILE A 568 -26.98 -22.26 8.38
N THR A 569 -27.22 -21.05 7.90
CA THR A 569 -28.19 -20.79 6.83
C THR A 569 -27.49 -20.76 5.47
N SER A 570 -27.92 -21.61 4.54
CA SER A 570 -27.41 -21.65 3.16
C SER A 570 -27.71 -20.34 2.40
N LYS A 571 -26.89 -20.00 1.40
CA LYS A 571 -27.19 -18.91 0.45
C LYS A 571 -28.44 -19.23 -0.37
N TRP A 572 -28.66 -20.49 -0.71
CA TRP A 572 -29.89 -20.91 -1.39
C TRP A 572 -31.14 -20.54 -0.59
N SER A 573 -31.18 -20.85 0.70
CA SER A 573 -32.28 -20.48 1.57
C SER A 573 -32.43 -18.96 1.72
N LYS A 574 -31.31 -18.22 1.86
CA LYS A 574 -31.34 -16.74 1.88
C LYS A 574 -31.91 -16.16 0.58
N GLY A 575 -31.51 -16.69 -0.56
CA GLY A 575 -31.91 -16.20 -1.89
C GLY A 575 -33.36 -16.53 -2.25
N THR A 576 -33.88 -17.66 -1.77
CA THR A 576 -35.27 -18.09 -2.01
C THR A 576 -36.23 -17.74 -0.88
N LYS A 577 -35.78 -17.00 0.15
CA LYS A 577 -36.55 -16.69 1.39
C LYS A 577 -37.05 -17.95 2.11
N GLY A 578 -36.23 -18.99 2.13
CA GLY A 578 -36.49 -20.27 2.80
C GLY A 578 -36.29 -20.24 4.32
N GLN A 579 -36.27 -21.43 4.93
CA GLN A 579 -36.10 -21.59 6.37
C GLN A 579 -34.70 -21.15 6.83
N ALA A 580 -34.64 -20.30 7.85
CA ALA A 580 -33.38 -19.92 8.49
C ALA A 580 -32.75 -21.11 9.22
N LYS A 581 -31.41 -21.22 9.19
CA LYS A 581 -30.62 -22.31 9.80
C LYS A 581 -30.99 -23.69 9.24
N ASP A 582 -31.09 -23.79 7.92
CA ASP A 582 -31.46 -25.01 7.20
C ASP A 582 -30.36 -26.10 7.22
N VAL A 583 -29.08 -25.70 7.23
CA VAL A 583 -27.95 -26.64 7.27
C VAL A 583 -27.67 -27.06 8.70
N VAL A 584 -27.94 -28.32 9.02
CA VAL A 584 -27.75 -28.89 10.37
C VAL A 584 -26.84 -30.12 10.28
N ILE A 585 -25.68 -30.01 10.93
CA ILE A 585 -24.72 -31.09 11.08
C ILE A 585 -24.69 -31.51 12.56
N LYS A 586 -24.92 -32.79 12.82
CA LYS A 586 -24.88 -33.37 14.17
C LYS A 586 -23.99 -34.60 14.20
N ASN A 587 -23.03 -34.65 15.10
CA ASN A 587 -22.06 -35.76 15.24
C ASN A 587 -21.45 -36.21 13.90
N GLY A 588 -21.04 -35.25 13.07
CA GLY A 588 -20.45 -35.53 11.75
C GLY A 588 -21.45 -35.93 10.67
N GLU A 589 -22.76 -35.93 10.92
CA GLU A 589 -23.78 -36.25 9.93
C GLU A 589 -24.57 -35.01 9.49
N LEU A 590 -24.66 -34.78 8.17
CA LEU A 590 -25.47 -33.74 7.55
C LEU A 590 -26.93 -34.19 7.49
N ILE A 591 -27.75 -33.68 8.41
CA ILE A 591 -29.16 -34.06 8.56
C ILE A 591 -30.04 -33.31 7.54
N SER A 592 -29.91 -31.99 7.47
CA SER A 592 -30.76 -31.12 6.65
C SER A 592 -29.97 -30.00 5.98
N GLY A 593 -30.59 -29.36 4.98
CA GLY A 593 -30.00 -28.26 4.23
C GLY A 593 -29.16 -28.70 3.04
N VAL A 594 -28.65 -27.71 2.29
CA VAL A 594 -27.79 -27.88 1.11
C VAL A 594 -26.44 -27.22 1.32
N ILE A 595 -25.39 -27.82 0.75
CA ILE A 595 -24.02 -27.29 0.82
C ILE A 595 -23.79 -26.38 -0.38
N ASP A 596 -23.53 -25.10 -0.10
CA ASP A 596 -23.24 -24.08 -1.11
C ASP A 596 -22.02 -23.23 -0.70
N LYS A 597 -21.84 -22.06 -1.33
CA LYS A 597 -20.72 -21.17 -1.03
C LYS A 597 -20.61 -20.84 0.46
N SER A 598 -21.72 -20.66 1.20
CA SER A 598 -21.66 -20.34 2.64
C SER A 598 -21.03 -21.45 3.50
N SER A 599 -21.03 -22.69 3.01
CA SER A 599 -20.57 -23.85 3.76
C SER A 599 -19.11 -24.21 3.48
N ILE A 600 -18.69 -24.20 2.21
CA ILE A 600 -17.34 -24.65 1.79
C ILE A 600 -16.61 -23.65 0.90
N GLY A 601 -17.22 -22.50 0.61
CA GLY A 601 -16.69 -21.51 -0.32
C GLY A 601 -15.51 -20.72 0.22
N ALA A 602 -14.70 -20.21 -0.72
CA ALA A 602 -13.67 -19.23 -0.40
C ALA A 602 -14.28 -17.89 0.05
N GLU A 603 -13.57 -17.21 0.96
CA GLU A 603 -13.89 -15.91 1.56
C GLU A 603 -15.18 -15.89 2.39
N GLU A 604 -15.62 -17.05 2.89
CA GLU A 604 -16.82 -17.15 3.73
C GLU A 604 -16.39 -17.42 5.18
N PRO A 605 -16.36 -16.38 6.03
CA PRO A 605 -16.08 -16.56 7.45
C PRO A 605 -17.18 -17.43 8.08
N GLU A 606 -16.84 -18.11 9.17
CA GLU A 606 -17.78 -18.99 9.86
C GLU A 606 -18.37 -20.11 8.97
N SER A 607 -17.67 -20.52 7.92
CA SER A 607 -18.07 -21.66 7.09
C SER A 607 -17.76 -23.00 7.79
N VAL A 608 -18.34 -24.10 7.29
CA VAL A 608 -18.03 -25.46 7.77
C VAL A 608 -16.53 -25.74 7.64
N LEU A 609 -15.94 -25.36 6.50
CA LEU A 609 -14.50 -25.45 6.27
C LEU A 609 -13.69 -24.67 7.32
N HIS A 610 -14.09 -23.42 7.60
CA HIS A 610 -13.41 -22.58 8.59
C HIS A 610 -13.39 -23.23 9.97
N ARG A 611 -14.54 -23.78 10.40
CA ARG A 611 -14.67 -24.42 11.71
C ARG A 611 -13.89 -25.72 11.83
N ILE A 612 -13.82 -26.52 10.76
CA ILE A 612 -12.97 -27.71 10.74
C ILE A 612 -11.49 -27.32 10.88
N ALA A 613 -11.04 -26.31 10.13
CA ALA A 613 -9.66 -25.83 10.18
C ALA A 613 -9.29 -25.27 11.57
N LYS A 614 -10.19 -24.51 12.21
CA LYS A 614 -9.97 -23.94 13.56
C LYS A 614 -9.99 -24.98 14.68
N ASP A 615 -11.02 -25.82 14.72
CA ASP A 615 -11.25 -26.72 15.85
C ASP A 615 -10.31 -27.94 15.82
N TYR A 616 -10.05 -28.50 14.63
CA TYR A 616 -9.27 -29.73 14.45
C TYR A 616 -7.89 -29.49 13.82
N GLY A 617 -7.64 -28.27 13.30
CA GLY A 617 -6.38 -27.87 12.71
C GLY A 617 -6.38 -27.81 11.18
N ASN A 618 -5.48 -26.99 10.65
CA ASN A 618 -5.37 -26.71 9.21
C ASN A 618 -5.10 -27.96 8.35
N ALA A 619 -4.34 -28.93 8.88
CA ALA A 619 -4.07 -30.18 8.18
C ALA A 619 -5.34 -31.01 7.94
N VAL A 620 -6.24 -31.05 8.94
CA VAL A 620 -7.54 -31.73 8.83
C VAL A 620 -8.45 -30.99 7.85
N GLY A 621 -8.49 -29.66 7.93
CA GLY A 621 -9.22 -28.82 6.97
C GLY A 621 -8.78 -29.03 5.51
N LYS A 622 -7.46 -29.12 5.27
CA LYS A 622 -6.90 -29.46 3.96
C LYS A 622 -7.34 -30.84 3.48
N SER A 623 -7.22 -31.87 4.33
CA SER A 623 -7.61 -33.24 3.98
C SER A 623 -9.10 -33.33 3.64
N PHE A 624 -9.94 -32.70 4.46
CA PHE A 624 -11.38 -32.58 4.23
C PHE A 624 -11.69 -31.94 2.87
N LEU A 625 -11.04 -30.82 2.58
CA LEU A 625 -11.25 -30.09 1.34
C LEU A 625 -10.79 -30.91 0.11
N ASN A 626 -9.62 -31.54 0.14
CA ASN A 626 -9.15 -32.42 -0.93
C ASN A 626 -10.16 -33.54 -1.25
N SER A 627 -10.63 -34.25 -0.21
CA SER A 627 -11.58 -35.36 -0.36
C SER A 627 -12.88 -34.92 -1.01
N ILE A 628 -13.44 -33.78 -0.57
CA ILE A 628 -14.70 -33.26 -1.10
C ILE A 628 -14.52 -32.76 -2.54
N LEU A 629 -13.45 -32.04 -2.84
CA LEU A 629 -13.28 -31.43 -4.15
C LEU A 629 -13.11 -32.49 -5.24
N ILE A 630 -12.35 -33.56 -4.99
CA ILE A 630 -12.20 -34.67 -5.93
C ILE A 630 -13.54 -35.38 -6.16
N MET A 631 -14.28 -35.65 -5.08
CA MET A 631 -15.59 -36.28 -5.12
C MET A 631 -16.59 -35.44 -5.93
N VAL A 632 -16.72 -34.15 -5.60
CA VAL A 632 -17.65 -33.24 -6.28
C VAL A 632 -17.27 -33.05 -7.74
N LYS A 633 -15.98 -32.95 -8.05
CA LYS A 633 -15.49 -32.90 -9.44
C LYS A 633 -15.90 -34.14 -10.22
N GLN A 634 -15.76 -35.34 -9.65
CA GLN A 634 -16.19 -36.55 -10.35
C GLN A 634 -17.72 -36.60 -10.51
N PHE A 635 -18.47 -36.22 -9.48
CA PHE A 635 -19.93 -36.16 -9.51
C PHE A 635 -20.44 -35.21 -10.61
N ILE A 636 -19.97 -33.96 -10.63
CA ILE A 636 -20.44 -32.98 -11.63
C ILE A 636 -20.02 -33.37 -13.06
N THR A 637 -18.88 -34.06 -13.22
CA THR A 637 -18.44 -34.60 -14.51
C THR A 637 -19.41 -35.67 -15.03
N HIS A 638 -19.95 -36.52 -14.15
CA HIS A 638 -20.96 -37.51 -14.54
C HIS A 638 -22.35 -36.90 -14.72
N TYR A 639 -22.73 -35.96 -13.86
CA TYR A 639 -24.03 -35.29 -13.90
C TYR A 639 -24.19 -34.47 -15.20
N GLY A 640 -23.13 -33.77 -15.60
CA GLY A 640 -23.15 -32.83 -16.72
C GLY A 640 -23.88 -31.53 -16.36
N PHE A 641 -23.17 -30.40 -16.40
CA PHE A 641 -23.75 -29.10 -16.13
C PHE A 641 -23.41 -28.13 -17.26
N SER A 642 -24.43 -27.45 -17.79
CA SER A 642 -24.28 -26.53 -18.92
C SER A 642 -25.20 -25.33 -18.73
N TYR A 643 -24.81 -24.20 -19.33
CA TYR A 643 -25.60 -22.98 -19.36
C TYR A 643 -25.60 -22.44 -20.77
N GLY A 644 -26.79 -22.32 -21.37
CA GLY A 644 -26.97 -21.97 -22.76
C GLY A 644 -27.82 -20.72 -22.95
N TYR A 645 -27.95 -20.31 -24.21
CA TYR A 645 -28.83 -19.20 -24.58
C TYR A 645 -30.30 -19.49 -24.18
N GLY A 646 -30.78 -20.74 -24.22
CA GLY A 646 -32.15 -21.09 -23.84
C GLY A 646 -32.51 -20.80 -22.38
N ASP A 647 -31.52 -20.76 -21.47
CA ASP A 647 -31.74 -20.57 -20.04
C ASP A 647 -32.10 -19.12 -19.66
N LEU A 648 -32.03 -18.19 -20.60
CA LEU A 648 -32.37 -16.78 -20.41
C LEU A 648 -33.75 -16.41 -20.98
N ILE A 649 -34.57 -17.40 -21.36
CA ILE A 649 -35.91 -17.15 -21.90
C ILE A 649 -36.82 -16.65 -20.78
N VAL A 650 -37.35 -15.44 -20.96
CA VAL A 650 -38.41 -14.86 -20.13
C VAL A 650 -39.75 -15.07 -20.84
N PRO A 651 -40.81 -15.54 -20.16
CA PRO A 651 -42.14 -15.66 -20.74
C PRO A 651 -42.68 -14.30 -21.23
N ASP A 652 -43.45 -14.29 -22.32
CA ASP A 652 -43.99 -13.06 -22.92
C ASP A 652 -44.81 -12.22 -21.93
N LYS A 653 -45.50 -12.87 -20.98
CA LYS A 653 -46.25 -12.20 -19.90
C LYS A 653 -45.32 -11.35 -19.03
N ASP A 654 -44.21 -11.91 -18.58
CA ASP A 654 -43.26 -11.24 -17.69
C ASP A 654 -42.43 -10.20 -18.48
N LYS A 655 -42.17 -10.45 -19.76
CA LYS A 655 -41.58 -9.46 -20.68
C LYS A 655 -42.47 -8.23 -20.82
N GLN A 656 -43.78 -8.42 -21.02
CA GLN A 656 -44.73 -7.32 -21.08
C GLN A 656 -44.76 -6.54 -19.76
N GLN A 657 -44.74 -7.25 -18.62
CA GLN A 657 -44.66 -6.62 -17.31
C GLN A 657 -43.40 -5.75 -17.14
N ILE A 658 -42.23 -6.22 -17.60
CA ILE A 658 -40.99 -5.44 -17.58
C ILE A 658 -41.12 -4.15 -18.39
N LEU A 659 -41.73 -4.23 -19.59
CA LEU A 659 -41.95 -3.05 -20.43
C LEU A 659 -42.94 -2.07 -19.79
N ASP A 660 -44.01 -2.58 -19.18
CA ASP A 660 -45.01 -1.78 -18.48
C ASP A 660 -44.39 -1.06 -17.26
N ASP A 661 -43.52 -1.74 -16.49
CA ASP A 661 -42.79 -1.16 -15.36
C ASP A 661 -41.82 -0.03 -15.80
N ILE A 662 -41.13 -0.22 -16.92
CA ILE A 662 -40.24 0.80 -17.50
C ILE A 662 -41.05 1.99 -17.98
N GLN A 663 -42.16 1.76 -18.69
CA GLN A 663 -43.02 2.82 -19.20
C GLN A 663 -43.64 3.64 -18.05
N GLY A 664 -44.12 2.98 -16.99
CA GLY A 664 -44.61 3.68 -15.80
C GLY A 664 -43.55 4.56 -15.13
N THR A 665 -42.27 4.18 -15.23
CA THR A 665 -41.15 5.01 -14.75
C THR A 665 -40.92 6.22 -15.66
N TYR A 666 -41.07 6.06 -16.99
CA TYR A 666 -40.91 7.16 -17.94
C TYR A 666 -41.98 8.24 -17.72
N ASP A 667 -43.21 7.83 -17.40
CA ASP A 667 -44.29 8.75 -17.08
C ASP A 667 -43.98 9.56 -15.81
N ILE A 668 -43.39 8.93 -14.79
CA ILE A 668 -42.93 9.61 -13.56
C ILE A 668 -41.80 10.60 -13.87
N VAL A 669 -40.83 10.22 -14.71
CA VAL A 669 -39.72 11.11 -15.11
C VAL A 669 -40.24 12.30 -15.92
N SER A 670 -41.22 12.09 -16.80
CA SER A 670 -41.89 13.15 -17.54
C SER A 670 -42.60 14.12 -16.59
N ASP A 671 -43.32 13.62 -15.58
CA ASP A 671 -43.98 14.47 -14.59
C ASP A 671 -42.98 15.27 -13.75
N LEU A 672 -41.87 14.66 -13.31
CA LEU A 672 -40.80 15.37 -12.60
C LEU A 672 -40.20 16.51 -13.45
N THR A 673 -40.01 16.26 -14.74
CA THR A 673 -39.48 17.26 -15.69
C THR A 673 -40.48 18.38 -15.94
N ASP A 674 -41.77 18.06 -16.04
CA ASP A 674 -42.84 19.05 -16.16
C ASP A 674 -42.96 19.90 -14.91
N GLN A 675 -42.84 19.31 -13.72
CA GLN A 675 -42.80 20.05 -12.45
C GLN A 675 -41.59 21.00 -12.40
N TYR A 676 -40.45 20.59 -12.94
CA TYR A 676 -39.28 21.45 -13.07
C TYR A 676 -39.53 22.63 -14.01
N LYS A 677 -40.06 22.37 -15.22
CA LYS A 677 -40.40 23.42 -16.21
C LYS A 677 -41.43 24.42 -15.67
N LYS A 678 -42.41 23.94 -14.88
CA LYS A 678 -43.42 24.78 -14.21
C LYS A 678 -42.90 25.48 -12.95
N GLY A 679 -41.67 25.20 -12.52
CA GLY A 679 -41.09 25.74 -11.28
C GLY A 679 -41.75 25.22 -10.01
N THR A 680 -42.57 24.16 -10.08
CA THR A 680 -43.29 23.57 -8.95
C THR A 680 -42.55 22.41 -8.29
N LEU A 681 -41.39 22.02 -8.83
CA LEU A 681 -40.59 20.91 -8.31
C LEU A 681 -40.19 21.15 -6.85
N LYS A 682 -40.43 20.15 -6.01
CA LYS A 682 -40.01 20.18 -4.60
C LYS A 682 -38.49 20.10 -4.51
N LEU A 683 -37.86 21.24 -4.26
CA LEU A 683 -36.42 21.35 -4.10
C LEU A 683 -35.97 20.68 -2.80
N THR A 684 -34.98 19.80 -2.92
CA THR A 684 -34.20 19.33 -1.78
C THR A 684 -33.31 20.47 -1.31
N ARG A 685 -33.31 20.73 0.00
CA ARG A 685 -32.63 21.88 0.59
C ARG A 685 -31.12 21.82 0.31
N GLY A 686 -30.58 22.84 -0.36
CA GLY A 686 -29.15 22.97 -0.65
C GLY A 686 -28.70 22.44 -2.02
N MET A 687 -29.61 21.85 -2.80
CA MET A 687 -29.38 21.47 -4.20
C MET A 687 -29.92 22.56 -5.14
N LYS A 688 -29.27 22.72 -6.30
CA LYS A 688 -29.87 23.49 -7.38
C LYS A 688 -31.12 22.77 -7.91
N PRO A 689 -32.10 23.49 -8.48
CA PRO A 689 -33.25 22.88 -9.13
C PRO A 689 -32.90 21.77 -10.14
N GLU A 690 -31.85 21.97 -10.93
CA GLU A 690 -31.33 20.98 -11.90
C GLU A 690 -30.74 19.74 -11.22
N GLU A 691 -29.95 19.94 -10.17
CA GLU A 691 -29.32 18.85 -9.40
C GLU A 691 -30.39 17.99 -8.69
N ALA A 692 -31.42 18.63 -8.14
CA ALA A 692 -32.53 17.95 -7.49
C ALA A 692 -33.35 17.12 -8.48
N LEU A 693 -33.64 17.68 -9.66
CA LEU A 693 -34.32 16.95 -10.73
C LEU A 693 -33.53 15.70 -11.13
N GLU A 694 -32.23 15.86 -11.40
CA GLU A 694 -31.36 14.77 -11.82
C GLU A 694 -31.31 13.64 -10.78
N ALA A 695 -31.19 13.98 -9.50
CA ALA A 695 -31.17 13.01 -8.42
C ALA A 695 -32.48 12.18 -8.35
N TYR A 696 -33.64 12.82 -8.50
CA TYR A 696 -34.91 12.11 -8.52
C TYR A 696 -35.03 11.19 -9.72
N ILE A 697 -34.62 11.64 -10.91
CA ILE A 697 -34.69 10.83 -12.13
C ILE A 697 -33.78 9.60 -12.02
N VAL A 698 -32.53 9.77 -11.59
CA VAL A 698 -31.59 8.65 -11.44
C VAL A 698 -32.12 7.61 -10.44
N ASN A 699 -32.73 8.06 -9.33
CA ASN A 699 -33.32 7.16 -8.34
C ASN A 699 -34.49 6.33 -8.93
N GLU A 700 -35.42 6.97 -9.63
CA GLU A 700 -36.56 6.26 -10.23
C GLU A 700 -36.11 5.29 -11.35
N LEU A 701 -35.16 5.68 -12.20
CA LEU A 701 -34.58 4.79 -13.22
C LEU A 701 -33.81 3.61 -12.61
N GLY A 702 -33.17 3.82 -11.45
CA GLY A 702 -32.53 2.75 -10.68
C GLY A 702 -33.55 1.71 -10.19
N LYS A 703 -34.68 2.16 -9.63
CA LYS A 703 -35.78 1.29 -9.19
C LYS A 703 -36.37 0.50 -10.36
N ALA A 704 -36.51 1.11 -11.53
CA ALA A 704 -37.03 0.43 -12.73
C ALA A 704 -36.14 -0.75 -13.14
N ARG A 705 -34.82 -0.54 -13.18
CA ARG A 705 -33.85 -1.61 -13.45
C ARG A 705 -33.96 -2.75 -12.44
N ASP A 706 -34.03 -2.42 -11.15
CA ASP A 706 -34.06 -3.42 -10.08
C ASP A 706 -35.36 -4.24 -10.10
N LYS A 707 -36.51 -3.60 -10.38
CA LYS A 707 -37.79 -4.28 -10.61
C LYS A 707 -37.69 -5.21 -11.82
N ALA A 708 -37.24 -4.71 -12.97
CA ALA A 708 -37.07 -5.50 -14.18
C ALA A 708 -36.17 -6.73 -13.95
N GLY A 709 -35.07 -6.55 -13.21
CA GLY A 709 -34.17 -7.63 -12.83
C GLY A 709 -34.80 -8.64 -11.87
N SER A 710 -35.63 -8.19 -10.92
CA SER A 710 -36.36 -9.10 -10.01
C SER A 710 -37.39 -9.96 -10.74
N THR A 711 -38.21 -9.33 -11.60
CA THR A 711 -39.20 -10.02 -12.44
C THR A 711 -38.54 -11.06 -13.33
N ALA A 712 -37.40 -10.72 -13.95
CA ALA A 712 -36.62 -11.65 -14.77
C ALA A 712 -35.99 -12.80 -13.97
N ASN A 713 -35.64 -12.63 -12.69
CA ASN A 713 -35.07 -13.70 -11.86
C ASN A 713 -36.16 -14.64 -11.31
N ASP A 714 -37.32 -14.10 -10.98
CA ASP A 714 -38.43 -14.85 -10.38
C ASP A 714 -39.12 -15.76 -11.40
N CYS A 715 -39.16 -15.37 -12.67
CA CYS A 715 -39.75 -16.19 -13.74
C CYS A 715 -38.89 -17.42 -14.10
N LEU A 716 -37.58 -17.40 -13.83
CA LEU A 716 -36.70 -18.52 -14.13
C LEU A 716 -36.95 -19.70 -13.18
N PRO A 717 -37.06 -20.93 -13.69
CA PRO A 717 -37.35 -22.10 -12.87
C PRO A 717 -36.15 -22.45 -11.96
N ALA A 718 -36.41 -23.16 -10.86
CA ALA A 718 -35.40 -23.43 -9.84
C ALA A 718 -34.27 -24.39 -10.30
N ASP A 719 -34.49 -25.13 -11.38
CA ASP A 719 -33.53 -26.01 -12.05
C ASP A 719 -32.69 -25.29 -13.12
N ASN A 720 -33.00 -24.02 -13.41
CA ASN A 720 -32.25 -23.21 -14.36
C ASN A 720 -30.78 -23.05 -13.92
N ALA A 721 -29.85 -23.37 -14.83
CA ALA A 721 -28.42 -23.33 -14.53
C ALA A 721 -27.92 -21.93 -14.12
N GLY A 722 -28.41 -20.88 -14.78
CA GLY A 722 -28.07 -19.49 -14.47
C GLY A 722 -28.53 -19.08 -13.07
N LYS A 723 -29.77 -19.45 -12.71
CA LYS A 723 -30.33 -19.23 -11.36
C LYS A 723 -29.57 -20.01 -10.29
N ILE A 724 -29.26 -21.29 -10.53
CA ILE A 724 -28.48 -22.10 -9.61
C ILE A 724 -27.11 -21.45 -9.34
N MET A 725 -26.37 -21.08 -10.38
CA MET A 725 -25.04 -20.48 -10.22
C MET A 725 -25.07 -19.15 -9.46
N ALA A 726 -26.05 -18.29 -9.77
CA ALA A 726 -26.20 -16.97 -9.15
C ALA A 726 -26.65 -17.06 -7.69
N THR A 727 -27.63 -17.92 -7.38
CA THR A 727 -28.20 -18.05 -6.03
C THR A 727 -27.28 -18.82 -5.07
N THR A 728 -26.60 -19.87 -5.54
CA THR A 728 -25.62 -20.62 -4.72
C THR A 728 -24.30 -19.87 -4.53
N GLY A 729 -24.06 -18.82 -5.32
CA GLY A 729 -22.85 -18.00 -5.28
C GLY A 729 -21.65 -18.63 -5.99
N ALA A 730 -21.86 -19.62 -6.85
CA ALA A 730 -20.80 -20.27 -7.63
C ALA A 730 -20.16 -19.29 -8.65
N ARG A 731 -20.99 -18.58 -9.40
CA ARG A 731 -20.56 -17.52 -10.33
C ARG A 731 -21.73 -16.62 -10.72
N GLY A 732 -21.48 -15.31 -10.81
CA GLY A 732 -22.51 -14.32 -11.13
C GLY A 732 -23.39 -13.98 -9.93
N SER A 733 -24.22 -12.96 -10.11
CA SER A 733 -25.20 -12.47 -9.15
C SER A 733 -26.58 -12.35 -9.81
N SER A 734 -27.63 -12.17 -9.00
CA SER A 734 -28.98 -11.88 -9.49
C SER A 734 -29.02 -10.64 -10.38
N LEU A 735 -28.16 -9.65 -10.14
CA LEU A 735 -28.01 -8.47 -11.00
C LEU A 735 -27.52 -8.85 -12.40
N ASN A 736 -26.56 -9.78 -12.52
CA ASN A 736 -26.05 -10.19 -13.83
C ASN A 736 -27.13 -10.89 -14.66
N VAL A 737 -27.91 -11.77 -14.03
CA VAL A 737 -29.06 -12.42 -14.68
C VAL A 737 -30.11 -11.38 -15.07
N GLY A 738 -30.39 -10.42 -14.19
CA GLY A 738 -31.29 -9.30 -14.46
C GLY A 738 -30.85 -8.41 -15.62
N GLN A 739 -29.55 -8.18 -15.81
CA GLN A 739 -29.02 -7.43 -16.96
C GLN A 739 -29.05 -8.24 -18.26
N MET A 740 -28.91 -9.56 -18.19
CA MET A 740 -28.95 -10.44 -19.36
C MET A 740 -30.37 -10.64 -19.89
N ALA A 741 -31.36 -10.76 -18.99
CA ALA A 741 -32.75 -11.10 -19.34
C ALA A 741 -33.79 -9.99 -19.10
N GLY A 742 -33.52 -9.06 -18.19
CA GLY A 742 -34.41 -7.95 -17.83
C GLY A 742 -34.10 -6.67 -18.61
N ALA A 743 -33.27 -5.79 -18.02
CA ALA A 743 -32.81 -4.54 -18.62
C ALA A 743 -31.41 -4.16 -18.12
N LEU A 744 -30.58 -3.53 -18.95
CA LEU A 744 -29.24 -3.06 -18.52
C LEU A 744 -29.34 -1.87 -17.54
N GLY A 745 -30.24 -0.93 -17.81
CA GLY A 745 -30.46 0.28 -17.02
C GLY A 745 -29.60 1.49 -17.42
N GLN A 746 -29.59 2.52 -16.58
CA GLN A 746 -28.94 3.81 -16.83
C GLN A 746 -27.40 3.70 -16.94
N GLN A 747 -26.84 4.17 -18.05
CA GLN A 747 -25.40 4.39 -18.21
C GLN A 747 -25.03 5.78 -17.69
N SER A 748 -23.94 5.88 -16.94
CA SER A 748 -23.49 7.15 -16.37
C SER A 748 -22.06 7.43 -16.77
N ARG A 749 -21.69 8.72 -16.72
CA ARG A 749 -20.31 9.18 -16.83
C ARG A 749 -20.01 10.07 -15.63
N ARG A 750 -19.01 9.72 -14.82
CA ARG A 750 -18.65 10.44 -13.59
C ARG A 750 -19.83 10.66 -12.63
N GLY A 751 -20.75 9.69 -12.55
CA GLY A 751 -21.92 9.74 -11.67
C GLY A 751 -23.14 10.50 -12.21
N ASN A 752 -23.03 11.18 -13.35
CA ASN A 752 -24.14 11.90 -13.97
C ASN A 752 -24.64 11.18 -15.24
N ARG A 753 -25.90 11.43 -15.64
CA ARG A 753 -26.38 11.02 -16.96
C ARG A 753 -25.75 11.85 -18.07
N LEU A 754 -25.90 11.39 -19.30
CA LEU A 754 -25.26 12.00 -20.47
C LEU A 754 -26.12 13.16 -20.98
N HIS A 755 -25.75 14.39 -20.62
CA HIS A 755 -26.50 15.60 -21.01
C HIS A 755 -25.93 16.26 -22.26
N GLU A 756 -24.62 16.56 -22.26
CA GLU A 756 -24.00 17.40 -23.29
C GLU A 756 -22.81 16.67 -23.94
N GLY A 757 -22.94 16.40 -25.25
CA GLY A 757 -21.85 15.96 -26.12
C GLY A 757 -21.70 16.85 -27.35
N PHE A 758 -22.83 17.32 -27.89
CA PHE A 758 -22.96 18.29 -28.98
C PHE A 758 -23.78 19.50 -28.51
N ASN A 759 -24.34 20.31 -29.42
CA ASN A 759 -25.21 21.45 -29.10
C ASN A 759 -26.42 21.06 -28.23
N ASN A 760 -26.28 21.09 -26.90
CA ASN A 760 -27.32 20.78 -25.90
C ASN A 760 -28.03 19.42 -26.09
N ARG A 761 -27.29 18.42 -26.57
CA ARG A 761 -27.76 17.03 -26.72
C ARG A 761 -26.60 16.04 -26.61
N ALA A 762 -26.91 14.81 -26.21
CA ALA A 762 -25.92 13.75 -26.09
C ALA A 762 -25.48 13.20 -27.46
N LEU A 763 -26.43 12.96 -28.37
CA LEU A 763 -26.19 12.46 -29.74
C LEU A 763 -27.01 13.26 -30.76
N THR A 764 -26.53 13.29 -32.01
CA THR A 764 -27.20 14.00 -33.12
C THR A 764 -28.54 13.40 -33.54
N HIS A 765 -28.85 12.18 -33.07
CA HIS A 765 -30.09 11.47 -33.33
C HIS A 765 -31.26 11.94 -32.45
N TYR A 766 -30.97 12.63 -31.35
CA TYR A 766 -31.96 13.21 -30.46
C TYR A 766 -32.17 14.69 -30.77
N GLN A 767 -33.34 15.20 -30.38
CA GLN A 767 -33.64 16.62 -30.46
C GLN A 767 -32.80 17.40 -29.44
N GLU A 768 -32.63 18.70 -29.66
CA GLU A 768 -32.00 19.57 -28.67
C GLU A 768 -32.91 19.66 -27.45
N HIS A 769 -32.32 19.53 -26.24
CA HIS A 769 -33.08 19.54 -24.97
C HIS A 769 -34.16 18.44 -24.87
N ASP A 770 -33.91 17.26 -25.45
CA ASP A 770 -34.78 16.10 -25.30
C ASP A 770 -34.69 15.52 -23.88
N ASP A 771 -35.81 15.51 -23.16
CA ASP A 771 -35.90 15.07 -21.76
C ASP A 771 -36.08 13.54 -21.60
N ASN A 772 -36.18 12.80 -22.71
CA ASN A 772 -36.40 11.36 -22.69
C ASN A 772 -35.20 10.64 -22.01
N PRO A 773 -35.44 9.72 -21.06
CA PRO A 773 -34.38 8.88 -20.49
C PRO A 773 -33.47 8.20 -21.52
N ASP A 774 -34.02 7.80 -22.68
CA ASP A 774 -33.26 7.17 -23.78
C ASP A 774 -32.19 8.14 -24.33
N ALA A 775 -32.50 9.44 -24.44
CA ALA A 775 -31.57 10.47 -24.93
C ALA A 775 -30.37 10.68 -24.00
N HIS A 776 -30.54 10.31 -22.73
CA HIS A 776 -29.54 10.47 -21.67
C HIS A 776 -28.86 9.16 -21.25
N GLY A 777 -29.02 8.09 -22.05
CA GLY A 777 -28.29 6.84 -21.87
C GLY A 777 -28.97 5.78 -21.00
N PHE A 778 -30.29 5.83 -20.83
CA PHE A 778 -31.04 4.69 -20.28
C PHE A 778 -31.14 3.57 -21.31
N VAL A 779 -30.75 2.36 -20.92
CA VAL A 779 -30.80 1.17 -21.78
C VAL A 779 -31.90 0.24 -21.29
N LYS A 780 -33.02 0.22 -22.01
CA LYS A 780 -34.18 -0.64 -21.72
C LYS A 780 -34.02 -2.05 -22.27
N SER A 781 -33.21 -2.21 -23.32
CA SER A 781 -32.89 -3.52 -23.89
C SER A 781 -31.98 -4.33 -22.95
N ASN A 782 -31.87 -5.63 -23.23
CA ASN A 782 -31.00 -6.57 -22.50
C ASN A 782 -30.01 -7.27 -23.44
N TYR A 783 -29.01 -7.96 -22.88
CA TYR A 783 -28.00 -8.63 -23.70
C TYR A 783 -28.54 -9.77 -24.56
N ARG A 784 -29.65 -10.40 -24.15
CA ARG A 784 -30.29 -11.47 -24.91
C ARG A 784 -30.93 -10.93 -26.19
N GLU A 785 -31.76 -9.91 -26.08
CA GLU A 785 -32.51 -9.32 -27.21
C GLU A 785 -31.62 -8.46 -28.11
N GLY A 786 -30.51 -7.97 -27.55
CA GLY A 786 -29.55 -7.12 -28.24
C GLY A 786 -29.80 -5.64 -28.00
N LEU A 787 -28.74 -4.85 -28.12
CA LEU A 787 -28.77 -3.40 -27.93
C LEU A 787 -29.00 -2.71 -29.28
N SER A 788 -29.79 -1.64 -29.28
CA SER A 788 -29.83 -0.73 -30.42
C SER A 788 -28.48 -0.03 -30.61
N ALA A 789 -28.21 0.53 -31.79
CA ALA A 789 -26.95 1.22 -32.05
C ALA A 789 -26.70 2.41 -31.09
N LEU A 790 -27.77 3.11 -30.69
CA LEU A 790 -27.70 4.23 -29.74
C LEU A 790 -27.40 3.74 -28.32
N GLU A 791 -28.13 2.73 -27.85
CA GLU A 791 -27.89 2.09 -26.55
C GLU A 791 -26.47 1.49 -26.47
N PHE A 792 -26.01 0.85 -27.55
CA PHE A 792 -24.66 0.30 -27.63
C PHE A 792 -23.60 1.39 -27.48
N PHE A 793 -23.78 2.54 -28.12
CA PHE A 793 -22.83 3.65 -28.00
C PHE A 793 -22.78 4.19 -26.57
N PHE A 794 -23.93 4.42 -25.93
CA PHE A 794 -23.97 4.84 -24.53
C PHE A 794 -23.37 3.81 -23.57
N HIS A 795 -23.64 2.52 -23.80
CA HIS A 795 -23.05 1.44 -23.04
C HIS A 795 -21.52 1.37 -23.22
N ALA A 796 -21.02 1.57 -24.45
CA ALA A 796 -19.59 1.62 -24.73
C ALA A 796 -18.91 2.82 -24.04
N MET A 797 -19.58 3.97 -23.93
CA MET A 797 -19.07 5.12 -23.17
C MET A 797 -18.92 4.79 -21.68
N GLY A 798 -19.94 4.19 -21.05
CA GLY A 798 -19.88 3.75 -19.66
C GLY A 798 -18.80 2.68 -19.44
N GLY A 799 -18.70 1.70 -20.33
CA GLY A 799 -17.65 0.67 -20.30
C GLY A 799 -16.24 1.24 -20.44
N ARG A 800 -16.03 2.25 -21.29
CA ARG A 800 -14.74 2.90 -21.48
C ARG A 800 -14.26 3.63 -20.22
N GLU A 801 -15.17 4.29 -19.49
CA GLU A 801 -14.82 4.90 -18.20
C GLU A 801 -14.31 3.85 -17.22
N GLY A 802 -15.00 2.71 -17.09
CA GLY A 802 -14.58 1.58 -16.25
C GLY A 802 -13.17 1.07 -16.58
N LEU A 803 -12.85 0.92 -17.87
CA LEU A 803 -11.52 0.49 -18.32
C LEU A 803 -10.42 1.51 -18.00
N VAL A 804 -10.69 2.80 -18.20
CA VAL A 804 -9.72 3.87 -17.92
C VAL A 804 -9.46 3.99 -16.42
N ASP A 805 -10.51 3.95 -15.61
CA ASP A 805 -10.39 4.01 -14.15
C ASP A 805 -9.62 2.82 -13.60
N THR A 806 -9.85 1.61 -14.14
CA THR A 806 -9.08 0.41 -13.78
C THR A 806 -7.59 0.62 -14.04
N ALA A 807 -7.22 1.16 -15.20
CA ALA A 807 -5.82 1.39 -15.56
C ALA A 807 -5.15 2.47 -14.67
N VAL A 808 -5.80 3.61 -14.46
CA VAL A 808 -5.24 4.74 -13.70
C VAL A 808 -5.15 4.42 -12.21
N ARG A 809 -6.21 3.85 -11.63
CA ARG A 809 -6.27 3.62 -10.19
C ARG A 809 -5.36 2.46 -9.75
N THR A 810 -5.07 1.49 -10.61
CA THR A 810 -4.11 0.41 -10.33
C THR A 810 -2.70 0.94 -10.04
N GLN A 811 -2.25 1.97 -10.78
CA GLN A 811 -0.96 2.61 -10.51
C GLN A 811 -0.95 3.31 -9.14
N GLN A 812 -2.05 3.99 -8.79
CA GLN A 812 -2.17 4.73 -7.53
C GLN A 812 -2.22 3.80 -6.32
N SER A 813 -3.00 2.72 -6.38
CA SER A 813 -3.11 1.73 -5.31
C SER A 813 -1.78 1.02 -5.05
N GLY A 814 -1.06 0.59 -6.11
CA GLY A 814 0.27 -0.01 -5.96
C GLY A 814 1.30 0.94 -5.36
N TYR A 815 1.24 2.24 -5.69
CA TYR A 815 2.10 3.25 -5.05
C TYR A 815 1.74 3.49 -3.58
N MET A 816 0.45 3.54 -3.25
CA MET A 816 -0.04 3.66 -1.87
C MET A 816 0.41 2.47 -1.01
N GLN A 817 0.18 1.24 -1.49
CA GLN A 817 0.63 0.02 -0.81
C GLN A 817 2.13 0.04 -0.56
N ARG A 818 2.93 0.44 -1.57
CA ARG A 818 4.37 0.58 -1.39
C ARG A 818 4.71 1.55 -0.28
N ARG A 819 4.03 2.69 -0.19
CA ARG A 819 4.25 3.68 0.88
C ARG A 819 3.91 3.12 2.25
N LEU A 820 2.80 2.39 2.35
CA LEU A 820 2.40 1.68 3.57
C LEU A 820 3.48 0.67 3.98
N ILE A 821 3.93 -0.20 3.07
CA ILE A 821 4.97 -1.20 3.37
C ILE A 821 6.23 -0.50 3.87
N ASN A 822 6.74 0.49 3.14
CA ASN A 822 7.94 1.20 3.59
C ASN A 822 7.74 1.87 4.95
N ALA A 823 6.55 2.42 5.25
CA ALA A 823 6.31 3.05 6.55
C ALA A 823 6.18 2.06 7.71
N LEU A 824 5.67 0.85 7.47
CA LEU A 824 5.38 -0.12 8.53
C LEU A 824 6.35 -1.31 8.60
N GLU A 825 7.24 -1.51 7.62
CA GLU A 825 8.05 -2.74 7.51
C GLU A 825 8.86 -3.08 8.75
N HIS A 826 9.28 -2.07 9.51
CA HIS A 826 10.16 -2.21 10.66
C HIS A 826 9.41 -2.42 11.99
N ILE A 827 8.08 -2.36 11.96
CA ILE A 827 7.24 -2.55 13.15
C ILE A 827 7.03 -4.04 13.41
N ARG A 828 7.44 -4.49 14.59
CA ARG A 828 7.38 -5.90 15.00
C ARG A 828 6.84 -6.05 16.42
N LEU A 829 6.39 -7.26 16.74
CA LEU A 829 6.03 -7.63 18.11
C LEU A 829 7.25 -8.10 18.89
N GLU A 830 7.46 -7.56 20.08
CA GLU A 830 8.52 -7.97 21.00
C GLU A 830 8.05 -9.05 21.99
N TYR A 831 8.99 -9.73 22.65
CA TYR A 831 8.72 -10.83 23.59
C TYR A 831 7.91 -10.43 24.84
N ASP A 832 7.82 -9.14 25.13
CA ASP A 832 6.99 -8.59 26.21
C ASP A 832 5.54 -8.29 25.76
N GLY A 833 5.19 -8.57 24.50
CA GLY A 833 3.87 -8.34 23.92
C GLY A 833 3.63 -6.91 23.41
N THR A 834 4.63 -6.04 23.53
CA THR A 834 4.58 -4.67 23.00
C THR A 834 4.92 -4.64 21.51
N VAL A 835 4.36 -3.68 20.79
CA VAL A 835 4.68 -3.42 19.38
C VAL A 835 5.65 -2.26 19.31
N ARG A 836 6.84 -2.50 18.73
CA ARG A 836 7.92 -1.52 18.71
C ARG A 836 8.52 -1.33 17.32
N ASP A 837 9.17 -0.19 17.16
CA ASP A 837 10.14 0.00 16.10
C ASP A 837 11.51 -0.63 16.47
N PRO A 838 12.47 -0.75 15.53
CA PRO A 838 13.77 -1.37 15.81
C PRO A 838 14.65 -0.60 16.80
N HIS A 839 14.30 0.66 17.09
CA HIS A 839 15.03 1.53 18.02
C HIS A 839 14.44 1.44 19.44
N GLY A 840 13.35 0.68 19.62
CA GLY A 840 12.72 0.42 20.90
C GLY A 840 11.60 1.40 21.26
N HIS A 841 11.20 2.29 20.35
CA HIS A 841 10.02 3.14 20.56
C HIS A 841 8.75 2.29 20.51
N ILE A 842 7.92 2.40 21.54
CA ILE A 842 6.66 1.66 21.66
C ILE A 842 5.58 2.38 20.86
N VAL A 843 4.95 1.65 19.93
CA VAL A 843 3.77 2.11 19.18
C VAL A 843 2.49 1.64 19.86
N GLN A 844 2.44 0.38 20.30
CA GLN A 844 1.34 -0.17 21.09
C GLN A 844 1.89 -0.93 22.30
N PHE A 845 1.25 -0.76 23.47
CA PHE A 845 1.60 -1.52 24.68
C PHE A 845 1.17 -2.99 24.60
N LEU A 846 0.12 -3.26 23.83
CA LEU A 846 -0.37 -4.59 23.53
C LEU A 846 -0.87 -4.56 22.10
N TYR A 847 -0.45 -5.53 21.28
CA TYR A 847 -0.87 -5.61 19.88
C TYR A 847 -2.39 -5.60 19.76
N GLY A 848 -2.94 -4.65 19.00
CA GLY A 848 -4.39 -4.56 18.77
C GLY A 848 -5.23 -4.36 20.03
N GLU A 849 -4.64 -3.90 21.13
CA GLU A 849 -5.27 -3.77 22.46
C GLU A 849 -5.80 -5.09 23.07
N ASP A 850 -5.52 -6.24 22.46
CA ASP A 850 -5.97 -7.55 22.95
C ASP A 850 -4.96 -8.70 22.83
N GLY A 851 -3.87 -8.53 22.07
CA GLY A 851 -2.79 -9.52 21.93
C GLY A 851 -3.20 -10.76 21.12
N ILE A 852 -4.18 -10.64 20.22
CA ILE A 852 -4.70 -11.75 19.44
C ILE A 852 -4.25 -11.66 17.98
N ASP A 853 -3.85 -12.80 17.41
CA ASP A 853 -3.55 -12.92 15.97
C ASP A 853 -4.84 -13.01 15.17
N VAL A 854 -5.00 -12.14 14.17
CA VAL A 854 -6.18 -12.08 13.30
C VAL A 854 -6.38 -13.40 12.54
N GLN A 855 -5.32 -14.04 12.07
CA GLN A 855 -5.39 -15.31 11.35
C GLN A 855 -5.91 -16.45 12.24
N LYS A 856 -5.62 -16.38 13.54
CA LYS A 856 -6.07 -17.36 14.53
C LYS A 856 -7.41 -16.96 15.18
N SER A 857 -7.83 -15.70 15.05
CA SER A 857 -9.08 -15.13 15.57
C SER A 857 -10.32 -15.55 14.78
N ASP A 858 -11.48 -15.66 15.44
CA ASP A 858 -12.79 -15.86 14.81
C ASP A 858 -13.32 -14.50 14.35
N HIS A 859 -12.82 -14.05 13.21
CA HIS A 859 -13.32 -12.84 12.56
C HIS A 859 -13.31 -11.60 13.48
N GLY A 860 -12.16 -11.34 14.11
CA GLY A 860 -11.95 -10.19 14.96
C GLY A 860 -12.10 -10.45 16.46
N GLU A 861 -12.72 -11.56 16.88
CA GLU A 861 -12.73 -11.98 18.29
C GLU A 861 -11.83 -13.20 18.53
N ALA A 862 -11.34 -13.39 19.75
CA ALA A 862 -10.48 -14.55 20.06
C ALA A 862 -11.18 -15.89 19.78
N PHE A 863 -12.48 -15.96 20.05
CA PHE A 863 -13.39 -17.05 19.67
C PHE A 863 -14.83 -16.52 19.73
N ASN A 864 -15.76 -17.10 18.98
CA ASN A 864 -17.17 -16.69 18.99
C ASN A 864 -17.98 -17.44 20.07
N PRO A 865 -18.42 -16.79 21.18
CA PRO A 865 -19.12 -17.47 22.28
C PRO A 865 -20.51 -17.96 21.87
N SER A 866 -21.27 -17.14 21.12
CA SER A 866 -22.62 -17.46 20.67
C SER A 866 -22.66 -18.74 19.83
N ARG A 867 -21.66 -18.95 18.98
CA ARG A 867 -21.56 -20.16 18.14
C ARG A 867 -21.20 -21.41 18.93
N LEU A 868 -20.30 -21.30 19.91
CA LEU A 868 -20.00 -22.42 20.80
C LEU A 868 -21.24 -22.83 21.59
N ILE A 869 -22.06 -21.87 22.00
CA ILE A 869 -23.34 -22.14 22.67
C ILE A 869 -24.32 -22.84 21.72
N GLU A 870 -24.46 -22.37 20.48
CA GLU A 870 -25.35 -22.99 19.48
C GLU A 870 -24.98 -24.44 19.18
N SER A 871 -23.69 -24.72 18.97
CA SER A 871 -23.19 -26.09 18.74
C SER A 871 -23.41 -27.00 19.95
N GLN A 872 -23.19 -26.49 21.16
CA GLN A 872 -23.44 -27.25 22.39
C GLN A 872 -24.93 -27.51 22.63
N LYS A 873 -25.81 -26.57 22.26
CA LYS A 873 -27.27 -26.69 22.42
C LYS A 873 -27.87 -27.87 21.65
N ILE A 874 -27.23 -28.33 20.57
CA ILE A 874 -27.68 -29.47 19.75
C ILE A 874 -27.53 -30.81 20.51
N ILE A 875 -26.59 -30.86 21.44
CA ILE A 875 -26.18 -32.07 22.18
C ILE A 875 -26.74 -32.02 23.61
N ASP A 876 -26.85 -30.81 24.18
CA ASP A 876 -27.24 -30.62 25.57
C ASP A 876 -28.69 -31.06 25.84
N SER A 877 -28.85 -31.87 26.89
CA SER A 877 -30.13 -32.43 27.33
C SER A 877 -30.37 -32.22 28.83
N GLY A 878 -29.50 -31.44 29.50
CA GLY A 878 -29.58 -31.18 30.93
C GLY A 878 -30.56 -30.08 31.34
N LYS A 879 -30.74 -29.90 32.65
CA LYS A 879 -31.53 -28.78 33.22
C LYS A 879 -30.76 -27.46 33.13
N LYS A 880 -31.47 -26.39 32.79
CA LYS A 880 -30.92 -25.02 32.70
C LYS A 880 -30.18 -24.62 33.97
N ALA A 881 -28.95 -24.13 33.83
CA ALA A 881 -28.13 -23.67 34.94
C ALA A 881 -28.68 -22.38 35.59
N THR A 882 -28.35 -22.18 36.87
CA THR A 882 -28.71 -20.95 37.60
C THR A 882 -27.72 -19.82 37.33
N LYS A 883 -28.14 -18.55 37.49
CA LYS A 883 -27.28 -17.37 37.26
C LYS A 883 -25.99 -17.39 38.11
N ASP A 884 -26.09 -17.81 39.37
CA ASP A 884 -24.92 -17.89 40.26
C ASP A 884 -23.90 -18.94 39.81
N GLU A 885 -24.36 -20.06 39.26
CA GLU A 885 -23.49 -21.11 38.71
C GLU A 885 -22.75 -20.63 37.46
N ILE A 886 -23.43 -19.88 36.59
CA ILE A 886 -22.86 -19.27 35.38
C ILE A 886 -21.75 -18.30 35.76
N GLU A 887 -22.01 -17.36 36.68
CA GLU A 887 -21.00 -16.37 37.08
C GLU A 887 -19.78 -17.00 37.75
N THR A 888 -19.99 -18.04 38.55
CA THR A 888 -18.90 -18.74 39.25
C THR A 888 -17.99 -19.49 38.26
N LEU A 889 -18.58 -20.17 37.28
CA LEU A 889 -17.84 -20.87 36.22
C LEU A 889 -17.16 -19.89 35.26
N ALA A 890 -17.83 -18.81 34.86
CA ALA A 890 -17.25 -17.77 34.02
C ALA A 890 -16.00 -17.18 34.69
N LYS A 891 -16.09 -16.71 35.94
CA LYS A 891 -14.95 -16.14 36.69
C LYS A 891 -13.76 -17.12 36.84
N LYS A 892 -14.01 -18.43 36.86
CA LYS A 892 -12.93 -19.44 36.93
C LYS A 892 -12.10 -19.47 35.64
N TYR A 893 -12.75 -19.42 34.48
CA TYR A 893 -12.10 -19.60 33.18
C TYR A 893 -11.74 -18.28 32.47
N THR A 894 -12.30 -17.14 32.88
CA THR A 894 -12.06 -15.81 32.26
C THR A 894 -10.93 -15.00 32.90
N LYS A 895 -10.21 -15.50 33.91
CA LYS A 895 -9.17 -14.73 34.64
C LYS A 895 -8.08 -14.13 33.75
N THR A 896 -7.76 -14.82 32.64
CA THR A 896 -6.73 -14.41 31.69
C THR A 896 -7.28 -13.58 30.53
N PHE A 897 -8.60 -13.39 30.44
CA PHE A 897 -9.23 -12.69 29.33
C PHE A 897 -9.19 -11.19 29.53
N ASN A 898 -9.22 -10.45 28.41
CA ASN A 898 -9.44 -9.01 28.42
C ASN A 898 -10.83 -8.70 29.03
N PRO A 899 -11.00 -7.60 29.77
CA PRO A 899 -12.31 -7.11 30.24
C PRO A 899 -13.44 -7.15 29.19
N ARG A 900 -13.14 -6.78 27.94
CA ARG A 900 -14.12 -6.81 26.84
C ARG A 900 -14.63 -8.22 26.55
N LEU A 901 -13.72 -9.17 26.37
CA LEU A 901 -14.06 -10.57 26.11
C LEU A 901 -14.76 -11.22 27.30
N THR A 902 -14.34 -10.87 28.52
CA THR A 902 -14.98 -11.35 29.75
C THR A 902 -16.46 -10.96 29.80
N LYS A 903 -16.77 -9.71 29.43
CA LYS A 903 -18.14 -9.22 29.39
C LYS A 903 -18.96 -9.96 28.32
N LEU A 904 -18.44 -10.07 27.09
CA LEU A 904 -19.09 -10.78 26.00
C LEU A 904 -19.42 -12.25 26.33
N VAL A 905 -18.47 -12.98 26.91
CA VAL A 905 -18.67 -14.37 27.32
C VAL A 905 -19.72 -14.47 28.42
N THR A 906 -19.69 -13.56 29.39
CA THR A 906 -20.65 -13.58 30.50
C THR A 906 -22.07 -13.28 30.01
N ASP A 907 -22.23 -12.26 29.17
CA ASP A 907 -23.52 -11.88 28.58
C ASP A 907 -24.07 -13.03 27.70
N ALA A 908 -23.25 -13.62 26.84
CA ALA A 908 -23.64 -14.75 25.98
C ALA A 908 -24.04 -15.99 26.79
N LEU A 909 -23.33 -16.29 27.89
CA LEU A 909 -23.66 -17.42 28.76
C LEU A 909 -24.94 -17.17 29.57
N LEU A 910 -25.22 -15.94 29.98
CA LEU A 910 -26.47 -15.58 30.68
C LEU A 910 -27.70 -15.73 29.78
N ASP A 911 -27.56 -15.43 28.50
CA ASP A 911 -28.60 -15.62 27.49
C ASP A 911 -28.75 -17.10 27.06
N SER A 912 -27.83 -17.97 27.48
CA SER A 912 -27.86 -19.39 27.12
C SER A 912 -28.88 -20.20 27.94
N GLU A 913 -29.45 -21.24 27.31
CA GLU A 913 -30.33 -22.22 27.95
C GLU A 913 -29.60 -23.53 28.28
N LEU A 914 -28.28 -23.47 28.45
CA LEU A 914 -27.44 -24.65 28.64
C LEU A 914 -27.47 -25.16 30.09
N SER A 915 -27.14 -26.43 30.24
CA SER A 915 -26.87 -27.11 31.50
C SER A 915 -25.49 -26.74 32.06
N LYS A 916 -25.27 -27.05 33.33
CA LYS A 916 -24.00 -26.79 34.02
C LYS A 916 -22.80 -27.42 33.30
N ASP A 917 -22.96 -28.67 32.84
CA ASP A 917 -21.92 -29.40 32.11
C ASP A 917 -21.70 -28.81 30.72
N GLY A 918 -22.78 -28.38 30.05
CA GLY A 918 -22.72 -27.68 28.77
C GLY A 918 -21.95 -26.35 28.87
N ILE A 919 -22.21 -25.56 29.91
CA ILE A 919 -21.50 -24.30 30.17
C ILE A 919 -20.01 -24.55 30.46
N GLU A 920 -19.69 -25.57 31.26
CA GLU A 920 -18.30 -25.90 31.55
C GLU A 920 -17.55 -26.36 30.29
N ALA A 921 -18.18 -27.14 29.41
CA ALA A 921 -17.61 -27.54 28.13
C ALA A 921 -17.31 -26.33 27.22
N VAL A 922 -18.26 -25.40 27.10
CA VAL A 922 -18.08 -24.15 26.34
C VAL A 922 -16.93 -23.31 26.91
N CYS A 923 -16.87 -23.14 28.25
CA CYS A 923 -15.80 -22.37 28.89
C CYS A 923 -14.41 -23.01 28.70
N LYS A 924 -14.30 -24.34 28.83
CA LYS A 924 -13.04 -25.07 28.61
C LYS A 924 -12.58 -24.94 27.16
N LYS A 925 -13.48 -25.13 26.19
CA LYS A 925 -13.16 -24.99 24.77
C LYS A 925 -12.79 -23.54 24.42
N GLY A 926 -13.51 -22.56 24.96
CA GLY A 926 -13.20 -21.13 24.81
C GLY A 926 -11.81 -20.76 25.33
N LEU A 927 -11.41 -21.24 26.51
CA LEU A 927 -10.07 -21.00 27.06
C LEU A 927 -8.96 -21.63 26.19
N LEU A 928 -9.20 -22.83 25.66
CA LEU A 928 -8.25 -23.50 24.77
C LEU A 928 -8.08 -22.72 23.47
N LEU A 929 -9.18 -22.28 22.85
CA LEU A 929 -9.16 -21.46 21.63
C LEU A 929 -8.48 -20.10 21.87
N TYR A 930 -8.78 -19.44 22.99
CA TYR A 930 -8.12 -18.19 23.38
C TYR A 930 -6.60 -18.31 23.48
N ASN A 931 -6.10 -19.37 24.12
CA ASN A 931 -4.65 -19.58 24.24
C ASN A 931 -3.98 -19.87 22.90
N LYS A 932 -4.67 -20.58 21.99
CA LYS A 932 -4.18 -20.79 20.61
C LYS A 932 -4.21 -19.51 19.77
N ALA A 933 -5.13 -18.59 20.05
CA ALA A 933 -5.32 -17.36 19.27
C ALA A 933 -4.31 -16.24 19.61
N LYS A 934 -3.47 -16.41 20.64
CA LYS A 934 -2.46 -15.41 21.00
C LYS A 934 -1.44 -15.21 19.88
N VAL A 935 -1.05 -13.95 19.73
CA VAL A 935 -0.02 -13.52 18.79
C VAL A 935 1.37 -14.01 19.22
N GLU A 936 2.24 -14.34 18.27
CA GLU A 936 3.59 -14.86 18.52
C GLU A 936 4.63 -13.73 18.47
N PRO A 937 5.55 -13.63 19.46
CA PRO A 937 6.67 -12.68 19.42
C PRO A 937 7.52 -12.83 18.16
N GLY A 938 8.06 -11.71 17.67
CA GLY A 938 8.86 -11.66 16.44
C GLY A 938 8.03 -11.51 15.16
N GLN A 939 6.70 -11.61 15.22
CA GLN A 939 5.81 -11.44 14.06
C GLN A 939 5.92 -10.02 13.46
N ALA A 940 5.99 -9.98 12.13
CA ALA A 940 6.09 -8.75 11.34
C ALA A 940 4.73 -8.03 11.20
N VAL A 941 4.14 -7.63 12.32
CA VAL A 941 2.79 -7.05 12.38
C VAL A 941 2.61 -5.82 11.48
N GLY A 942 3.66 -5.02 11.30
CA GLY A 942 3.62 -3.86 10.40
C GLY A 942 3.49 -4.23 8.92
N ILE A 943 4.21 -5.25 8.46
CA ILE A 943 4.11 -5.73 7.07
C ILE A 943 2.72 -6.31 6.80
N ILE A 944 2.22 -7.14 7.72
CA ILE A 944 0.89 -7.76 7.61
C ILE A 944 -0.19 -6.67 7.55
N THR A 945 -0.07 -5.64 8.39
CA THR A 945 -0.95 -4.47 8.39
C THR A 945 -0.94 -3.74 7.04
N ALA A 946 0.25 -3.42 6.53
CA ALA A 946 0.40 -2.71 5.27
C ALA A 946 -0.17 -3.51 4.08
N GLN A 947 0.02 -4.83 4.07
CA GLN A 947 -0.54 -5.72 3.05
C GLN A 947 -2.07 -5.82 3.18
N SER A 948 -2.58 -5.97 4.40
CA SER A 948 -4.02 -6.12 4.67
C SER A 948 -4.85 -4.90 4.28
N ILE A 949 -4.26 -3.70 4.31
CA ILE A 949 -4.90 -2.45 3.84
C ILE A 949 -4.59 -2.20 2.36
N GLY A 950 -3.37 -2.51 1.90
CA GLY A 950 -2.91 -2.22 0.55
C GLY A 950 -3.51 -3.13 -0.53
N GLU A 951 -3.65 -4.43 -0.26
CA GLU A 951 -4.22 -5.42 -1.20
C GLU A 951 -5.68 -5.08 -1.57
N PRO A 952 -6.60 -4.83 -0.61
CA PRO A 952 -7.96 -4.41 -0.93
C PRO A 952 -8.01 -3.09 -1.69
N GLY A 953 -7.06 -2.17 -1.46
CA GLY A 953 -6.93 -0.91 -2.19
C GLY A 953 -6.83 -1.10 -3.72
N THR A 954 -6.29 -2.24 -4.18
CA THR A 954 -6.29 -2.59 -5.60
C THR A 954 -7.68 -3.04 -6.07
N GLN A 955 -8.42 -3.78 -5.24
CA GLN A 955 -9.80 -4.22 -5.52
C GLN A 955 -10.83 -3.08 -5.47
N MET A 956 -10.62 -2.07 -4.61
CA MET A 956 -11.47 -0.86 -4.51
C MET A 956 -11.67 -0.15 -5.85
N THR A 957 -10.69 -0.27 -6.74
CA THR A 957 -10.73 0.39 -8.05
C THR A 957 -11.84 -0.15 -8.94
N LEU A 958 -12.22 -1.42 -8.75
CA LEU A 958 -13.19 -2.14 -9.57
C LEU A 958 -14.63 -2.04 -9.05
N ARG A 959 -14.83 -1.89 -7.72
CA ARG A 959 -16.17 -1.94 -7.09
C ARG A 959 -16.91 -0.61 -7.01
N THR A 960 -16.24 0.53 -7.21
CA THR A 960 -16.85 1.87 -7.07
C THR A 960 -18.06 2.14 -7.98
N PHE A 961 -18.26 1.37 -9.05
CA PHE A 961 -19.25 1.66 -10.08
C PHE A 961 -20.70 1.33 -9.69
N HIS A 962 -20.95 0.38 -8.78
CA HIS A 962 -22.31 -0.06 -8.48
C HIS A 962 -23.09 0.87 -7.54
N PHE A 963 -22.40 1.76 -6.83
CA PHE A 963 -23.00 2.65 -5.80
C PHE A 963 -23.11 4.12 -6.22
N ALA A 964 -22.63 4.49 -7.41
CA ALA A 964 -22.45 5.87 -7.85
C ALA A 964 -23.75 6.66 -8.13
N GLY A 965 -24.94 6.12 -7.83
CA GLY A 965 -26.22 6.76 -8.15
C GLY A 965 -27.18 6.99 -6.98
N ILE A 966 -26.82 6.66 -5.73
CA ILE A 966 -27.82 6.57 -4.63
C ILE A 966 -27.53 7.47 -3.42
N LYS A 967 -26.29 7.91 -3.17
CA LYS A 967 -26.01 8.79 -2.03
C LYS A 967 -26.08 10.25 -2.46
N GLU A 968 -26.92 11.04 -1.80
CA GLU A 968 -27.09 12.51 -1.92
C GLU A 968 -25.82 13.35 -1.63
N ARG A 969 -24.63 12.71 -1.62
CA ARG A 969 -23.36 13.20 -1.11
C ARG A 969 -22.28 13.09 -2.19
N ASN A 970 -21.84 14.23 -2.72
CA ASN A 970 -20.58 14.35 -3.47
C ASN A 970 -19.37 14.26 -2.52
N VAL A 971 -19.23 13.14 -1.80
CA VAL A 971 -18.08 12.88 -0.92
C VAL A 971 -17.06 12.06 -1.72
N THR A 972 -15.77 12.38 -1.57
CA THR A 972 -14.73 11.51 -2.11
C THR A 972 -14.82 10.16 -1.42
N LEU A 973 -15.12 9.10 -2.19
CA LEU A 973 -15.27 7.73 -1.69
C LEU A 973 -14.22 6.81 -2.29
N GLY A 974 -13.97 5.71 -1.60
CA GLY A 974 -13.08 4.66 -2.06
C GLY A 974 -11.59 5.02 -1.97
N LEU A 975 -10.81 4.60 -2.97
CA LEU A 975 -9.35 4.75 -2.97
C LEU A 975 -8.86 6.22 -2.82
N PRO A 976 -9.44 7.23 -3.50
CA PRO A 976 -9.01 8.63 -3.32
C PRO A 976 -9.10 9.12 -1.87
N ARG A 977 -10.15 8.71 -1.14
CA ARG A 977 -10.33 9.07 0.27
C ARG A 977 -9.33 8.36 1.17
N LEU A 978 -9.08 7.08 0.92
CA LEU A 978 -8.06 6.32 1.64
C LEU A 978 -6.66 6.96 1.47
N ILE A 979 -6.30 7.36 0.24
CA ILE A 979 -5.05 8.09 -0.03
C ILE A 979 -5.00 9.41 0.72
N GLU A 980 -6.11 10.16 0.76
CA GLU A 980 -6.20 11.44 1.47
C GLU A 980 -5.95 11.32 2.98
N LEU A 981 -6.51 10.27 3.60
CA LEU A 981 -6.33 9.94 5.01
C LEU A 981 -4.87 9.54 5.30
N VAL A 982 -4.32 8.63 4.49
CA VAL A 982 -2.93 8.14 4.60
C VAL A 982 -1.89 9.26 4.32
N ASP A 983 -2.22 10.19 3.44
CA ASP A 983 -1.45 11.42 3.19
C ASP A 983 -1.56 12.45 4.32
N ALA A 984 -2.45 12.23 5.30
CA ALA A 984 -2.79 13.18 6.35
C ALA A 984 -3.00 14.61 5.79
N ARG A 985 -3.78 14.73 4.70
CA ARG A 985 -4.00 16.03 4.06
C ARG A 985 -4.63 17.02 5.03
N LYS A 986 -4.02 18.21 5.14
CA LYS A 986 -4.48 19.26 6.06
C LYS A 986 -5.91 19.74 5.79
N LYS A 987 -6.30 19.79 4.52
CA LYS A 987 -7.66 20.09 4.09
C LYS A 987 -8.11 18.96 3.13
N PRO A 988 -9.18 18.23 3.47
CA PRO A 988 -9.73 17.21 2.59
C PRO A 988 -10.33 17.83 1.33
N VAL A 989 -10.49 17.05 0.25
CA VAL A 989 -11.13 17.57 -0.99
C VAL A 989 -12.59 17.94 -0.75
N THR A 990 -13.31 17.12 0.01
CA THR A 990 -14.72 17.34 0.37
C THR A 990 -14.86 17.34 1.90
N PRO A 991 -14.54 18.46 2.59
CA PRO A 991 -14.74 18.58 4.03
C PRO A 991 -16.23 18.53 4.36
N THR A 992 -16.62 17.71 5.33
CA THR A 992 -18.01 17.58 5.79
C THR A 992 -18.06 17.39 7.30
N MET A 993 -19.10 17.94 7.92
CA MET A 993 -19.39 17.73 9.34
C MET A 993 -20.82 17.25 9.58
N ASP A 994 -20.97 16.39 10.58
CA ASP A 994 -22.26 16.03 11.17
C ASP A 994 -22.36 16.75 12.54
N ILE A 995 -23.27 17.70 12.65
CA ILE A 995 -23.48 18.56 13.81
C ILE A 995 -24.82 18.16 14.46
N TYR A 996 -24.74 17.64 15.67
CA TYR A 996 -25.91 17.25 16.47
C TYR A 996 -26.43 18.45 17.26
N LEU A 997 -27.73 18.50 17.47
CA LEU A 997 -28.42 19.57 18.18
C LEU A 997 -28.64 19.22 19.64
N ASP A 998 -28.80 20.23 20.49
CA ASP A 998 -29.18 20.03 21.88
C ASP A 998 -30.61 19.46 22.05
N ASP A 999 -30.94 18.97 23.24
CA ASP A 999 -32.23 18.32 23.52
C ASP A 999 -33.45 19.20 23.21
N GLU A 1000 -33.28 20.53 23.28
CA GLU A 1000 -34.33 21.50 22.97
C GLU A 1000 -34.54 21.73 21.47
N SER A 1001 -33.47 21.66 20.67
CA SER A 1001 -33.49 21.96 19.24
C SER A 1001 -33.60 20.71 18.37
N LYS A 1002 -33.20 19.54 18.89
CA LYS A 1002 -33.18 18.27 18.12
C LYS A 1002 -34.56 17.76 17.70
N LYS A 1003 -35.63 18.10 18.42
CA LYS A 1003 -37.02 17.69 18.10
C LYS A 1003 -37.79 18.72 17.28
N SER A 1004 -37.38 19.99 17.31
CA SER A 1004 -38.07 21.08 16.61
C SER A 1004 -37.36 21.44 15.32
N ARG A 1005 -38.04 21.21 14.18
CA ARG A 1005 -37.52 21.56 12.85
C ARG A 1005 -37.24 23.07 12.73
N GLU A 1006 -38.05 23.92 13.34
CA GLU A 1006 -37.89 25.38 13.28
C GLU A 1006 -36.62 25.83 14.00
N LYS A 1007 -36.36 25.33 15.21
CA LYS A 1007 -35.12 25.61 15.95
C LYS A 1007 -33.90 25.05 15.22
N ALA A 1008 -34.00 23.86 14.63
CA ALA A 1008 -32.93 23.29 13.81
C ALA A 1008 -32.59 24.17 12.59
N ILE A 1009 -33.59 24.80 11.96
CA ILE A 1009 -33.39 25.75 10.86
C ILE A 1009 -32.65 27.00 11.35
N GLU A 1010 -33.01 27.51 12.53
CA GLU A 1010 -32.38 28.69 13.13
C GLU A 1010 -30.89 28.42 13.44
N VAL A 1011 -30.59 27.29 14.08
CA VAL A 1011 -29.20 26.88 14.34
C VAL A 1011 -28.44 26.68 13.02
N ALA A 1012 -29.05 26.05 12.01
CA ALA A 1012 -28.43 25.87 10.69
C ALA A 1012 -28.07 27.21 10.01
N ARG A 1013 -28.91 28.24 10.16
CA ARG A 1013 -28.60 29.60 9.64
C ARG A 1013 -27.40 30.22 10.34
N ASN A 1014 -27.27 30.01 11.65
CA ASN A 1014 -26.15 30.52 12.45
C ASN A 1014 -24.84 29.78 12.15
N VAL A 1015 -24.89 28.58 11.57
CA VAL A 1015 -23.71 27.80 11.16
C VAL A 1015 -23.27 28.18 9.75
N LEU A 1016 -24.21 28.39 8.81
CA LEU A 1016 -23.96 28.66 7.40
C LEU A 1016 -23.16 29.95 7.15
N GLN A 1017 -21.98 29.86 6.50
CA GLN A 1017 -21.20 31.04 6.15
C GLN A 1017 -21.98 31.92 5.17
N THR A 1018 -22.18 33.18 5.57
CA THR A 1018 -22.83 34.19 4.74
C THR A 1018 -21.80 35.26 4.40
N LYS A 1019 -21.30 35.20 3.16
CA LYS A 1019 -20.39 36.20 2.58
C LYS A 1019 -21.20 37.35 1.98
N VAL A 1020 -20.58 38.53 1.83
CA VAL A 1020 -21.20 39.68 1.15
C VAL A 1020 -21.63 39.32 -0.27
N SER A 1021 -20.84 38.51 -0.99
CA SER A 1021 -21.19 38.00 -2.33
C SER A 1021 -22.51 37.21 -2.39
N ALA A 1022 -22.91 36.55 -1.30
CA ALA A 1022 -24.15 35.79 -1.22
C ALA A 1022 -25.37 36.67 -0.91
N LEU A 1023 -25.16 37.93 -0.50
CA LEU A 1023 -26.22 38.88 -0.12
C LEU A 1023 -26.48 39.94 -1.19
N ILE A 1024 -25.52 40.18 -2.08
CA ILE A 1024 -25.66 41.14 -3.18
C ILE A 1024 -26.45 40.56 -4.35
N ALA A 1025 -27.25 41.40 -5.02
CA ALA A 1025 -27.80 41.15 -6.34
C ALA A 1025 -26.75 41.44 -7.42
N ASP A 1026 -26.04 42.55 -7.30
CA ASP A 1026 -25.00 42.99 -8.24
C ASP A 1026 -23.94 43.86 -7.54
N SER A 1027 -22.77 44.02 -8.18
CA SER A 1027 -21.70 44.91 -7.72
C SER A 1027 -21.16 45.75 -8.88
N GLU A 1028 -21.26 47.07 -8.80
CA GLU A 1028 -20.61 47.99 -9.73
C GLU A 1028 -19.27 48.43 -9.15
N THR A 1029 -18.23 48.51 -9.97
CA THR A 1029 -16.89 48.92 -9.51
C THR A 1029 -16.33 49.96 -10.46
N ASP A 1030 -16.10 51.16 -9.93
CA ASP A 1030 -15.23 52.14 -10.56
C ASP A 1030 -13.78 51.83 -10.15
N TYR A 1031 -12.92 51.61 -11.14
CA TYR A 1031 -11.53 51.19 -10.93
C TYR A 1031 -10.61 52.30 -10.42
N ALA A 1032 -11.13 53.52 -10.19
CA ALA A 1032 -10.38 54.63 -9.63
C ALA A 1032 -10.93 55.12 -8.27
N THR A 1033 -12.24 55.11 -8.04
CA THR A 1033 -12.84 55.90 -6.94
C THR A 1033 -13.78 55.15 -5.98
N GLU A 1034 -14.70 54.31 -6.48
CA GLU A 1034 -15.78 53.74 -5.66
C GLU A 1034 -16.22 52.31 -6.03
N ILE A 1035 -16.68 51.55 -5.04
CA ILE A 1035 -17.29 50.22 -5.21
C ILE A 1035 -18.72 50.28 -4.68
N LYS A 1036 -19.71 49.97 -5.52
CA LYS A 1036 -21.14 49.92 -5.16
C LYS A 1036 -21.61 48.49 -5.03
N LEU A 1037 -22.28 48.18 -3.93
CA LEU A 1037 -22.87 46.87 -3.63
C LEU A 1037 -24.39 47.02 -3.55
N ILE A 1038 -25.12 46.33 -4.43
CA ILE A 1038 -26.59 46.31 -4.42
C ILE A 1038 -27.03 45.06 -3.67
N LEU A 1039 -27.66 45.21 -2.51
CA LEU A 1039 -28.16 44.09 -1.70
C LEU A 1039 -29.52 43.60 -2.18
N SER A 1040 -29.81 42.30 -2.00
CA SER A 1040 -31.11 41.71 -2.33
C SER A 1040 -31.92 41.40 -1.06
N GLU A 1041 -33.12 41.96 -0.96
CA GLU A 1041 -34.03 41.74 0.18
C GLU A 1041 -34.39 40.26 0.39
N ASN A 1042 -34.60 39.52 -0.70
CA ASN A 1042 -34.90 38.08 -0.67
C ASN A 1042 -33.73 37.26 -0.09
N ARG A 1043 -32.49 37.57 -0.51
CA ARG A 1043 -31.28 36.87 -0.03
C ARG A 1043 -30.99 37.20 1.43
N LEU A 1044 -31.23 38.44 1.86
CA LEU A 1044 -31.13 38.87 3.26
C LEU A 1044 -32.12 38.13 4.16
N LYS A 1045 -33.38 37.98 3.73
CA LYS A 1045 -34.41 37.23 4.48
C LYS A 1045 -34.11 35.73 4.56
N GLU A 1046 -33.67 35.10 3.47
CA GLU A 1046 -33.33 33.68 3.44
C GLU A 1046 -32.18 33.34 4.39
N ARG A 1047 -31.16 34.22 4.41
CA ARG A 1047 -29.94 34.10 5.24
C ARG A 1047 -30.08 34.70 6.65
N GLY A 1048 -31.20 35.36 6.97
CA GLY A 1048 -31.45 35.96 8.29
C GLY A 1048 -30.46 37.05 8.68
N CYS A 1049 -30.07 37.89 7.73
CA CYS A 1049 -29.12 38.99 7.90
C CYS A 1049 -29.80 40.37 7.77
N SER A 1050 -29.34 41.34 8.54
CA SER A 1050 -29.77 42.74 8.43
C SER A 1050 -28.69 43.61 7.77
N ILE A 1051 -29.09 44.74 7.17
CA ILE A 1051 -28.16 45.68 6.51
C ILE A 1051 -27.14 46.23 7.51
N ALA A 1052 -27.53 46.46 8.77
CA ALA A 1052 -26.64 46.90 9.84
C ALA A 1052 -25.55 45.87 10.20
N GLU A 1053 -25.84 44.57 10.11
CA GLU A 1053 -24.83 43.51 10.31
C GLU A 1053 -23.79 43.51 9.17
N VAL A 1054 -24.21 43.79 7.94
CA VAL A 1054 -23.32 43.92 6.77
C VAL A 1054 -22.39 45.12 6.92
N GLU A 1055 -22.93 46.26 7.36
CA GLU A 1055 -22.14 47.46 7.66
C GLU A 1055 -21.11 47.22 8.76
N ALA A 1056 -21.52 46.58 9.86
CA ALA A 1056 -20.63 46.26 10.96
C ALA A 1056 -19.45 45.40 10.50
N ALA A 1057 -19.70 44.38 9.65
CA ALA A 1057 -18.64 43.52 9.11
C ALA A 1057 -17.63 44.28 8.23
N LEU A 1058 -18.10 45.25 7.44
CA LEU A 1058 -17.28 46.03 6.51
C LEU A 1058 -16.55 47.22 7.17
N SER A 1059 -17.05 47.73 8.30
CA SER A 1059 -16.48 48.87 9.04
C SER A 1059 -15.05 48.66 9.57
N SER A 1060 -14.59 47.41 9.63
CA SER A 1060 -13.28 47.02 10.16
C SER A 1060 -12.08 47.44 9.29
N ASN A 1061 -12.31 47.84 8.04
CA ASN A 1061 -11.26 48.04 7.04
C ASN A 1061 -11.01 49.54 6.76
N LYS A 1062 -9.86 50.07 7.18
CA LYS A 1062 -9.52 51.52 7.11
C LYS A 1062 -9.30 52.10 5.70
N LYS A 1063 -9.50 51.30 4.64
CA LYS A 1063 -9.15 51.66 3.25
C LYS A 1063 -10.29 52.33 2.46
N PHE A 1064 -11.51 52.32 2.99
CA PHE A 1064 -12.67 52.94 2.35
C PHE A 1064 -13.61 53.56 3.38
N LYS A 1065 -14.37 54.57 2.97
CA LYS A 1065 -15.50 55.16 3.70
C LYS A 1065 -16.81 54.61 3.13
N MET A 1066 -17.72 54.20 4.00
CA MET A 1066 -19.04 53.67 3.62
C MET A 1066 -20.12 54.75 3.65
N GLU A 1067 -20.96 54.75 2.62
CA GLU A 1067 -22.25 55.45 2.59
C GLU A 1067 -23.35 54.45 2.20
N THR A 1068 -24.40 54.34 3.02
CA THR A 1068 -25.52 53.42 2.77
C THR A 1068 -26.79 54.19 2.46
N THR A 1069 -27.44 53.85 1.35
CA THR A 1069 -28.71 54.43 0.90
C THR A 1069 -29.69 53.29 0.58
N GLY A 1070 -30.51 52.92 1.56
CA GLY A 1070 -31.46 51.81 1.42
C GLY A 1070 -30.74 50.48 1.21
N GLU A 1071 -30.87 49.89 0.02
CA GLU A 1071 -30.26 48.61 -0.36
C GLU A 1071 -28.89 48.76 -1.03
N LEU A 1072 -28.42 49.99 -1.25
CA LEU A 1072 -27.14 50.30 -1.88
C LEU A 1072 -26.08 50.67 -0.83
N ILE A 1073 -24.97 49.93 -0.79
CA ILE A 1073 -23.78 50.28 -0.01
C ILE A 1073 -22.69 50.78 -0.96
N THR A 1074 -22.27 52.04 -0.81
CA THR A 1074 -21.20 52.66 -1.59
C THR A 1074 -19.92 52.76 -0.75
N LEU A 1075 -18.82 52.20 -1.26
CA LEU A 1075 -17.51 52.17 -0.63
C LEU A 1075 -16.58 53.13 -1.39
N LYS A 1076 -16.32 54.32 -0.83
CA LYS A 1076 -15.39 55.32 -1.39
C LYS A 1076 -13.97 55.07 -0.90
N LEU A 1077 -12.99 54.90 -1.79
CA LEU A 1077 -11.60 54.65 -1.42
C LEU A 1077 -10.95 55.91 -0.79
N VAL A 1078 -10.03 55.72 0.17
CA VAL A 1078 -9.40 56.84 0.91
C VAL A 1078 -8.28 57.53 0.10
N GLU A 1079 -7.64 56.81 -0.83
CA GLU A 1079 -6.61 57.31 -1.75
C GLU A 1079 -6.90 56.79 -3.17
N GLU A 1080 -6.56 57.56 -4.21
CA GLU A 1080 -6.59 57.08 -5.60
C GLU A 1080 -5.63 55.89 -5.74
N SER A 1081 -6.19 54.72 -6.01
CA SER A 1081 -5.49 53.44 -5.97
C SER A 1081 -5.32 52.88 -7.39
N ASP A 1082 -4.27 52.12 -7.64
CA ASP A 1082 -4.07 51.43 -8.92
C ASP A 1082 -5.14 50.34 -9.16
N THR A 1083 -5.42 50.02 -10.43
CA THR A 1083 -6.48 49.08 -10.84
C THR A 1083 -6.37 47.73 -10.13
N ALA A 1084 -5.14 47.25 -9.91
CA ALA A 1084 -4.87 45.99 -9.23
C ALA A 1084 -5.24 46.02 -7.74
N THR A 1085 -5.00 47.13 -7.03
CA THR A 1085 -5.38 47.26 -5.62
C THR A 1085 -6.89 47.44 -5.46
N VAL A 1086 -7.58 48.15 -6.35
CA VAL A 1086 -9.06 48.24 -6.33
C VAL A 1086 -9.71 46.88 -6.52
N ILE A 1087 -9.22 46.08 -7.48
CA ILE A 1087 -9.68 44.70 -7.68
C ILE A 1087 -9.41 43.84 -6.44
N ALA A 1088 -8.24 43.98 -5.81
CA ALA A 1088 -7.90 43.26 -4.59
C ALA A 1088 -8.84 43.65 -3.42
N ILE A 1089 -9.20 44.93 -3.30
CA ILE A 1089 -10.13 45.42 -2.27
C ILE A 1089 -11.55 44.91 -2.55
N ARG A 1090 -12.05 44.99 -3.78
CA ARG A 1090 -13.35 44.42 -4.17
C ARG A 1090 -13.43 42.93 -3.82
N ASN A 1091 -12.44 42.14 -4.23
CA ASN A 1091 -12.40 40.71 -3.94
C ASN A 1091 -12.34 40.42 -2.42
N LYS A 1092 -11.66 41.28 -1.65
CA LYS A 1092 -11.61 41.17 -0.18
C LYS A 1092 -12.97 41.49 0.46
N VAL A 1093 -13.64 42.54 -0.01
CA VAL A 1093 -14.98 42.96 0.44
C VAL A 1093 -16.01 41.86 0.14
N LEU A 1094 -16.04 41.35 -1.09
CA LEU A 1094 -16.95 40.29 -1.50
C LEU A 1094 -16.78 38.98 -0.69
N ASN A 1095 -15.54 38.68 -0.28
CA ASN A 1095 -15.23 37.50 0.53
C ASN A 1095 -15.35 37.71 2.05
N THR A 1096 -15.68 38.92 2.50
CA THR A 1096 -15.85 39.20 3.94
C THR A 1096 -17.08 38.45 4.46
N THR A 1097 -16.93 37.80 5.62
CA THR A 1097 -18.00 37.03 6.25
C THR A 1097 -18.81 37.94 7.16
N VAL A 1098 -20.13 37.98 6.94
CA VAL A 1098 -21.07 38.80 7.71
C VAL A 1098 -21.61 38.03 8.91
N LYS A 1099 -22.02 36.77 8.69
CA LYS A 1099 -22.64 35.90 9.68
C LYS A 1099 -22.29 34.44 9.39
N GLY A 1100 -22.33 33.58 10.40
CA GLY A 1100 -22.02 32.17 10.27
C GLY A 1100 -20.56 31.81 10.49
N VAL A 1101 -20.25 30.53 10.36
CA VAL A 1101 -18.91 29.99 10.61
C VAL A 1101 -18.07 30.04 9.33
N PRO A 1102 -16.84 30.57 9.34
CA PRO A 1102 -15.95 30.56 8.17
C PRO A 1102 -15.66 29.14 7.66
N ASP A 1103 -15.54 28.99 6.35
CA ASP A 1103 -15.26 27.73 5.63
C ASP A 1103 -16.46 26.76 5.56
N ILE A 1104 -17.66 27.14 6.02
CA ILE A 1104 -18.90 26.34 5.88
C ILE A 1104 -19.78 26.90 4.75
N GLU A 1105 -19.71 26.29 3.58
CA GLU A 1105 -20.37 26.78 2.37
C GLU A 1105 -21.85 26.39 2.26
N ARG A 1106 -22.19 25.16 2.66
CA ARG A 1106 -23.56 24.62 2.57
C ARG A 1106 -23.95 23.89 3.84
N VAL A 1107 -25.25 23.89 4.12
CA VAL A 1107 -25.84 23.25 5.29
C VAL A 1107 -27.15 22.55 4.89
N THR A 1108 -27.28 21.28 5.25
CA THR A 1108 -28.43 20.41 4.98
C THR A 1108 -28.98 19.88 6.29
N LEU A 1109 -30.31 19.88 6.47
CA LEU A 1109 -30.95 19.25 7.62
C LEU A 1109 -31.39 17.83 7.25
N VAL A 1110 -30.99 16.86 8.06
CA VAL A 1110 -31.35 15.45 7.88
C VAL A 1110 -31.94 14.93 9.18
N GLN A 1111 -33.01 14.16 9.09
CA GLN A 1111 -33.59 13.48 10.25
C GLN A 1111 -32.95 12.10 10.37
N LYS A 1112 -32.25 11.82 11.49
CA LYS A 1112 -31.67 10.51 11.84
C LYS A 1112 -32.27 10.09 13.17
N ASP A 1113 -32.81 8.87 13.25
CA ASP A 1113 -33.35 8.29 14.50
C ASP A 1113 -34.32 9.23 15.27
N ASP A 1114 -35.24 9.87 14.54
CA ASP A 1114 -36.19 10.88 15.05
C ASP A 1114 -35.57 12.20 15.58
N GLU A 1115 -34.29 12.45 15.34
CA GLU A 1115 -33.59 13.69 15.71
C GLU A 1115 -33.11 14.47 14.46
N TRP A 1116 -33.19 15.81 14.51
CA TRP A 1116 -32.66 16.68 13.47
C TRP A 1116 -31.14 16.87 13.63
N VAL A 1117 -30.39 16.49 12.59
CA VAL A 1117 -28.94 16.65 12.49
C VAL A 1117 -28.60 17.63 11.36
N ILE A 1118 -27.66 18.52 11.62
CA ILE A 1118 -27.15 19.47 10.63
C ILE A 1118 -25.93 18.83 9.95
N GLN A 1119 -25.96 18.69 8.63
CA GLN A 1119 -24.83 18.25 7.82
C GLN A 1119 -24.25 19.43 7.05
N THR A 1120 -22.93 19.55 6.99
CA THR A 1120 -22.27 20.69 6.33
C THR A 1120 -21.37 20.27 5.17
N THR A 1121 -21.24 21.16 4.19
CA THR A 1121 -20.13 21.16 3.22
C THR A 1121 -19.17 22.25 3.64
N GLY A 1122 -17.95 21.87 4.02
CA GLY A 1122 -17.05 22.71 4.79
C GLY A 1122 -16.88 22.21 6.24
N SER A 1123 -15.73 22.50 6.84
CA SER A 1123 -15.40 22.09 8.21
C SER A 1123 -14.69 23.21 8.98
N ASN A 1124 -15.17 23.48 10.19
CA ASN A 1124 -14.57 24.41 11.15
C ASN A 1124 -15.09 24.14 12.59
N VAL A 1125 -14.70 23.01 13.16
CA VAL A 1125 -15.02 22.52 14.51
C VAL A 1125 -14.76 23.59 15.58
N ALA A 1126 -13.61 24.27 15.52
CA ALA A 1126 -13.25 25.28 16.53
C ALA A 1126 -14.35 26.34 16.69
N LYS A 1127 -14.87 26.85 15.57
CA LYS A 1127 -15.91 27.88 15.56
C LYS A 1127 -17.32 27.31 15.70
N VAL A 1128 -17.59 26.11 15.18
CA VAL A 1128 -18.88 25.44 15.37
C VAL A 1128 -19.17 25.19 16.85
N LEU A 1129 -18.18 24.81 17.66
CA LEU A 1129 -18.35 24.59 19.10
C LEU A 1129 -18.69 25.86 19.91
N GLU A 1130 -18.49 27.05 19.34
CA GLU A 1130 -18.88 28.34 19.92
C GLU A 1130 -20.38 28.67 19.68
N VAL A 1131 -21.03 28.02 18.70
CA VAL A 1131 -22.43 28.29 18.32
C VAL A 1131 -23.40 27.71 19.35
N LYS A 1132 -24.46 28.47 19.67
CA LYS A 1132 -25.53 28.06 20.60
C LYS A 1132 -26.53 27.13 19.91
N GLY A 1133 -27.09 26.16 20.64
CA GLY A 1133 -28.06 25.19 20.11
C GLY A 1133 -27.44 23.87 19.59
N ILE A 1134 -26.11 23.71 19.71
CA ILE A 1134 -25.37 22.55 19.24
C ILE A 1134 -24.94 21.67 20.42
N ASP A 1135 -25.08 20.35 20.26
CA ASP A 1135 -24.49 19.39 21.18
C ASP A 1135 -22.99 19.23 20.91
N LYS A 1136 -22.20 19.87 21.76
CA LYS A 1136 -20.74 19.91 21.69
C LYS A 1136 -20.07 18.54 21.82
N ARG A 1137 -20.75 17.54 22.39
CA ARG A 1137 -20.16 16.21 22.63
C ARG A 1137 -20.19 15.31 21.41
N ASN A 1138 -21.14 15.56 20.50
CA ASN A 1138 -21.43 14.67 19.38
C ASN A 1138 -21.07 15.26 18.01
N VAL A 1139 -20.51 16.47 17.93
CA VAL A 1139 -20.04 17.04 16.65
C VAL A 1139 -18.95 16.15 16.04
N ARG A 1140 -19.15 15.73 14.78
CA ARG A 1140 -18.20 14.91 14.01
C ARG A 1140 -17.76 15.65 12.75
N THR A 1141 -16.49 15.50 12.37
CA THR A 1141 -15.95 15.98 11.10
C THR A 1141 -15.10 14.89 10.45
N ASN A 1142 -15.09 14.88 9.13
CA ASN A 1142 -14.20 14.03 8.35
C ASN A 1142 -12.78 14.63 8.22
N ASN A 1143 -12.54 15.84 8.74
CA ASN A 1143 -11.24 16.50 8.72
C ASN A 1143 -10.42 16.16 9.99
N VAL A 1144 -9.64 15.09 9.92
CA VAL A 1144 -8.86 14.59 11.06
C VAL A 1144 -7.76 15.56 11.52
N PHE A 1145 -7.14 16.30 10.59
CA PHE A 1145 -6.08 17.25 10.94
C PHE A 1145 -6.60 18.40 11.81
N GLU A 1146 -7.83 18.81 11.55
CA GLU A 1146 -8.53 19.84 12.30
C GLU A 1146 -8.92 19.37 13.71
N ILE A 1147 -9.34 18.11 13.85
CA ILE A 1147 -9.58 17.47 15.14
C ILE A 1147 -8.28 17.47 15.97
N ALA A 1148 -7.15 17.12 15.36
CA ALA A 1148 -5.86 17.11 16.06
C ALA A 1148 -5.48 18.48 16.63
N GLY A 1149 -5.78 19.56 15.90
CA GLY A 1149 -5.51 20.93 16.33
C GLY A 1149 -6.50 21.49 17.37
N THR A 1150 -7.71 20.92 17.48
CA THR A 1150 -8.79 21.46 18.32
C THR A 1150 -9.09 20.59 19.55
N LEU A 1151 -9.26 19.29 19.35
CA LEU A 1151 -9.62 18.31 20.38
C LEU A 1151 -8.42 17.49 20.88
N GLY A 1152 -7.30 17.53 20.16
CA GLY A 1152 -6.05 16.84 20.52
C GLY A 1152 -5.81 15.54 19.74
N ILE A 1153 -4.64 14.95 19.95
CA ILE A 1153 -4.13 13.84 19.12
C ILE A 1153 -4.91 12.53 19.32
N GLU A 1154 -5.39 12.23 20.53
CA GLU A 1154 -6.19 11.03 20.81
C GLU A 1154 -7.57 11.08 20.15
N ALA A 1155 -8.20 12.26 20.12
CA ALA A 1155 -9.45 12.45 19.39
C ALA A 1155 -9.22 12.25 17.88
N ALA A 1156 -8.09 12.73 17.35
CA ALA A 1156 -7.72 12.56 15.96
C ALA A 1156 -7.43 11.09 15.61
N ARG A 1157 -6.74 10.34 16.49
CA ARG A 1157 -6.51 8.90 16.35
C ARG A 1157 -7.83 8.15 16.19
N ASN A 1158 -8.80 8.37 17.09
CA ASN A 1158 -10.11 7.71 17.03
C ASN A 1158 -10.91 8.13 15.79
N ALA A 1159 -10.85 9.41 15.39
CA ALA A 1159 -11.49 9.88 14.17
C ALA A 1159 -10.87 9.23 12.92
N LEU A 1160 -9.54 9.06 12.89
CA LEU A 1160 -8.84 8.39 11.80
C LEU A 1160 -9.26 6.91 11.68
N ILE A 1161 -9.34 6.19 12.81
CA ILE A 1161 -9.80 4.79 12.82
C ILE A 1161 -11.20 4.68 12.24
N ASN A 1162 -12.12 5.54 12.68
CA ASN A 1162 -13.51 5.54 12.20
C ASN A 1162 -13.62 5.85 10.70
N GLU A 1163 -12.87 6.85 10.21
CA GLU A 1163 -12.86 7.24 8.80
C GLU A 1163 -12.21 6.18 7.90
N LEU A 1164 -11.15 5.51 8.37
CA LEU A 1164 -10.53 4.40 7.65
C LEU A 1164 -11.47 3.20 7.58
N ASN A 1165 -12.08 2.81 8.71
CA ASN A 1165 -13.08 1.73 8.77
C ASN A 1165 -14.25 2.02 7.84
N SER A 1166 -14.87 3.20 7.95
CA SER A 1166 -16.03 3.56 7.12
C SER A 1166 -15.70 3.57 5.63
N THR A 1167 -14.49 4.02 5.24
CA THR A 1167 -14.07 4.05 3.84
C THR A 1167 -13.89 2.64 3.24
N LEU A 1168 -13.46 1.68 4.06
CA LEU A 1168 -13.29 0.27 3.64
C LEU A 1168 -14.63 -0.48 3.64
N GLU A 1169 -15.46 -0.29 4.67
CA GLU A 1169 -16.80 -0.88 4.79
C GLU A 1169 -17.74 -0.40 3.67
N ASP A 1170 -17.70 0.89 3.30
CA ASP A 1170 -18.49 1.45 2.20
C ASP A 1170 -18.19 0.78 0.84
N GLN A 1171 -17.06 0.06 0.72
CA GLN A 1171 -16.70 -0.72 -0.48
C GLN A 1171 -16.91 -2.24 -0.33
N GLY A 1172 -17.49 -2.67 0.80
CA GLY A 1172 -17.65 -4.08 1.14
C GLY A 1172 -16.33 -4.82 1.25
N LEU A 1173 -15.28 -4.14 1.73
CA LEU A 1173 -13.97 -4.71 1.97
C LEU A 1173 -13.75 -4.88 3.46
N GLU A 1174 -13.45 -6.11 3.84
CA GLU A 1174 -13.33 -6.50 5.23
C GLU A 1174 -11.85 -6.56 5.61
N VAL A 1175 -11.48 -5.67 6.52
CA VAL A 1175 -10.14 -5.56 7.11
C VAL A 1175 -10.31 -5.50 8.62
N ASP A 1176 -9.54 -6.31 9.35
CA ASP A 1176 -9.61 -6.30 10.80
C ASP A 1176 -9.20 -4.95 11.41
N ASN A 1177 -9.94 -4.52 12.44
CA ASN A 1177 -9.74 -3.22 13.08
C ASN A 1177 -8.33 -3.05 13.68
N ARG A 1178 -7.65 -4.14 14.09
CA ARG A 1178 -6.30 -4.07 14.67
C ARG A 1178 -5.28 -3.46 13.71
N TYR A 1179 -5.42 -3.74 12.42
CA TYR A 1179 -4.55 -3.17 11.38
C TYR A 1179 -4.77 -1.67 11.20
N ILE A 1180 -6.03 -1.26 11.24
CA ILE A 1180 -6.44 0.15 11.10
C ILE A 1180 -6.00 0.95 12.33
N MET A 1181 -6.13 0.36 13.52
CA MET A 1181 -5.57 0.90 14.76
C MET A 1181 -4.06 1.07 14.67
N LEU A 1182 -3.30 0.06 14.21
CA LEU A 1182 -1.84 0.17 14.13
C LEU A 1182 -1.39 1.30 13.18
N VAL A 1183 -2.09 1.49 12.06
CA VAL A 1183 -1.85 2.62 11.16
C VAL A 1183 -2.11 3.95 11.85
N ALA A 1184 -3.25 4.09 12.53
CA ALA A 1184 -3.59 5.31 13.24
C ALA A 1184 -2.62 5.61 14.40
N ASP A 1185 -2.23 4.58 15.16
CA ASP A 1185 -1.26 4.67 16.25
C ASP A 1185 0.09 5.14 15.72
N LEU A 1186 0.57 4.57 14.62
CA LEU A 1186 1.82 4.98 14.02
C LEU A 1186 1.77 6.45 13.56
N MET A 1187 0.67 6.87 12.93
CA MET A 1187 0.48 8.25 12.46
C MET A 1187 0.37 9.28 13.61
N CYS A 1188 -0.04 8.86 14.80
CA CYS A 1188 -0.26 9.72 15.97
C CYS A 1188 0.83 9.60 17.05
N SER A 1189 1.69 8.59 16.98
CA SER A 1189 2.67 8.20 18.03
C SER A 1189 3.62 9.32 18.48
N ARG A 1190 3.99 10.26 17.59
CA ARG A 1190 4.90 11.38 17.90
C ARG A 1190 4.21 12.63 18.44
N GLY A 1191 2.92 12.56 18.76
CA GLY A 1191 2.14 13.68 19.33
C GLY A 1191 1.64 14.71 18.30
N TYR A 1192 1.82 14.45 17.01
CA TYR A 1192 1.24 15.21 15.90
C TYR A 1192 0.95 14.27 14.74
N MET A 1193 0.03 14.66 13.84
CA MET A 1193 -0.37 13.79 12.74
C MET A 1193 0.73 13.70 11.67
N GLN A 1194 1.25 12.49 11.45
CA GLN A 1194 2.27 12.20 10.45
C GLN A 1194 1.66 11.56 9.21
N GLN A 1195 2.05 12.02 8.03
CA GLN A 1195 1.69 11.35 6.78
C GLN A 1195 2.51 10.07 6.57
N ILE A 1196 1.93 9.10 5.87
CA ILE A 1196 2.62 7.87 5.46
C ILE A 1196 3.31 8.10 4.11
N GLY A 1197 4.43 8.81 4.12
CA GLY A 1197 5.16 9.14 2.89
C GLY A 1197 6.52 9.77 3.14
N ARG A 1198 7.12 10.30 2.07
CA ARG A 1198 8.51 10.82 2.07
C ARG A 1198 8.74 12.03 2.99
N HIS A 1199 7.73 12.87 3.23
CA HIS A 1199 7.85 13.97 4.20
C HIS A 1199 7.13 13.66 5.52
N GLY A 1200 6.90 12.39 5.81
CA GLY A 1200 6.36 11.91 7.09
C GLY A 1200 7.14 10.68 7.55
N ILE A 1201 6.44 9.62 7.94
CA ILE A 1201 7.02 8.45 8.62
C ILE A 1201 8.23 7.88 7.85
N ALA A 1202 8.09 7.64 6.54
CA ALA A 1202 9.16 7.03 5.75
C ALA A 1202 10.42 7.90 5.62
N GLY A 1203 10.27 9.22 5.57
CA GLY A 1203 11.39 10.16 5.51
C GLY A 1203 12.01 10.49 6.87
N THR A 1204 11.29 10.20 7.96
CA THR A 1204 11.75 10.42 9.34
C THR A 1204 12.18 9.14 10.06
N LYS A 1205 12.37 8.04 9.32
CA LYS A 1205 12.99 6.83 9.84
C LYS A 1205 14.39 7.16 10.36
N ASP A 1206 14.81 6.46 11.39
CA ASP A 1206 16.13 6.68 11.98
C ASP A 1206 17.24 6.09 11.07
N SER A 1207 16.99 4.92 10.46
CA SER A 1207 17.90 4.29 9.48
C SER A 1207 18.13 5.17 8.24
N VAL A 1208 19.40 5.40 7.91
CA VAL A 1208 19.85 6.19 6.76
C VAL A 1208 19.66 5.38 5.48
N LEU A 1209 20.03 4.09 5.50
CA LEU A 1209 19.93 3.23 4.33
C LEU A 1209 18.48 3.00 3.93
N ALA A 1210 17.57 2.83 4.90
CA ALA A 1210 16.14 2.69 4.65
C ALA A 1210 15.55 3.98 4.05
N ARG A 1211 15.95 5.16 4.53
CA ARG A 1211 15.56 6.45 3.92
C ARG A 1211 16.11 6.59 2.51
N ALA A 1212 17.39 6.26 2.30
CA ALA A 1212 18.05 6.39 1.00
C ALA A 1212 17.49 5.42 -0.06
N ALA A 1213 17.01 4.24 0.35
CA ALA A 1213 16.29 3.30 -0.51
C ALA A 1213 14.91 3.83 -0.95
N PHE A 1214 14.36 4.84 -0.25
CA PHE A 1214 13.04 5.39 -0.48
C PHE A 1214 13.06 6.78 -1.14
N GLU A 1215 12.89 6.82 -2.47
CA GLU A 1215 12.69 8.02 -3.33
C GLU A 1215 13.83 9.05 -3.42
N ILE A 1216 14.52 9.38 -2.32
CA ILE A 1216 15.54 10.43 -2.24
C ILE A 1216 16.84 9.84 -1.69
N THR A 1217 17.69 9.31 -2.57
CA THR A 1217 18.92 8.62 -2.17
C THR A 1217 20.07 9.57 -1.83
N VAL A 1218 20.49 10.41 -2.80
CA VAL A 1218 21.71 11.23 -2.67
C VAL A 1218 21.62 12.31 -1.59
N PRO A 1219 20.54 13.12 -1.51
CA PRO A 1219 20.41 14.11 -0.44
C PRO A 1219 20.38 13.50 0.97
N THR A 1220 19.80 12.31 1.12
CA THR A 1220 19.74 11.60 2.41
C THR A 1220 21.13 11.20 2.88
N ILE A 1221 21.93 10.57 1.99
CA ILE A 1221 23.30 10.17 2.31
C ILE A 1221 24.18 11.40 2.60
N ALA A 1222 24.03 12.45 1.79
CA ALA A 1222 24.75 13.70 2.00
C ALA A 1222 24.42 14.31 3.38
N HIS A 1223 23.14 14.37 3.76
CA HIS A 1223 22.73 14.91 5.07
C HIS A 1223 23.20 14.04 6.24
N ALA A 1224 23.13 12.71 6.11
CA ALA A 1224 23.63 11.78 7.11
C ALA A 1224 25.14 11.94 7.34
N ALA A 1225 25.92 12.18 6.27
CA ALA A 1225 27.34 12.47 6.38
C ALA A 1225 27.64 13.77 7.14
N LEU A 1226 26.77 14.79 7.04
CA LEU A 1226 26.92 16.06 7.77
C LEU A 1226 26.79 15.88 9.29
N GLY A 1227 25.78 15.11 9.71
CA GLY A 1227 25.50 14.86 11.12
C GLY A 1227 26.30 13.73 11.75
N GLY A 1228 27.18 13.06 10.99
CA GLY A 1228 27.94 11.91 11.46
C GLY A 1228 27.06 10.72 11.84
N GLU A 1229 25.90 10.57 11.20
CA GLU A 1229 24.92 9.54 11.55
C GLU A 1229 25.52 8.13 11.41
N ILE A 1230 25.15 7.26 12.35
CA ILE A 1230 25.60 5.87 12.39
C ILE A 1230 24.40 4.98 12.15
N GLU A 1231 24.46 4.19 11.08
CA GLU A 1231 23.52 3.11 10.80
C GLU A 1231 23.85 1.91 11.69
N GLN A 1232 22.89 1.48 12.51
CA GLN A 1232 23.05 0.38 13.47
C GLN A 1232 22.57 -0.96 12.92
N LEU A 1233 22.07 -1.00 11.69
CA LEU A 1233 21.62 -2.22 11.00
C LEU A 1233 20.54 -3.00 11.80
N LYS A 1234 19.58 -2.30 12.41
CA LYS A 1234 18.53 -2.91 13.27
C LYS A 1234 17.22 -3.19 12.54
N GLY A 1235 16.98 -2.53 11.42
CA GLY A 1235 15.81 -2.65 10.56
C GLY A 1235 16.00 -3.66 9.43
N ILE A 1236 14.99 -3.79 8.56
CA ILE A 1236 14.98 -4.81 7.50
C ILE A 1236 15.78 -4.37 6.27
N THR A 1237 15.47 -3.19 5.74
CA THR A 1237 16.00 -2.73 4.44
C THR A 1237 17.52 -2.63 4.43
N GLU A 1238 18.10 -2.10 5.50
CA GLU A 1238 19.55 -2.05 5.71
C GLU A 1238 20.22 -3.43 5.72
N ASN A 1239 19.66 -4.41 6.45
CA ASN A 1239 20.20 -5.77 6.47
C ASN A 1239 20.08 -6.46 5.11
N VAL A 1240 18.99 -6.22 4.37
CA VAL A 1240 18.84 -6.69 2.97
C VAL A 1240 19.89 -6.06 2.05
N ILE A 1241 20.18 -4.76 2.20
CA ILE A 1241 21.18 -4.05 1.40
C ILE A 1241 22.59 -4.60 1.67
N VAL A 1242 22.93 -4.83 2.94
CA VAL A 1242 24.24 -5.31 3.38
C VAL A 1242 24.42 -6.81 3.14
N GLY A 1243 23.33 -7.58 3.14
CA GLY A 1243 23.34 -9.04 3.05
C GLY A 1243 23.59 -9.73 4.40
N SER A 1244 23.13 -9.12 5.49
CA SER A 1244 23.16 -9.67 6.85
C SER A 1244 21.83 -10.34 7.23
N ASN A 1245 21.82 -11.09 8.34
CA ASN A 1245 20.60 -11.71 8.84
C ASN A 1245 19.56 -10.64 9.21
N ILE A 1246 18.29 -10.88 8.89
CA ILE A 1246 17.22 -9.90 9.11
C ILE A 1246 16.68 -10.10 10.54
N PRO A 1247 16.67 -9.08 11.39
CA PRO A 1247 16.21 -9.19 12.78
C PRO A 1247 14.68 -9.16 12.87
N ILE A 1248 13.98 -10.09 12.21
CA ILE A 1248 12.53 -10.24 12.26
C ILE A 1248 12.16 -11.72 12.15
N GLY A 1249 11.06 -12.15 12.78
CA GLY A 1249 10.63 -13.55 12.77
C GLY A 1249 11.73 -14.49 13.27
N SER A 1250 12.09 -15.47 12.44
CA SER A 1250 13.14 -16.47 12.68
C SER A 1250 14.50 -15.86 13.01
N GLY A 1251 14.83 -14.68 12.45
CA GLY A 1251 16.11 -14.00 12.67
C GLY A 1251 16.19 -13.15 13.95
N THR A 1252 15.16 -13.17 14.81
CA THR A 1252 15.19 -12.48 16.12
C THR A 1252 15.89 -13.28 17.23
N VAL A 1253 16.13 -14.57 17.00
CA VAL A 1253 16.69 -15.50 18.00
C VAL A 1253 18.06 -15.97 17.56
N ASP A 1254 19.02 -15.88 18.48
CA ASP A 1254 20.33 -16.52 18.32
C ASP A 1254 20.31 -17.93 18.91
N LEU A 1255 20.81 -18.90 18.15
CA LEU A 1255 20.94 -20.29 18.59
C LEU A 1255 22.36 -20.56 19.08
N TYR A 1256 22.49 -20.94 20.36
CA TYR A 1256 23.78 -21.33 20.95
C TYR A 1256 23.77 -22.83 21.25
N MET A 1257 24.77 -23.56 20.75
CA MET A 1257 24.95 -24.96 21.10
C MET A 1257 25.51 -25.07 22.54
N GLN A 1258 24.70 -25.58 23.47
CA GLN A 1258 25.17 -25.88 24.81
C GLN A 1258 26.04 -27.15 24.76
N VAL A 1259 27.36 -26.97 24.72
CA VAL A 1259 28.30 -28.08 24.89
C VAL A 1259 28.19 -28.52 26.35
N SER A 1260 27.43 -29.58 26.61
CA SER A 1260 27.46 -30.21 27.92
C SER A 1260 28.92 -30.53 28.26
N LYS A 1261 29.42 -29.99 29.37
CA LYS A 1261 30.70 -30.47 29.92
C LYS A 1261 30.52 -31.98 30.09
N LYS A 1262 31.35 -32.78 29.40
CA LYS A 1262 31.35 -34.25 29.51
C LYS A 1262 31.23 -34.61 31.00
N LYS A 1263 30.18 -35.36 31.34
CA LYS A 1263 30.05 -35.98 32.67
C LYS A 1263 31.20 -36.94 32.92
#